data_AF-R6FAQ1-F1
#
_entry.id   AF-R6FAQ1-F1
#
_cell.length_a   1.000
_cell.length_b   1.000
_cell.length_c   1.000
_cell.angle_alpha   90.00
_cell.angle_beta   90.00
_cell.angle_gamma   90.00
#
_symmetry.space_group_name_H-M   'P 1'
#
loop_
_entity.id
_entity.type
_entity.pdbx_description
1 polymer ?
#
loop_
_entity_poly.entity_id
_entity_poly.type
_entity_poly.pdbx_seq_one_letter_code
_entity_poly.pdbx_strand_id
1 'polypeptide(L)'
;MREKIDCFLPCNDVAEIADSLQTLSQSKTTQHINLLVSDASDICACGDSDSISDCTVIAVDGLTSTKTLLTIEEHTDAEYVLLSLKHTPVSLGLHALDRLLRVATDSNAGMVYADCYIQKDGVQENHPTIDYQTGSIRDDFDFGQLVLIRASLLHEYAAKQHLADYKWAGFYDLRLYISRKSQIFHLNEYLYTQVETDSRKSGERQFDYVNPRNREVQIEMEQAATKHLDKIGATVDTSKYMKPDYSEQDFTYEASVIIPVFNRAKTIADAVGSALAQKTTFKYNVIVVDNHSTDGTSDILEEAAAEDKRLIHIIPERTDLGIGGCWNVAVDDARCGRFAVQLDSDDLYSSPQTLQRIVDEFHKQGAAMIVGSYRMCNFQLETLPPGLIDHKEWTDQNGPNNALRINGLGAPRAFFTPILRQIQFPNTSYGEDYALGLAFSRKYRIGRIFDELYLCRRWDGNSDAALSIERQNANNLYKDRLRTLEIAARQQLSEGTADASADSSLQRFFNRQLEVWEDARQHFHDLRNVKTRELSCGEITLKLQFNPARIVSTGANIDRKTIAERPCFLCEQNRPKEQMQKQVDKNFTLLVNPFPIMPQHFTIPLRTHRPQSIGMNYGEIYRLLNAYPTLTVFYNGPKCGASAPDHMHFQAVCSGMLPLQTNWPRLSRDTEVLIKNDERGAITAVRGFAVPVFSIRTTDQHTGEQLFRKLYSALPMHGGDTETMMNIIAWRDGDDYQVVVIPRTKHRPDCYFADGEQKRLVSPGSLDMAGFIVTPRSEDFNTLSADEAVAILKECGMDTATFNETAEKLRTLAAGNLASNTHFAGKQPNVSVGIVSGAKISFSLNKPYMAKGNLIEGEQVVEFHEGGILWNGNQYRELTFHPQQNDASFSLHDVTIGVNFHWERQETQTFLGTLRLVVDSDRVCAINELPVESYLESVISSEMSATSSLELLKAHAVISRSWLLAQIEQRHKQQTGAGGSGFFSFIRKDDELIKWYDREDHTIFDVCADDHCQRYQGITKATSKHVAEAIHATRGQILMDNDEICDARFSKCCGGATEEFQYCWENVKKPYLAAIRDVADASSCGCSNAAAAELPDLTVEENAERWIRTAPESFCNTDDKKILSEVLNDYDQETTDFYRWHVTYKQDELKSLITERLKMEFGDILDLVPVERGSSGRICRLKIVGSERTFTIGKELEIRRALSDTHLYSSAFVVDKEDVKDGVPQTFRLTGAGWGHGVGLCQIGAAVMGAKGYNYDQILLHYYRGAEIKRIYK
;
A
#
# COMPACT_ATOMS: atom_id res chain seq x y z
N MET A 1 -42.64 -57.54 -17.19
CA MET A 1 -41.60 -57.48 -16.14
C MET A 1 -41.26 -58.90 -15.68
N ARG A 2 -40.76 -59.78 -16.56
CA ARG A 2 -40.24 -61.09 -16.18
C ARG A 2 -38.80 -61.20 -16.64
N GLU A 3 -37.94 -61.83 -15.85
CA GLU A 3 -36.52 -62.08 -16.19
C GLU A 3 -35.83 -60.78 -16.66
N LYS A 4 -35.83 -59.77 -15.80
CA LYS A 4 -35.29 -58.43 -16.08
C LYS A 4 -34.16 -58.01 -15.13
N ILE A 5 -33.82 -58.84 -14.15
CA ILE A 5 -32.84 -58.49 -13.10
C ILE A 5 -31.79 -59.60 -12.98
N ASP A 6 -30.52 -59.24 -13.12
CA ASP A 6 -29.39 -60.06 -12.69
C ASP A 6 -29.00 -59.65 -11.27
N CYS A 7 -28.99 -60.62 -10.35
CA CYS A 7 -28.77 -60.37 -8.93
C CYS A 7 -27.34 -60.75 -8.54
N PHE A 8 -26.60 -59.83 -7.93
CA PHE A 8 -25.22 -60.03 -7.48
C PHE A 8 -25.16 -59.92 -5.95
N LEU A 9 -24.95 -61.08 -5.31
CA LEU A 9 -24.95 -61.21 -3.86
C LEU A 9 -23.57 -61.64 -3.35
N PRO A 10 -22.93 -60.89 -2.45
CA PRO A 10 -21.78 -61.37 -1.71
C PRO A 10 -22.14 -62.62 -0.90
N CYS A 11 -21.28 -63.63 -0.95
CA CYS A 11 -21.48 -64.89 -0.23
C CYS A 11 -20.18 -65.31 0.47
N ASN A 12 -20.22 -65.35 1.81
CA ASN A 12 -19.15 -65.91 2.63
C ASN A 12 -19.53 -67.32 3.15
N ASP A 13 -20.82 -67.51 3.45
CA ASP A 13 -21.42 -68.79 3.85
C ASP A 13 -22.80 -68.91 3.16
N VAL A 14 -23.02 -70.01 2.44
CA VAL A 14 -24.27 -70.28 1.73
C VAL A 14 -25.45 -70.42 2.71
N ALA A 15 -25.20 -70.93 3.92
CA ALA A 15 -26.25 -71.13 4.92
C ALA A 15 -26.85 -69.80 5.40
N GLU A 16 -26.04 -68.73 5.45
CA GLU A 16 -26.51 -67.40 5.91
C GLU A 16 -27.43 -66.71 4.89
N ILE A 17 -27.32 -67.04 3.61
CA ILE A 17 -28.08 -66.40 2.52
C ILE A 17 -29.17 -67.31 1.92
N ALA A 18 -29.38 -68.52 2.46
CA ALA A 18 -30.30 -69.51 1.91
C ALA A 18 -31.73 -68.97 1.71
N ASP A 19 -32.25 -68.21 2.68
CA ASP A 19 -33.57 -67.58 2.59
C ASP A 19 -33.65 -66.53 1.46
N SER A 20 -32.58 -65.76 1.26
CA SER A 20 -32.46 -64.78 0.18
C SER A 20 -32.46 -65.48 -1.18
N LEU A 21 -31.70 -66.59 -1.32
CA LEU A 21 -31.62 -67.39 -2.55
C LEU A 21 -32.96 -68.04 -2.89
N GLN A 22 -33.66 -68.59 -1.91
CA GLN A 22 -35.00 -69.16 -2.11
C GLN A 22 -35.98 -68.08 -2.60
N THR A 23 -35.95 -66.90 -2.00
CA THR A 23 -36.83 -65.79 -2.39
C THR A 23 -36.53 -65.28 -3.80
N LEU A 24 -35.24 -65.16 -4.15
CA LEU A 24 -34.79 -64.68 -5.46
C LEU A 24 -35.10 -65.66 -6.59
N SER A 25 -34.89 -66.96 -6.36
CA SER A 25 -35.18 -68.03 -7.34
C SER A 25 -36.67 -68.20 -7.63
N GLN A 26 -37.53 -67.91 -6.64
CA GLN A 26 -38.99 -67.91 -6.83
C GLN A 26 -39.52 -66.64 -7.50
N SER A 27 -38.72 -65.57 -7.58
CA SER A 27 -39.14 -64.31 -8.19
C SER A 27 -39.17 -64.41 -9.71
N LYS A 28 -40.29 -63.99 -10.32
CA LYS A 28 -40.44 -63.95 -11.78
C LYS A 28 -39.62 -62.84 -12.43
N THR A 29 -39.11 -61.88 -11.65
CA THR A 29 -38.32 -60.76 -12.16
C THR A 29 -36.84 -61.10 -12.31
N THR A 30 -36.34 -62.08 -11.56
CA THR A 30 -34.94 -62.52 -11.58
C THR A 30 -34.66 -63.29 -12.86
N GLN A 31 -33.54 -63.00 -13.51
CA GLN A 31 -33.04 -63.75 -14.67
C GLN A 31 -31.88 -64.65 -14.24
N HIS A 32 -30.83 -64.07 -13.64
CA HIS A 32 -29.71 -64.83 -13.08
C HIS A 32 -29.42 -64.45 -11.62
N ILE A 33 -28.88 -65.40 -10.86
CA ILE A 33 -28.35 -65.18 -9.50
C ILE A 33 -26.85 -65.46 -9.55
N ASN A 34 -26.05 -64.44 -9.23
CA ASN A 34 -24.60 -64.45 -9.24
C ASN A 34 -24.09 -64.25 -7.81
N LEU A 35 -23.28 -65.19 -7.31
CA LEU A 35 -22.66 -65.14 -5.99
C LEU A 35 -21.24 -64.58 -6.10
N LEU A 36 -20.97 -63.47 -5.41
CA LEU A 36 -19.66 -62.81 -5.37
C LEU A 36 -18.86 -63.33 -4.18
N VAL A 37 -17.67 -63.89 -4.44
CA VAL A 37 -16.91 -64.66 -3.45
C VAL A 37 -15.44 -64.25 -3.49
N SER A 38 -14.74 -64.28 -2.36
CA SER A 38 -13.30 -63.96 -2.31
C SER A 38 -12.44 -65.04 -2.96
N ASP A 39 -12.81 -66.31 -2.79
CA ASP A 39 -12.18 -67.46 -3.43
C ASP A 39 -13.28 -68.48 -3.80
N ALA A 40 -13.28 -68.95 -5.05
CA ALA A 40 -14.26 -69.94 -5.52
C ALA A 40 -14.13 -71.29 -4.80
N SER A 41 -12.96 -71.59 -4.21
CA SER A 41 -12.72 -72.81 -3.45
C SER A 41 -13.39 -72.81 -2.07
N ASP A 42 -13.71 -71.65 -1.49
CA ASP A 42 -14.30 -71.54 -0.15
C ASP A 42 -15.74 -72.07 -0.09
N ILE A 43 -16.51 -71.92 -1.17
CA ILE A 43 -17.90 -72.38 -1.27
C ILE A 43 -18.01 -73.81 -1.79
N CYS A 44 -17.02 -74.31 -2.53
CA CYS A 44 -17.00 -75.72 -2.95
C CYS A 44 -16.77 -76.68 -1.77
N ALA A 45 -16.31 -76.18 -0.61
CA ALA A 45 -16.03 -76.96 0.60
C ALA A 45 -17.24 -77.15 1.53
N CYS A 46 -18.35 -76.41 1.36
CA CYS A 46 -19.48 -76.40 2.30
C CYS A 46 -20.54 -77.50 2.09
N GLY A 47 -20.35 -78.41 1.13
CA GLY A 47 -21.13 -79.66 1.02
C GLY A 47 -22.60 -79.55 0.60
N ASP A 48 -23.11 -78.34 0.33
CA ASP A 48 -24.53 -78.06 0.09
C ASP A 48 -24.83 -77.70 -1.39
N SER A 49 -24.32 -78.51 -2.33
CA SER A 49 -24.33 -78.23 -3.77
C SER A 49 -25.72 -78.10 -4.42
N ASP A 50 -26.76 -78.69 -3.81
CA ASP A 50 -28.13 -78.64 -4.34
C ASP A 50 -28.79 -77.26 -4.14
N SER A 51 -28.32 -76.45 -3.18
CA SER A 51 -28.90 -75.14 -2.86
C SER A 51 -28.43 -74.00 -3.79
N ILE A 52 -27.33 -74.22 -4.52
CA ILE A 52 -26.69 -73.23 -5.41
C ILE A 52 -26.59 -73.72 -6.86
N SER A 53 -27.27 -74.82 -7.23
CA SER A 53 -27.16 -75.43 -8.57
C SER A 53 -27.54 -74.48 -9.71
N ASP A 54 -28.41 -73.52 -9.44
CA ASP A 54 -28.94 -72.56 -10.41
C ASP A 54 -28.27 -71.16 -10.27
N CYS A 55 -27.17 -71.07 -9.51
CA CYS A 55 -26.40 -69.83 -9.29
C CYS A 55 -25.03 -69.87 -9.99
N THR A 56 -24.57 -68.73 -10.48
CA THR A 56 -23.20 -68.56 -10.99
C THR A 56 -22.29 -68.09 -9.87
N VAL A 57 -21.14 -68.73 -9.65
CA VAL A 57 -20.16 -68.31 -8.64
C VAL A 57 -19.04 -67.50 -9.31
N ILE A 58 -18.82 -66.27 -8.84
CA ILE A 58 -17.88 -65.30 -9.41
C ILE A 58 -16.85 -64.90 -8.35
N ALA A 59 -15.58 -65.16 -8.63
CA ALA A 59 -14.47 -64.74 -7.77
C ALA A 59 -14.16 -63.25 -7.99
N VAL A 60 -14.10 -62.48 -6.89
CA VAL A 60 -13.89 -61.03 -6.90
C VAL A 60 -12.84 -60.61 -5.86
N ASP A 61 -12.17 -59.49 -6.11
CA ASP A 61 -11.08 -58.99 -5.23
C ASP A 61 -11.57 -58.02 -4.13
N GLY A 62 -12.82 -57.56 -4.22
CA GLY A 62 -13.48 -56.73 -3.21
C GLY A 62 -14.75 -56.07 -3.77
N LEU A 63 -15.79 -55.92 -2.95
CA LEU A 63 -17.13 -55.53 -3.43
C LEU A 63 -17.19 -54.17 -4.14
N THR A 64 -16.26 -53.26 -3.83
CA THR A 64 -16.27 -51.89 -4.33
C THR A 64 -15.17 -51.59 -5.34
N SER A 65 -14.37 -52.58 -5.76
CA SER A 65 -13.24 -52.37 -6.69
C SER A 65 -13.73 -52.11 -8.13
N THR A 66 -12.91 -51.43 -8.94
CA THR A 66 -13.19 -51.28 -10.38
C THR A 66 -13.23 -52.65 -11.06
N LYS A 67 -12.32 -53.56 -10.69
CA LYS A 67 -12.23 -54.90 -11.29
C LYS A 67 -13.50 -55.72 -11.05
N THR A 68 -14.02 -55.72 -9.83
CA THR A 68 -15.29 -56.38 -9.48
C THR A 68 -16.44 -55.85 -10.31
N LEU A 69 -16.54 -54.52 -10.50
CA LEU A 69 -17.59 -53.94 -11.33
C LEU A 69 -17.49 -54.36 -12.81
N LEU A 70 -16.28 -54.48 -13.34
CA LEU A 70 -16.07 -54.99 -14.70
C LEU A 70 -16.46 -56.47 -14.79
N THR A 71 -16.14 -57.28 -13.78
CA THR A 71 -16.57 -58.68 -13.75
C THR A 71 -18.09 -58.83 -13.60
N ILE A 72 -18.74 -57.95 -12.83
CA ILE A 72 -20.22 -57.88 -12.74
C ILE A 72 -20.79 -57.55 -14.13
N GLU A 73 -20.21 -56.58 -14.83
CA GLU A 73 -20.63 -56.19 -16.18
C GLU A 73 -20.50 -57.34 -17.19
N GLU A 74 -19.41 -58.10 -17.15
CA GLU A 74 -19.19 -59.29 -17.99
C GLU A 74 -20.24 -60.39 -17.80
N HIS A 75 -20.91 -60.42 -16.65
CA HIS A 75 -21.94 -61.40 -16.28
C HIS A 75 -23.36 -60.78 -16.22
N THR A 76 -23.54 -59.59 -16.81
CA THR A 76 -24.82 -58.90 -16.88
C THR A 76 -25.42 -59.04 -18.28
N ASP A 77 -26.54 -59.73 -18.39
CA ASP A 77 -27.34 -59.89 -19.62
C ASP A 77 -28.74 -59.24 -19.49
N ALA A 78 -29.22 -59.07 -18.26
CA ALA A 78 -30.53 -58.52 -17.97
C ALA A 78 -30.59 -56.98 -18.14
N GLU A 79 -31.80 -56.42 -18.12
CA GLU A 79 -32.01 -54.98 -18.26
C GLU A 79 -31.56 -54.19 -17.01
N TYR A 80 -31.59 -54.83 -15.84
CA TYR A 80 -31.19 -54.26 -14.56
C TYR A 80 -30.28 -55.21 -13.78
N VAL A 81 -29.43 -54.61 -12.95
CA VAL A 81 -28.51 -55.28 -12.02
C VAL A 81 -28.93 -54.95 -10.59
N LEU A 82 -29.27 -55.96 -9.80
CA LEU A 82 -29.45 -55.81 -8.35
C LEU A 82 -28.12 -56.11 -7.67
N LEU A 83 -27.54 -55.13 -6.98
CA LEU A 83 -26.27 -55.27 -6.28
C LEU A 83 -26.47 -55.17 -4.76
N SER A 84 -25.93 -56.14 -4.02
CA SER A 84 -25.80 -56.05 -2.56
C SER A 84 -24.42 -55.48 -2.18
N LEU A 85 -24.43 -54.37 -1.42
CA LEU A 85 -23.24 -53.60 -1.07
C LEU A 85 -22.52 -54.10 0.21
N LYS A 86 -23.13 -55.04 0.95
CA LYS A 86 -22.57 -55.62 2.18
C LYS A 86 -22.58 -57.14 2.12
N HIS A 87 -21.69 -57.77 2.90
CA HIS A 87 -21.61 -59.23 3.04
C HIS A 87 -22.71 -59.84 3.94
N THR A 88 -23.45 -59.02 4.67
CA THR A 88 -24.53 -59.46 5.55
C THR A 88 -25.72 -59.97 4.75
N PRO A 89 -26.49 -60.97 5.23
CA PRO A 89 -27.68 -61.42 4.53
C PRO A 89 -28.80 -60.37 4.56
N VAL A 90 -29.70 -60.44 3.57
CA VAL A 90 -30.89 -59.58 3.45
C VAL A 90 -32.16 -60.40 3.28
N SER A 91 -33.23 -60.02 3.95
CA SER A 91 -34.55 -60.61 3.78
C SER A 91 -35.45 -59.66 2.98
N LEU A 92 -35.87 -60.08 1.78
CA LEU A 92 -36.72 -59.27 0.91
C LEU A 92 -38.17 -59.29 1.40
N GLY A 93 -38.80 -58.12 1.40
CA GLY A 93 -40.24 -57.98 1.65
C GLY A 93 -41.07 -58.53 0.49
N LEU A 94 -42.37 -58.72 0.75
CA LEU A 94 -43.32 -59.20 -0.25
C LEU A 94 -43.35 -58.26 -1.47
N HIS A 95 -43.07 -58.81 -2.66
CA HIS A 95 -43.00 -58.06 -3.94
C HIS A 95 -41.95 -56.94 -4.00
N ALA A 96 -40.93 -56.96 -3.14
CA ALA A 96 -39.89 -55.94 -3.11
C ALA A 96 -39.19 -55.75 -4.48
N LEU A 97 -38.83 -56.84 -5.14
CA LEU A 97 -38.16 -56.80 -6.46
C LEU A 97 -39.07 -56.29 -7.57
N ASP A 98 -40.32 -56.75 -7.60
CA ASP A 98 -41.33 -56.23 -8.55
C ASP A 98 -41.50 -54.72 -8.37
N ARG A 99 -41.49 -54.25 -7.12
CA ARG A 99 -41.64 -52.83 -6.79
C ARG A 99 -40.43 -52.01 -7.24
N LEU A 100 -39.21 -52.45 -6.92
CA LEU A 100 -37.97 -51.79 -7.35
C LEU A 100 -37.90 -51.69 -8.88
N LEU A 101 -38.16 -52.79 -9.58
CA LEU A 101 -38.13 -52.85 -11.05
C LEU A 101 -39.18 -51.94 -11.69
N ARG A 102 -40.40 -51.94 -11.15
CA ARG A 102 -41.48 -51.07 -11.64
C ARG A 102 -41.10 -49.60 -11.46
N VAL A 103 -40.57 -49.22 -10.31
CA VAL A 103 -40.13 -47.84 -10.05
C VAL A 103 -39.00 -47.45 -11.00
N ALA A 104 -37.98 -48.29 -11.18
CA ALA A 104 -36.88 -48.02 -12.09
C ALA A 104 -37.35 -47.80 -13.54
N THR A 105 -38.35 -48.57 -13.97
CA THR A 105 -38.96 -48.46 -15.29
C THR A 105 -39.82 -47.20 -15.42
N ASP A 106 -40.75 -46.98 -14.48
CA ASP A 106 -41.73 -45.88 -14.52
C ASP A 106 -41.06 -44.50 -14.34
N SER A 107 -40.02 -44.40 -13.50
CA SER A 107 -39.27 -43.16 -13.31
C SER A 107 -38.15 -42.94 -14.33
N ASN A 108 -37.85 -43.96 -15.14
CA ASN A 108 -36.69 -43.98 -16.02
C ASN A 108 -35.36 -43.70 -15.27
N ALA A 109 -35.26 -44.11 -14.00
CA ALA A 109 -34.05 -43.93 -13.20
C ALA A 109 -32.91 -44.84 -13.66
N GLY A 110 -31.68 -44.34 -13.52
CA GLY A 110 -30.45 -45.10 -13.75
C GLY A 110 -30.07 -45.98 -12.57
N MET A 111 -30.48 -45.60 -11.36
CA MET A 111 -30.32 -46.37 -10.14
C MET A 111 -31.50 -46.13 -9.21
N VAL A 112 -31.98 -47.17 -8.53
CA VAL A 112 -33.05 -47.12 -7.52
C VAL A 112 -32.58 -47.77 -6.23
N TYR A 113 -32.93 -47.16 -5.10
CA TYR A 113 -32.71 -47.68 -3.75
C TYR A 113 -33.92 -47.34 -2.88
N ALA A 114 -34.04 -47.99 -1.73
CA ALA A 114 -35.22 -47.88 -0.88
C ALA A 114 -34.88 -47.87 0.61
N ASP A 115 -35.81 -47.36 1.41
CA ASP A 115 -35.78 -47.52 2.87
C ASP A 115 -35.73 -49.02 3.24
N CYS A 116 -35.14 -49.32 4.39
CA CYS A 116 -35.02 -50.69 4.86
C CYS A 116 -35.27 -50.82 6.37
N TYR A 117 -35.45 -52.04 6.83
CA TYR A 117 -35.40 -52.36 8.24
C TYR A 117 -33.99 -52.82 8.60
N ILE A 118 -33.52 -52.45 9.78
CA ILE A 118 -32.29 -53.00 10.36
C ILE A 118 -32.66 -53.97 11.48
N GLN A 119 -32.08 -55.16 11.45
CA GLN A 119 -32.12 -56.08 12.56
C GLN A 119 -30.83 -55.97 13.38
N LYS A 120 -30.97 -55.55 14.63
CA LYS A 120 -29.87 -55.35 15.58
C LYS A 120 -30.26 -55.94 16.93
N ASP A 121 -29.41 -56.82 17.47
CA ASP A 121 -29.63 -57.49 18.77
C ASP A 121 -31.02 -58.17 18.89
N GLY A 122 -31.55 -58.70 17.77
CA GLY A 122 -32.86 -59.34 17.71
C GLY A 122 -34.06 -58.39 17.62
N VAL A 123 -33.84 -57.08 17.62
CA VAL A 123 -34.86 -56.04 17.44
C VAL A 123 -34.83 -55.51 16.01
N GLN A 124 -36.01 -55.34 15.41
CA GLN A 124 -36.17 -54.75 14.09
C GLN A 124 -36.50 -53.26 14.25
N GLU A 125 -35.71 -52.39 13.62
CA GLU A 125 -35.86 -50.94 13.65
C GLU A 125 -36.03 -50.37 12.23
N ASN A 126 -36.74 -49.25 12.11
CA ASN A 126 -36.87 -48.53 10.84
C ASN A 126 -35.55 -47.84 10.50
N HIS A 127 -35.10 -48.01 9.27
CA HIS A 127 -33.91 -47.34 8.73
C HIS A 127 -34.27 -46.59 7.42
N PRO A 128 -34.88 -45.40 7.54
CA PRO A 128 -35.10 -44.54 6.38
C PRO A 128 -33.75 -44.06 5.82
N THR A 129 -33.69 -43.85 4.50
CA THR A 129 -32.59 -43.19 3.79
C THR A 129 -33.02 -41.78 3.35
N ILE A 130 -32.20 -41.07 2.57
CA ILE A 130 -32.49 -39.70 2.11
C ILE A 130 -32.42 -39.60 0.60
N ASP A 131 -33.14 -38.62 0.03
CA ASP A 131 -33.11 -38.35 -1.40
C ASP A 131 -31.71 -38.02 -1.92
N TYR A 132 -31.42 -38.46 -3.15
CA TYR A 132 -30.18 -38.15 -3.86
C TYR A 132 -30.31 -36.82 -4.61
N GLN A 133 -29.31 -35.95 -4.46
CA GLN A 133 -29.21 -34.68 -5.19
C GLN A 133 -27.78 -34.44 -5.68
N THR A 134 -27.54 -33.39 -6.46
CA THR A 134 -26.21 -33.11 -7.02
C THR A 134 -25.12 -33.03 -5.96
N GLY A 135 -25.42 -32.43 -4.81
CA GLY A 135 -24.51 -32.33 -3.66
C GLY A 135 -24.41 -33.58 -2.80
N SER A 136 -25.13 -34.65 -3.12
CA SER A 136 -24.96 -35.98 -2.51
C SER A 136 -23.70 -36.64 -3.04
N ILE A 137 -22.55 -35.96 -2.97
CA ILE A 137 -21.25 -36.44 -3.43
C ILE A 137 -20.52 -37.20 -2.33
N ARG A 138 -20.88 -37.04 -1.05
CA ARG A 138 -20.19 -37.73 0.05
C ARG A 138 -20.06 -39.24 -0.17
N ASP A 139 -18.89 -39.78 0.16
CA ASP A 139 -18.56 -41.20 0.00
C ASP A 139 -19.26 -42.09 1.03
N ASP A 140 -19.69 -41.52 2.16
CA ASP A 140 -20.53 -42.14 3.19
C ASP A 140 -22.05 -41.98 2.95
N PHE A 141 -22.48 -41.73 1.71
CA PHE A 141 -23.92 -41.68 1.40
C PHE A 141 -24.57 -43.06 1.58
N ASP A 142 -25.64 -43.10 2.37
CA ASP A 142 -26.35 -44.33 2.69
C ASP A 142 -27.46 -44.62 1.67
N PHE A 143 -27.27 -45.69 0.90
CA PHE A 143 -28.27 -46.24 -0.03
C PHE A 143 -29.05 -47.42 0.56
N GLY A 144 -28.78 -47.78 1.82
CA GLY A 144 -29.04 -49.12 2.34
C GLY A 144 -28.11 -50.15 1.70
N GLN A 145 -28.43 -51.43 1.87
CA GLN A 145 -27.63 -52.53 1.35
C GLN A 145 -27.91 -52.88 -0.12
N LEU A 146 -29.13 -52.64 -0.63
CA LEU A 146 -29.53 -53.05 -1.98
C LEU A 146 -29.72 -51.85 -2.91
N VAL A 147 -29.09 -51.91 -4.09
CA VAL A 147 -29.30 -50.95 -5.19
C VAL A 147 -29.66 -51.67 -6.48
N LEU A 148 -30.63 -51.15 -7.22
CA LEU A 148 -31.00 -51.63 -8.55
C LEU A 148 -30.49 -50.64 -9.61
N ILE A 149 -29.57 -51.08 -10.47
CA ILE A 149 -28.87 -50.26 -11.46
C ILE A 149 -29.34 -50.66 -12.86
N ARG A 150 -29.51 -49.69 -13.76
CA ARG A 150 -29.79 -49.96 -15.17
C ARG A 150 -28.53 -50.50 -15.86
N ALA A 151 -28.60 -51.72 -16.41
CA ALA A 151 -27.46 -52.40 -17.00
C ALA A 151 -26.80 -51.59 -18.12
N SER A 152 -27.58 -50.88 -18.94
CA SER A 152 -27.04 -50.03 -20.02
C SER A 152 -26.04 -48.98 -19.54
N LEU A 153 -26.21 -48.44 -18.32
CA LEU A 153 -25.27 -47.47 -17.74
C LEU A 153 -24.01 -48.16 -17.18
N LEU A 154 -24.12 -49.39 -16.70
CA LEU A 154 -22.97 -50.21 -16.30
C LEU A 154 -22.11 -50.56 -17.51
N HIS A 155 -22.72 -51.02 -18.61
CA HIS A 155 -22.02 -51.26 -19.88
C HIS A 155 -21.36 -49.97 -20.42
N GLU A 156 -22.07 -48.83 -20.42
CA GLU A 156 -21.49 -47.54 -20.86
C GLU A 156 -20.32 -47.11 -19.96
N TYR A 157 -20.40 -47.38 -18.64
CA TYR A 157 -19.32 -47.13 -17.71
C TYR A 157 -18.09 -48.00 -18.02
N ALA A 158 -18.28 -49.31 -18.18
CA ALA A 158 -17.23 -50.28 -18.47
C ALA A 158 -16.53 -50.03 -19.82
N ALA A 159 -17.26 -49.54 -20.81
CA ALA A 159 -16.74 -49.24 -22.15
C ALA A 159 -15.83 -47.99 -22.23
N LYS A 160 -15.66 -47.23 -21.14
CA LYS A 160 -14.82 -46.02 -21.17
C LYS A 160 -13.35 -46.35 -21.36
N GLN A 161 -12.70 -45.58 -22.25
CA GLN A 161 -11.25 -45.60 -22.39
C GLN A 161 -10.60 -45.03 -21.12
N HIS A 162 -9.61 -45.75 -20.56
CA HIS A 162 -8.83 -45.35 -19.39
C HIS A 162 -9.63 -45.20 -18.08
N LEU A 163 -10.43 -46.21 -17.73
CA LEU A 163 -10.96 -46.36 -16.36
C LEU A 163 -9.81 -46.42 -15.35
N ALA A 164 -10.01 -45.77 -14.20
CA ALA A 164 -9.06 -45.85 -13.10
C ALA A 164 -9.21 -47.19 -12.37
N ASP A 165 -8.09 -47.84 -12.06
CA ASP A 165 -8.04 -49.09 -11.33
C ASP A 165 -8.11 -48.82 -9.82
N TYR A 166 -9.32 -48.63 -9.30
CA TYR A 166 -9.59 -48.40 -7.88
C TYR A 166 -9.79 -49.73 -7.17
N LYS A 167 -9.14 -49.91 -6.02
CA LYS A 167 -9.41 -51.06 -5.13
C LYS A 167 -10.65 -50.84 -4.25
N TRP A 168 -10.94 -49.59 -3.92
CA TRP A 168 -11.94 -49.21 -2.94
C TRP A 168 -13.02 -48.28 -3.51
N ALA A 169 -12.66 -47.39 -4.44
CA ALA A 169 -13.55 -46.34 -4.95
C ALA A 169 -14.29 -46.68 -6.25
N GLY A 170 -14.25 -47.93 -6.73
CA GLY A 170 -14.89 -48.35 -7.98
C GLY A 170 -16.40 -48.12 -7.99
N PHE A 171 -17.13 -48.63 -6.99
CA PHE A 171 -18.59 -48.39 -6.85
C PHE A 171 -18.92 -46.90 -6.72
N TYR A 172 -18.08 -46.17 -5.99
CA TYR A 172 -18.25 -44.74 -5.81
C TYR A 172 -18.08 -43.96 -7.13
N ASP A 173 -17.08 -44.30 -7.96
CA ASP A 173 -16.92 -43.70 -9.29
C ASP A 173 -18.07 -44.08 -10.25
N LEU A 174 -18.56 -45.33 -10.20
CA LEU A 174 -19.74 -45.76 -10.97
C LEU A 174 -20.99 -44.95 -10.57
N ARG A 175 -21.28 -44.83 -9.28
CA ARG A 175 -22.39 -44.01 -8.76
C ARG A 175 -22.27 -42.55 -9.23
N LEU A 176 -21.09 -41.96 -9.07
CA LEU A 176 -20.83 -40.58 -9.50
C LEU A 176 -20.99 -40.43 -11.01
N TYR A 177 -20.69 -41.46 -11.80
CA TYR A 177 -20.97 -41.49 -13.22
C TYR A 177 -22.46 -41.58 -13.54
N ILE A 178 -23.20 -42.48 -12.90
CA ILE A 178 -24.66 -42.60 -13.08
C ILE A 178 -25.32 -41.26 -12.79
N SER A 179 -24.93 -40.56 -11.72
CA SER A 179 -25.49 -39.25 -11.36
C SER A 179 -25.30 -38.16 -12.42
N ARG A 180 -24.32 -38.30 -13.33
CA ARG A 180 -24.11 -37.38 -14.47
C ARG A 180 -24.97 -37.73 -15.68
N LYS A 181 -25.51 -38.95 -15.73
CA LYS A 181 -26.16 -39.54 -16.91
C LYS A 181 -27.66 -39.76 -16.73
N SER A 182 -28.09 -40.07 -15.52
CA SER A 182 -29.48 -40.36 -15.21
C SER A 182 -29.80 -40.06 -13.75
N GLN A 183 -31.09 -39.99 -13.44
CA GLN A 183 -31.57 -39.82 -12.07
C GLN A 183 -31.24 -41.05 -11.21
N ILE A 184 -30.78 -40.78 -9.99
CA ILE A 184 -30.71 -41.76 -8.91
C ILE A 184 -31.96 -41.54 -8.05
N PHE A 185 -32.84 -42.53 -7.99
CA PHE A 185 -34.18 -42.39 -7.42
C PHE A 185 -34.30 -43.11 -6.08
N HIS A 186 -34.74 -42.39 -5.07
CA HIS A 186 -35.04 -42.90 -3.74
C HIS A 186 -36.52 -43.32 -3.66
N LEU A 187 -36.77 -44.53 -3.18
CA LEU A 187 -38.10 -45.05 -2.90
C LEU A 187 -38.34 -45.13 -1.39
N ASN A 188 -39.17 -44.23 -0.87
CA ASN A 188 -39.47 -44.10 0.57
C ASN A 188 -40.43 -45.21 1.06
N GLU A 189 -40.10 -46.46 0.78
CA GLU A 189 -40.85 -47.67 1.14
C GLU A 189 -39.89 -48.69 1.76
N TYR A 190 -40.24 -49.28 2.90
CA TYR A 190 -39.42 -50.26 3.58
C TYR A 190 -39.50 -51.63 2.89
N LEU A 191 -38.57 -51.91 1.98
CA LEU A 191 -38.69 -53.06 1.06
C LEU A 191 -37.92 -54.31 1.48
N TYR A 192 -36.96 -54.20 2.39
CA TYR A 192 -36.16 -55.35 2.84
C TYR A 192 -35.62 -55.13 4.26
N THR A 193 -35.17 -56.21 4.89
CA THR A 193 -34.51 -56.20 6.19
C THR A 193 -33.04 -56.58 6.01
N GLN A 194 -32.13 -55.80 6.58
CA GLN A 194 -30.69 -56.07 6.60
C GLN A 194 -30.21 -56.33 8.03
N VAL A 195 -29.14 -57.13 8.17
CA VAL A 195 -28.51 -57.40 9.46
C VAL A 195 -27.38 -56.39 9.71
N GLU A 196 -27.39 -55.70 10.87
CA GLU A 196 -26.31 -54.77 11.25
C GLU A 196 -25.36 -55.46 12.23
N THR A 197 -24.09 -55.61 11.82
CA THR A 197 -23.04 -56.24 12.63
C THR A 197 -22.07 -55.24 13.28
N ASP A 198 -22.09 -53.97 12.87
CA ASP A 198 -21.31 -52.90 13.50
C ASP A 198 -22.10 -52.28 14.67
N SER A 199 -21.62 -52.53 15.90
CA SER A 199 -22.23 -52.02 17.14
C SER A 199 -21.67 -50.67 17.61
N ARG A 200 -20.67 -50.09 16.91
CA ARG A 200 -20.05 -48.80 17.26
C ARG A 200 -21.06 -47.65 17.16
N LYS A 201 -20.93 -46.63 18.01
CA LYS A 201 -21.84 -45.46 18.03
C LYS A 201 -21.66 -44.60 16.76
N SER A 202 -22.69 -43.89 16.33
CA SER A 202 -22.64 -43.05 15.11
C SER A 202 -21.52 -42.01 15.14
N GLY A 203 -21.27 -41.41 16.30
CA GLY A 203 -20.19 -40.44 16.50
C GLY A 203 -18.78 -41.03 16.41
N GLU A 204 -18.61 -42.35 16.55
CA GLU A 204 -17.33 -43.02 16.32
C GLU A 204 -17.11 -43.28 14.82
N ARG A 205 -18.17 -43.65 14.08
CA ARG A 205 -18.14 -43.90 12.63
C ARG A 205 -17.93 -42.62 11.81
N GLN A 206 -18.45 -41.49 12.31
CA GLN A 206 -18.35 -40.19 11.63
C GLN A 206 -16.89 -39.77 11.35
N PHE A 207 -15.91 -40.24 12.13
CA PHE A 207 -14.50 -39.90 11.97
C PHE A 207 -13.68 -40.98 11.27
N ASP A 208 -14.31 -42.00 10.67
CA ASP A 208 -13.58 -43.07 9.97
C ASP A 208 -12.75 -42.54 8.79
N TYR A 209 -13.10 -41.37 8.24
CA TYR A 209 -12.36 -40.70 7.16
C TYR A 209 -11.06 -40.02 7.61
N VAL A 210 -10.92 -39.67 8.90
CA VAL A 210 -9.67 -39.14 9.47
C VAL A 210 -8.83 -40.25 10.13
N ASN A 211 -9.32 -41.49 10.15
CA ASN A 211 -8.60 -42.63 10.71
C ASN A 211 -7.38 -42.99 9.83
N PRO A 212 -6.14 -42.94 10.35
CA PRO A 212 -4.94 -43.26 9.57
C PRO A 212 -4.97 -44.65 8.93
N ARG A 213 -5.68 -45.62 9.53
CA ARG A 213 -5.82 -46.99 9.00
C ARG A 213 -6.56 -47.04 7.67
N ASN A 214 -7.38 -46.03 7.37
CA ASN A 214 -8.20 -45.95 6.16
C ASN A 214 -7.60 -45.03 5.09
N ARG A 215 -6.34 -44.59 5.24
CA ARG A 215 -5.77 -43.54 4.38
C ARG A 215 -5.76 -43.90 2.88
N GLU A 216 -5.48 -45.14 2.53
CA GLU A 216 -5.50 -45.59 1.12
C GLU A 216 -6.90 -45.49 0.51
N VAL A 217 -7.94 -45.89 1.25
CA VAL A 217 -9.34 -45.74 0.85
C VAL A 217 -9.66 -44.26 0.60
N GLN A 218 -9.26 -43.39 1.52
CA GLN A 218 -9.53 -41.95 1.44
C GLN A 218 -8.87 -41.29 0.22
N ILE A 219 -7.67 -41.71 -0.16
CA ILE A 219 -6.97 -41.21 -1.34
C ILE A 219 -7.76 -41.56 -2.62
N GLU A 220 -8.22 -42.81 -2.76
CA GLU A 220 -9.00 -43.20 -3.94
C GLU A 220 -10.36 -42.48 -4.00
N MET A 221 -11.06 -42.35 -2.87
CA MET A 221 -12.34 -41.62 -2.80
C MET A 221 -12.16 -40.15 -3.17
N GLU A 222 -11.10 -39.50 -2.70
CA GLU A 222 -10.76 -38.12 -3.08
C GLU A 222 -10.50 -37.99 -4.59
N GLN A 223 -9.76 -38.93 -5.18
CA GLN A 223 -9.48 -38.93 -6.62
C GLN A 223 -10.76 -39.08 -7.45
N ALA A 224 -11.65 -40.00 -7.08
CA ALA A 224 -12.94 -40.18 -7.76
C ALA A 224 -13.84 -38.94 -7.64
N ALA A 225 -13.93 -38.35 -6.45
CA ALA A 225 -14.70 -37.12 -6.20
C ALA A 225 -14.18 -35.95 -7.05
N THR A 226 -12.85 -35.74 -7.06
CA THR A 226 -12.21 -34.65 -7.80
C THR A 226 -12.45 -34.79 -9.31
N LYS A 227 -12.27 -36.01 -9.85
CA LYS A 227 -12.58 -36.28 -11.26
C LYS A 227 -14.05 -36.04 -11.59
N HIS A 228 -14.97 -36.36 -10.67
CA HIS A 228 -16.38 -36.04 -10.87
C HIS A 228 -16.62 -34.53 -10.95
N LEU A 229 -16.06 -33.75 -10.02
CA LEU A 229 -16.15 -32.29 -10.01
C LEU A 229 -15.60 -31.68 -11.30
N ASP A 230 -14.48 -32.20 -11.82
CA ASP A 230 -13.90 -31.76 -13.09
C ASP A 230 -14.89 -31.98 -14.25
N LYS A 231 -15.53 -33.15 -14.28
CA LYS A 231 -16.49 -33.51 -15.34
C LYS A 231 -17.76 -32.66 -15.31
N ILE A 232 -18.12 -32.09 -14.17
CA ILE A 232 -19.30 -31.22 -14.03
C ILE A 232 -18.94 -29.73 -13.97
N GLY A 233 -17.67 -29.35 -14.14
CA GLY A 233 -17.23 -27.94 -14.12
C GLY A 233 -17.28 -27.27 -12.74
N ALA A 234 -17.18 -28.06 -11.65
CA ALA A 234 -17.32 -27.58 -10.27
C ALA A 234 -16.02 -27.68 -9.45
N THR A 235 -14.86 -27.83 -10.10
CA THR A 235 -13.55 -27.86 -9.45
C THR A 235 -13.06 -26.46 -9.14
N VAL A 236 -12.47 -26.26 -7.96
CA VAL A 236 -11.79 -25.01 -7.59
C VAL A 236 -10.31 -25.10 -7.97
N ASP A 237 -9.86 -24.12 -8.75
CA ASP A 237 -8.44 -23.89 -9.07
C ASP A 237 -7.79 -22.99 -8.01
N THR A 238 -7.04 -23.60 -7.09
CA THR A 238 -6.46 -22.88 -5.94
C THR A 238 -5.35 -21.91 -6.33
N SER A 239 -4.82 -21.98 -7.57
CA SER A 239 -3.83 -21.02 -8.07
C SER A 239 -4.40 -19.63 -8.30
N LYS A 240 -5.74 -19.52 -8.41
CA LYS A 240 -6.48 -18.27 -8.65
C LYS A 240 -7.04 -17.64 -7.38
N TYR A 241 -6.63 -18.13 -6.20
CA TYR A 241 -7.13 -17.58 -4.95
C TYR A 241 -6.84 -16.09 -4.80
N MET A 242 -7.88 -15.37 -4.38
CA MET A 242 -7.80 -13.97 -4.02
C MET A 242 -7.12 -13.85 -2.65
N LYS A 243 -6.29 -12.82 -2.50
CA LYS A 243 -5.71 -12.46 -1.21
C LYS A 243 -6.66 -11.50 -0.48
N PRO A 244 -6.98 -11.75 0.80
CA PRO A 244 -7.75 -10.79 1.59
C PRO A 244 -6.94 -9.51 1.82
N ASP A 245 -7.63 -8.36 1.78
CA ASP A 245 -7.06 -7.06 2.14
C ASP A 245 -7.29 -6.79 3.63
N TYR A 246 -6.32 -7.11 4.49
CA TYR A 246 -6.45 -6.87 5.93
C TYR A 246 -6.50 -5.39 6.33
N SER A 247 -6.19 -4.48 5.39
CA SER A 247 -6.33 -3.03 5.51
C SER A 247 -7.66 -2.50 4.94
N GLU A 248 -8.61 -3.38 4.63
CA GLU A 248 -9.92 -3.00 4.07
C GLU A 248 -10.65 -1.96 4.92
N GLN A 249 -10.59 -2.11 6.25
CA GLN A 249 -11.19 -1.18 7.21
C GLN A 249 -10.41 -1.17 8.55
N ASP A 250 -10.59 -0.10 9.31
CA ASP A 250 -10.02 0.07 10.64
C ASP A 250 -10.79 -0.76 11.69
N PHE A 251 -10.07 -1.26 12.71
CA PHE A 251 -10.66 -2.00 13.81
C PHE A 251 -9.99 -1.63 15.14
N THR A 252 -10.79 -1.54 16.20
CA THR A 252 -10.29 -1.30 17.57
C THR A 252 -9.56 -2.52 18.14
N TYR A 253 -10.04 -3.71 17.82
CA TYR A 253 -9.48 -5.00 18.25
C TYR A 253 -8.98 -5.77 17.04
N GLU A 254 -7.83 -6.44 17.19
CA GLU A 254 -7.30 -7.29 16.12
C GLU A 254 -8.08 -8.60 16.05
N ALA A 255 -8.53 -9.14 17.18
CA ALA A 255 -9.35 -10.34 17.21
C ALA A 255 -10.49 -10.26 18.24
N SER A 256 -11.55 -11.01 17.97
CA SER A 256 -12.65 -11.27 18.88
C SER A 256 -12.89 -12.77 18.99
N VAL A 257 -12.87 -13.30 20.21
CA VAL A 257 -13.34 -14.66 20.46
C VAL A 257 -14.86 -14.63 20.54
N ILE A 258 -15.53 -15.39 19.69
CA ILE A 258 -17.00 -15.40 19.57
C ILE A 258 -17.53 -16.69 20.19
N ILE A 259 -18.45 -16.54 21.14
CA ILE A 259 -19.06 -17.64 21.89
C ILE A 259 -20.59 -17.53 21.82
N PRO A 260 -21.26 -18.20 20.88
CA PRO A 260 -22.70 -18.42 20.95
C PRO A 260 -23.04 -19.33 22.14
N VAL A 261 -24.05 -18.96 22.93
CA VAL A 261 -24.45 -19.74 24.10
C VAL A 261 -25.97 -19.82 24.26
N PHE A 262 -26.43 -21.00 24.66
CA PHE A 262 -27.79 -21.25 25.13
C PHE A 262 -27.77 -22.34 26.19
N ASN A 263 -28.14 -22.00 27.42
CA ASN A 263 -28.21 -22.92 28.56
C ASN A 263 -26.92 -23.76 28.76
N ARG A 264 -25.86 -23.09 29.20
CA ARG A 264 -24.52 -23.67 29.47
C ARG A 264 -23.95 -23.26 30.82
N ALA A 265 -24.77 -23.14 31.86
CA ALA A 265 -24.33 -22.67 33.18
C ALA A 265 -23.17 -23.50 33.77
N LYS A 266 -23.07 -24.79 33.41
CA LYS A 266 -22.02 -25.69 33.89
C LYS A 266 -20.65 -25.51 33.21
N THR A 267 -20.60 -24.90 32.03
CA THR A 267 -19.40 -24.93 31.17
C THR A 267 -18.93 -23.55 30.72
N ILE A 268 -19.84 -22.57 30.72
CA ILE A 268 -19.59 -21.23 30.16
C ILE A 268 -18.47 -20.49 30.89
N ALA A 269 -18.37 -20.65 32.21
CA ALA A 269 -17.34 -20.02 33.02
C ALA A 269 -15.93 -20.48 32.59
N ASP A 270 -15.74 -21.78 32.35
CA ASP A 270 -14.46 -22.31 31.88
C ASP A 270 -14.13 -21.83 30.47
N ALA A 271 -15.12 -21.83 29.56
CA ALA A 271 -14.95 -21.40 28.18
C ALA A 271 -14.48 -19.94 28.13
N VAL A 272 -15.23 -19.04 28.77
CA VAL A 272 -14.89 -17.62 28.89
C VAL A 272 -13.55 -17.42 29.59
N GLY A 273 -13.29 -18.17 30.67
CA GLY A 273 -11.99 -18.15 31.36
C GLY A 273 -10.82 -18.49 30.45
N SER A 274 -10.95 -19.53 29.62
CA SER A 274 -9.92 -19.94 28.67
C SER A 274 -9.67 -18.89 27.56
N ALA A 275 -10.72 -18.17 27.16
CA ALA A 275 -10.63 -17.08 26.18
C ALA A 275 -9.99 -15.82 26.76
N LEU A 276 -10.36 -15.43 27.98
CA LEU A 276 -9.80 -14.25 28.67
C LEU A 276 -8.35 -14.45 29.14
N ALA A 277 -7.91 -15.72 29.30
CA ALA A 277 -6.54 -16.08 29.66
C ALA A 277 -5.54 -16.01 28.49
N GLN A 278 -6.00 -15.72 27.26
CA GLN A 278 -5.11 -15.65 26.09
C GLN A 278 -4.09 -14.51 26.21
N LYS A 279 -2.84 -14.81 25.82
CA LYS A 279 -1.70 -13.88 25.84
C LYS A 279 -1.33 -13.50 24.41
N THR A 280 -1.54 -12.24 24.05
CA THR A 280 -1.37 -11.72 22.70
C THR A 280 -0.53 -10.44 22.68
N THR A 281 0.12 -10.15 21.56
CA THR A 281 0.81 -8.87 21.29
C THR A 281 -0.15 -7.79 20.78
N PHE A 282 -1.38 -8.17 20.42
CA PHE A 282 -2.44 -7.31 19.93
C PHE A 282 -3.62 -7.25 20.91
N LYS A 283 -4.47 -6.22 20.76
CA LYS A 283 -5.71 -6.08 21.54
C LYS A 283 -6.76 -7.07 21.04
N TYR A 284 -7.44 -7.75 21.97
CA TYR A 284 -8.58 -8.61 21.69
C TYR A 284 -9.70 -8.42 22.72
N ASN A 285 -10.89 -8.92 22.39
CA ASN A 285 -12.03 -9.03 23.30
C ASN A 285 -12.70 -10.42 23.15
N VAL A 286 -13.69 -10.69 24.01
CA VAL A 286 -14.53 -11.90 23.97
C VAL A 286 -15.97 -11.45 23.85
N ILE A 287 -16.68 -11.88 22.81
CA ILE A 287 -18.09 -11.56 22.59
C ILE A 287 -18.90 -12.84 22.80
N VAL A 288 -19.73 -12.83 23.84
CA VAL A 288 -20.67 -13.91 24.14
C VAL A 288 -22.06 -13.45 23.73
N VAL A 289 -22.67 -14.19 22.80
CA VAL A 289 -24.06 -13.95 22.38
C VAL A 289 -24.93 -14.98 23.07
N ASP A 290 -25.64 -14.53 24.10
CA ASP A 290 -26.52 -15.33 24.93
C ASP A 290 -27.93 -15.32 24.34
N ASN A 291 -28.32 -16.44 23.76
CA ASN A 291 -29.58 -16.61 23.07
C ASN A 291 -30.74 -16.89 24.04
N HIS A 292 -30.93 -16.00 25.02
CA HIS A 292 -31.99 -16.06 26.03
C HIS A 292 -31.90 -17.29 26.95
N SER A 293 -30.72 -17.53 27.52
CA SER A 293 -30.53 -18.61 28.50
C SER A 293 -31.42 -18.44 29.75
N THR A 294 -31.80 -19.57 30.35
CA THR A 294 -32.73 -19.62 31.50
C THR A 294 -32.21 -20.49 32.65
N ASP A 295 -31.01 -21.06 32.51
CA ASP A 295 -30.39 -21.98 33.47
C ASP A 295 -29.37 -21.31 34.42
N GLY A 296 -29.30 -19.97 34.43
CA GLY A 296 -28.31 -19.18 35.17
C GLY A 296 -27.06 -18.82 34.38
N THR A 297 -26.96 -19.22 33.10
CA THR A 297 -25.84 -18.80 32.21
C THR A 297 -25.67 -17.29 32.16
N SER A 298 -26.77 -16.54 32.01
CA SER A 298 -26.74 -15.08 31.87
C SER A 298 -26.15 -14.41 33.12
N ASP A 299 -26.55 -14.86 34.32
CA ASP A 299 -26.05 -14.32 35.59
C ASP A 299 -24.52 -14.50 35.71
N ILE A 300 -24.01 -15.67 35.31
CA ILE A 300 -22.56 -15.96 35.32
C ILE A 300 -21.81 -15.02 34.36
N LEU A 301 -22.38 -14.74 33.19
CA LEU A 301 -21.77 -13.85 32.19
C LEU A 301 -21.79 -12.39 32.63
N GLU A 302 -22.88 -11.95 33.26
CA GLU A 302 -23.00 -10.59 33.80
C GLU A 302 -21.96 -10.35 34.91
N GLU A 303 -21.79 -11.30 35.84
CA GLU A 303 -20.76 -11.24 36.88
C GLU A 303 -19.36 -11.18 36.28
N ALA A 304 -19.04 -12.06 35.33
CA ALA A 304 -17.74 -12.08 34.66
C ALA A 304 -17.45 -10.80 33.85
N ALA A 305 -18.46 -10.20 33.20
CA ALA A 305 -18.30 -8.96 32.43
C ALA A 305 -18.19 -7.72 33.33
N ALA A 306 -18.70 -7.80 34.56
CA ALA A 306 -18.46 -6.80 35.59
C ALA A 306 -16.97 -6.76 35.98
N GLU A 307 -16.33 -7.93 36.09
CA GLU A 307 -14.92 -8.10 36.46
C GLU A 307 -13.93 -7.79 35.32
N ASP A 308 -14.16 -8.28 34.11
CA ASP A 308 -13.27 -8.05 32.95
C ASP A 308 -14.01 -7.36 31.79
N LYS A 309 -13.65 -6.10 31.50
CA LYS A 309 -14.26 -5.29 30.43
C LYS A 309 -13.94 -5.77 29.01
N ARG A 310 -13.07 -6.77 28.85
CA ARG A 310 -12.87 -7.43 27.56
C ARG A 310 -14.01 -8.40 27.24
N LEU A 311 -14.79 -8.84 28.23
CA LEU A 311 -15.97 -9.66 28.02
C LEU A 311 -17.17 -8.78 27.66
N ILE A 312 -17.76 -9.06 26.51
CA ILE A 312 -18.94 -8.40 25.98
C ILE A 312 -20.06 -9.43 25.98
N HIS A 313 -21.04 -9.25 26.85
CA HIS A 313 -22.26 -10.06 26.88
C HIS A 313 -23.36 -9.37 26.10
N ILE A 314 -23.90 -10.06 25.09
CA ILE A 314 -24.98 -9.57 24.23
C ILE A 314 -26.15 -10.53 24.38
N ILE A 315 -27.31 -10.00 24.78
CA ILE A 315 -28.61 -10.68 24.65
C ILE A 315 -29.32 -10.03 23.45
N PRO A 316 -29.49 -10.75 22.33
CA PRO A 316 -30.09 -10.18 21.13
C PRO A 316 -31.59 -9.90 21.36
N GLU A 317 -32.12 -8.81 20.81
CA GLU A 317 -33.55 -8.46 20.92
C GLU A 317 -34.47 -9.52 20.29
N ARG A 318 -33.96 -10.22 19.28
CA ARG A 318 -34.69 -11.25 18.52
C ARG A 318 -34.45 -12.64 19.09
N THR A 319 -35.48 -13.48 19.02
CA THR A 319 -35.55 -14.80 19.67
C THR A 319 -35.58 -15.97 18.69
N ASP A 320 -35.37 -15.70 17.39
CA ASP A 320 -35.45 -16.67 16.28
C ASP A 320 -34.06 -17.15 15.81
N LEU A 321 -33.02 -16.93 16.62
CA LEU A 321 -31.63 -17.18 16.23
C LEU A 321 -31.24 -18.63 16.50
N GLY A 322 -30.64 -19.27 15.49
CA GLY A 322 -29.76 -20.43 15.66
C GLY A 322 -28.33 -19.99 15.97
N ILE A 323 -27.40 -20.96 16.04
CA ILE A 323 -25.97 -20.69 16.30
C ILE A 323 -25.40 -19.72 15.26
N GLY A 324 -25.68 -19.94 13.98
CA GLY A 324 -25.23 -19.04 12.91
C GLY A 324 -25.83 -17.64 13.01
N GLY A 325 -27.07 -17.52 13.47
CA GLY A 325 -27.68 -16.22 13.75
C GLY A 325 -26.96 -15.47 14.88
N CYS A 326 -26.58 -16.17 15.94
CA CYS A 326 -25.79 -15.60 17.04
C CYS A 326 -24.40 -15.15 16.57
N TRP A 327 -23.76 -15.93 15.69
CA TRP A 327 -22.52 -15.51 15.02
C TRP A 327 -22.70 -14.20 14.25
N ASN A 328 -23.76 -14.07 13.46
CA ASN A 328 -24.04 -12.84 12.70
C ASN A 328 -24.20 -11.63 13.63
N VAL A 329 -24.95 -11.78 14.74
CA VAL A 329 -25.06 -10.72 15.78
C VAL A 329 -23.68 -10.30 16.30
N ALA A 330 -22.83 -11.27 16.61
CA ALA A 330 -21.51 -10.99 17.16
C ALA A 330 -20.60 -10.27 16.15
N VAL A 331 -20.57 -10.73 14.90
CA VAL A 331 -19.66 -10.16 13.88
C VAL A 331 -20.13 -8.82 13.36
N ASP A 332 -21.44 -8.54 13.37
CA ASP A 332 -21.98 -7.23 12.97
C ASP A 332 -21.79 -6.14 14.03
N ASP A 333 -21.54 -6.53 15.29
CA ASP A 333 -21.23 -5.60 16.37
C ASP A 333 -19.95 -4.78 16.05
N ALA A 334 -20.00 -3.47 16.32
CA ALA A 334 -18.90 -2.55 16.06
C ALA A 334 -17.61 -2.88 16.85
N ARG A 335 -17.74 -3.65 17.95
CA ARG A 335 -16.63 -4.11 18.78
C ARG A 335 -15.98 -5.39 18.27
N CYS A 336 -16.57 -6.08 17.29
CA CYS A 336 -15.94 -7.25 16.67
C CYS A 336 -14.64 -6.85 15.98
N GLY A 337 -13.57 -7.58 16.28
CA GLY A 337 -12.23 -7.36 15.76
C GLY A 337 -12.06 -7.81 14.31
N ARG A 338 -10.86 -7.57 13.79
CA ARG A 338 -10.48 -7.90 12.41
C ARG A 338 -10.64 -9.39 12.10
N PHE A 339 -10.32 -10.22 13.08
CA PHE A 339 -10.50 -11.67 13.01
C PHE A 339 -11.50 -12.15 14.05
N ALA A 340 -12.57 -12.81 13.60
CA ALA A 340 -13.55 -13.45 14.48
C ALA A 340 -13.14 -14.92 14.67
N VAL A 341 -12.95 -15.35 15.92
CA VAL A 341 -12.36 -16.65 16.28
C VAL A 341 -13.35 -17.47 17.10
N GLN A 342 -13.61 -18.71 16.70
CA GLN A 342 -14.58 -19.57 17.38
C GLN A 342 -14.08 -20.03 18.76
N LEU A 343 -14.99 -20.01 19.72
CA LEU A 343 -14.98 -20.91 20.87
C LEU A 343 -16.42 -21.30 21.21
N ASP A 344 -16.70 -22.60 21.21
CA ASP A 344 -18.02 -23.11 21.61
C ASP A 344 -18.16 -23.00 23.13
N SER A 345 -19.38 -22.73 23.60
CA SER A 345 -19.69 -22.39 25.01
C SER A 345 -19.44 -23.51 26.02
N ASP A 346 -19.04 -24.66 25.53
CA ASP A 346 -18.70 -25.83 26.29
C ASP A 346 -17.32 -26.42 26.01
N ASP A 347 -16.50 -25.76 25.20
CA ASP A 347 -15.15 -26.18 24.89
C ASP A 347 -14.11 -25.23 25.50
N LEU A 348 -12.83 -25.52 25.29
CA LEU A 348 -11.71 -24.73 25.83
C LEU A 348 -10.61 -24.57 24.79
N TYR A 349 -9.89 -23.45 24.85
CA TYR A 349 -8.58 -23.39 24.18
C TYR A 349 -7.54 -24.24 24.91
N SER A 350 -6.73 -24.97 24.16
CA SER A 350 -5.70 -25.87 24.70
C SER A 350 -4.54 -25.15 25.38
N SER A 351 -4.33 -23.87 25.05
CA SER A 351 -3.18 -23.08 25.47
C SER A 351 -3.50 -21.59 25.57
N PRO A 352 -2.85 -20.82 26.47
CA PRO A 352 -2.90 -19.36 26.50
C PRO A 352 -2.34 -18.68 25.24
N GLN A 353 -1.70 -19.42 24.32
CA GLN A 353 -1.14 -18.87 23.07
C GLN A 353 -2.00 -19.17 21.82
N THR A 354 -3.14 -19.86 21.98
CA THR A 354 -3.98 -20.27 20.85
C THR A 354 -4.40 -19.08 19.98
N LEU A 355 -4.89 -17.99 20.59
CA LEU A 355 -5.37 -16.83 19.85
C LEU A 355 -4.24 -16.09 19.11
N GLN A 356 -3.08 -15.94 19.75
CA GLN A 356 -1.89 -15.37 19.12
C GLN A 356 -1.52 -16.16 17.86
N ARG A 357 -1.46 -17.49 18.00
CA ARG A 357 -1.08 -18.39 16.92
C ARG A 357 -2.06 -18.36 15.75
N ILE A 358 -3.36 -18.29 16.00
CA ILE A 358 -4.38 -18.19 14.94
C ILE A 358 -4.18 -16.90 14.13
N VAL A 359 -4.00 -15.76 14.80
CA VAL A 359 -3.81 -14.46 14.13
C VAL A 359 -2.48 -14.40 13.37
N ASP A 360 -1.40 -14.95 13.92
CA ASP A 360 -0.12 -15.02 13.20
C ASP A 360 -0.23 -15.82 11.90
N GLU A 361 -1.01 -16.90 11.90
CA GLU A 361 -1.20 -17.74 10.70
C GLU A 361 -2.12 -17.11 9.65
N PHE A 362 -3.04 -16.22 10.04
CA PHE A 362 -3.74 -15.36 9.07
C PHE A 362 -2.77 -14.53 8.23
N HIS A 363 -1.84 -13.85 8.91
CA HIS A 363 -0.85 -12.98 8.28
C HIS A 363 0.18 -13.79 7.48
N LYS A 364 0.67 -14.89 8.03
CA LYS A 364 1.68 -15.75 7.40
C LYS A 364 1.16 -16.49 6.17
N GLN A 365 -0.06 -17.04 6.23
CA GLN A 365 -0.62 -17.83 5.13
C GLN A 365 -1.39 -16.99 4.11
N GLY A 366 -1.76 -15.75 4.45
CA GLY A 366 -2.59 -14.88 3.62
C GLY A 366 -3.98 -15.46 3.38
N ALA A 367 -4.57 -16.08 4.41
CA ALA A 367 -5.82 -16.84 4.33
C ALA A 367 -7.04 -16.01 4.76
N ALA A 368 -8.20 -16.20 4.16
CA ALA A 368 -9.43 -15.53 4.62
C ALA A 368 -10.11 -16.24 5.81
N MET A 369 -9.76 -17.52 6.01
CA MET A 369 -10.23 -18.35 7.11
C MET A 369 -9.07 -19.22 7.60
N ILE A 370 -8.99 -19.45 8.90
CA ILE A 370 -8.05 -20.40 9.51
C ILE A 370 -8.86 -21.50 10.18
N VAL A 371 -8.40 -22.74 10.03
CA VAL A 371 -8.98 -23.89 10.74
C VAL A 371 -7.88 -24.68 11.43
N GLY A 372 -8.06 -24.92 12.73
CA GLY A 372 -7.13 -25.66 13.56
C GLY A 372 -7.45 -27.15 13.71
N SER A 373 -6.72 -27.76 14.63
CA SER A 373 -6.93 -29.11 15.16
C SER A 373 -7.46 -29.06 16.59
N TYR A 374 -8.25 -30.08 16.94
CA TYR A 374 -8.82 -30.22 18.28
C TYR A 374 -8.61 -31.64 18.83
N ARG A 375 -8.47 -31.75 20.15
CA ARG A 375 -8.42 -33.03 20.85
C ARG A 375 -9.75 -33.29 21.55
N MET A 376 -10.26 -34.51 21.40
CA MET A 376 -11.47 -34.92 22.11
C MET A 376 -11.15 -35.31 23.55
N CYS A 377 -11.90 -34.79 24.51
CA CYS A 377 -11.68 -35.03 25.93
C CYS A 377 -12.98 -35.12 26.74
N ASN A 378 -12.91 -35.70 27.94
CA ASN A 378 -14.01 -35.67 28.90
C ASN A 378 -13.97 -34.38 29.76
N PHE A 379 -14.88 -34.26 30.72
CA PHE A 379 -14.92 -33.11 31.65
C PHE A 379 -13.66 -32.92 32.49
N GLN A 380 -12.90 -34.01 32.73
CA GLN A 380 -11.63 -34.01 33.45
C GLN A 380 -10.43 -33.74 32.52
N LEU A 381 -10.68 -33.42 31.23
CA LEU A 381 -9.70 -33.15 30.18
C LEU A 381 -8.85 -34.37 29.78
N GLU A 382 -9.29 -35.57 30.16
CA GLU A 382 -8.69 -36.84 29.73
C GLU A 382 -9.06 -37.13 28.28
N THR A 383 -8.09 -37.57 27.47
CA THR A 383 -8.26 -37.81 26.03
C THR A 383 -9.23 -38.95 25.76
N LEU A 384 -10.20 -38.73 24.87
CA LEU A 384 -11.11 -39.74 24.34
C LEU A 384 -10.67 -40.21 22.94
N PRO A 385 -10.85 -41.50 22.58
CA PRO A 385 -10.58 -41.99 21.22
C PRO A 385 -11.42 -41.24 20.18
N PRO A 386 -10.88 -40.83 19.01
CA PRO A 386 -9.57 -41.22 18.45
C PRO A 386 -8.39 -40.31 18.86
N GLY A 387 -8.60 -39.33 19.75
CA GLY A 387 -7.55 -38.41 20.22
C GLY A 387 -7.56 -37.06 19.49
N LEU A 388 -6.47 -36.72 18.81
CA LEU A 388 -6.32 -35.48 18.05
C LEU A 388 -6.99 -35.63 16.67
N ILE A 389 -7.85 -34.68 16.31
CA ILE A 389 -8.44 -34.54 14.99
C ILE A 389 -7.79 -33.35 14.29
N ASP A 390 -6.99 -33.62 13.25
CA ASP A 390 -6.17 -32.60 12.57
C ASP A 390 -6.59 -32.28 11.13
N HIS A 391 -7.49 -33.07 10.55
CA HIS A 391 -7.96 -32.99 9.18
C HIS A 391 -6.84 -32.87 8.12
N LYS A 392 -5.79 -33.71 8.23
CA LYS A 392 -4.69 -33.80 7.25
C LYS A 392 -5.09 -34.19 5.82
N GLU A 393 -6.35 -34.57 5.60
CA GLU A 393 -6.96 -34.70 4.28
C GLU A 393 -7.16 -33.36 3.56
N TRP A 394 -7.08 -32.22 4.27
CA TRP A 394 -7.04 -30.90 3.63
C TRP A 394 -5.63 -30.61 3.10
N THR A 395 -5.50 -30.46 1.77
CA THR A 395 -4.26 -30.06 1.10
C THR A 395 -4.40 -28.68 0.45
N ASP A 396 -3.30 -27.96 0.26
CA ASP A 396 -3.31 -26.65 -0.42
C ASP A 396 -3.79 -26.74 -1.88
N GLN A 397 -3.62 -27.90 -2.52
CA GLN A 397 -3.99 -28.12 -3.92
C GLN A 397 -5.45 -28.56 -4.07
N ASN A 398 -5.97 -29.41 -3.18
CA ASN A 398 -7.27 -30.08 -3.39
C ASN A 398 -8.23 -30.03 -2.20
N GLY A 399 -7.84 -29.41 -1.09
CA GLY A 399 -8.68 -29.16 0.09
C GLY A 399 -10.12 -28.70 -0.22
N PRO A 400 -10.36 -27.63 -1.02
CA PRO A 400 -11.72 -27.16 -1.33
C PRO A 400 -12.58 -28.16 -2.11
N ASN A 401 -11.97 -29.08 -2.86
CA ASN A 401 -12.68 -30.09 -3.64
C ASN A 401 -12.98 -31.30 -2.76
N ASN A 402 -12.00 -31.74 -1.97
CA ASN A 402 -12.18 -32.80 -0.98
C ASN A 402 -13.20 -32.43 0.10
N ALA A 403 -13.32 -31.13 0.43
CA ALA A 403 -14.32 -30.61 1.35
C ALA A 403 -15.76 -30.99 0.99
N LEU A 404 -16.09 -31.11 -0.30
CA LEU A 404 -17.43 -31.53 -0.75
C LEU A 404 -17.68 -33.01 -0.48
N ARG A 405 -16.64 -33.85 -0.42
CA ARG A 405 -16.75 -35.28 -0.13
C ARG A 405 -16.97 -35.54 1.36
N ILE A 406 -16.30 -34.81 2.25
CA ILE A 406 -16.31 -35.07 3.70
C ILE A 406 -17.34 -34.23 4.46
N ASN A 407 -17.65 -34.62 5.70
CA ASN A 407 -18.71 -34.02 6.53
C ASN A 407 -18.24 -32.95 7.54
N GLY A 408 -16.96 -32.59 7.59
CA GLY A 408 -16.43 -31.59 8.51
C GLY A 408 -15.06 -31.05 8.09
N LEU A 409 -14.74 -29.83 8.53
CA LEU A 409 -13.52 -29.12 8.17
C LEU A 409 -12.53 -28.95 9.33
N GLY A 410 -12.94 -29.20 10.57
CA GLY A 410 -12.11 -29.04 11.78
C GLY A 410 -12.44 -27.80 12.60
N ALA A 411 -11.83 -27.69 13.78
CA ALA A 411 -12.05 -26.65 14.77
C ALA A 411 -10.74 -26.31 15.52
N PRO A 412 -10.56 -25.09 16.04
CA PRO A 412 -11.48 -23.96 15.94
C PRO A 412 -11.40 -23.33 14.56
N ARG A 413 -12.49 -22.67 14.14
CA ARG A 413 -12.51 -21.87 12.91
C ARG A 413 -12.33 -20.41 13.26
N ALA A 414 -11.60 -19.69 12.43
CA ALA A 414 -11.46 -18.25 12.52
C ALA A 414 -11.63 -17.63 11.15
N PHE A 415 -12.15 -16.40 11.10
CA PHE A 415 -12.55 -15.75 9.87
C PHE A 415 -12.06 -14.31 9.82
N PHE A 416 -11.69 -13.84 8.63
CA PHE A 416 -11.53 -12.42 8.38
C PHE A 416 -12.91 -11.74 8.33
N THR A 417 -13.17 -10.87 9.30
CA THR A 417 -14.50 -10.32 9.60
C THR A 417 -15.19 -9.62 8.43
N PRO A 418 -14.53 -8.81 7.58
CA PRO A 418 -15.19 -8.16 6.45
C PRO A 418 -15.78 -9.13 5.42
N ILE A 419 -15.06 -10.21 5.10
CA ILE A 419 -15.56 -11.25 4.19
C ILE A 419 -16.68 -12.04 4.89
N LEU A 420 -16.54 -12.29 6.19
CA LEU A 420 -17.57 -12.99 6.96
C LEU A 420 -18.90 -12.23 6.99
N ARG A 421 -18.87 -10.90 7.19
CA ARG A 421 -20.07 -10.05 7.16
C ARG A 421 -20.78 -10.06 5.80
N GLN A 422 -20.02 -10.21 4.72
CA GLN A 422 -20.59 -10.29 3.37
C GLN A 422 -21.25 -11.64 3.10
N ILE A 423 -20.63 -12.75 3.51
CA ILE A 423 -21.13 -14.10 3.25
C ILE A 423 -22.27 -14.47 4.23
N GLN A 424 -22.09 -14.09 5.50
CA GLN A 424 -22.98 -14.37 6.64
C GLN A 424 -23.17 -15.85 6.94
N PHE A 425 -23.31 -16.19 8.23
CA PHE A 425 -23.72 -17.53 8.63
C PHE A 425 -25.20 -17.77 8.27
N PRO A 426 -25.54 -18.96 7.73
CA PRO A 426 -26.92 -19.39 7.69
C PRO A 426 -27.50 -19.41 9.12
N ASN A 427 -28.71 -18.87 9.31
CA ASN A 427 -29.39 -18.90 10.61
C ASN A 427 -29.91 -20.31 10.95
N THR A 428 -29.00 -21.22 11.26
CA THR A 428 -29.23 -22.61 11.68
C THR A 428 -28.28 -22.95 12.83
N SER A 429 -28.49 -24.11 13.46
CA SER A 429 -27.64 -24.64 14.52
C SER A 429 -26.92 -25.93 14.13
N TYR A 430 -26.91 -26.25 12.82
CA TYR A 430 -26.12 -27.35 12.27
C TYR A 430 -25.71 -27.06 10.83
N GLY A 431 -24.43 -27.19 10.53
CA GLY A 431 -23.86 -27.05 9.19
C GLY A 431 -23.60 -25.61 8.74
N GLU A 432 -23.86 -24.62 9.60
CA GLU A 432 -23.57 -23.20 9.35
C GLU A 432 -22.08 -22.95 9.12
N ASP A 433 -21.22 -23.61 9.90
CA ASP A 433 -19.77 -23.56 9.79
C ASP A 433 -19.25 -24.20 8.48
N TYR A 434 -19.87 -25.32 8.08
CA TYR A 434 -19.55 -26.04 6.87
C TYR A 434 -19.94 -25.22 5.63
N ALA A 435 -21.11 -24.57 5.66
CA ALA A 435 -21.54 -23.63 4.61
C ALA A 435 -20.50 -22.52 4.39
N LEU A 436 -19.98 -21.96 5.49
CA LEU A 436 -18.95 -20.92 5.45
C LEU A 436 -17.63 -21.43 4.89
N GLY A 437 -17.17 -22.60 5.35
CA GLY A 437 -15.96 -23.19 4.81
C GLY A 437 -16.04 -23.46 3.30
N LEU A 438 -17.17 -23.95 2.79
CA LEU A 438 -17.40 -24.10 1.36
C LEU A 438 -17.33 -22.75 0.63
N ALA A 439 -18.09 -21.75 1.09
CA ALA A 439 -18.15 -20.43 0.47
C ALA A 439 -16.79 -19.70 0.45
N PHE A 440 -16.02 -19.75 1.54
CA PHE A 440 -14.67 -19.18 1.62
C PHE A 440 -13.72 -19.90 0.68
N SER A 441 -13.69 -21.24 0.72
CA SER A 441 -12.75 -22.07 -0.04
C SER A 441 -12.90 -21.97 -1.57
N ARG A 442 -14.04 -21.44 -2.05
CA ARG A 442 -14.31 -21.18 -3.46
C ARG A 442 -13.46 -20.05 -4.05
N LYS A 443 -13.10 -19.05 -3.25
CA LYS A 443 -12.41 -17.82 -3.70
C LYS A 443 -11.12 -17.52 -2.94
N TYR A 444 -11.04 -17.96 -1.69
CA TYR A 444 -9.97 -17.60 -0.78
C TYR A 444 -9.31 -18.84 -0.20
N ARG A 445 -8.04 -18.69 0.17
CA ARG A 445 -7.31 -19.73 0.90
C ARG A 445 -7.92 -19.92 2.29
N ILE A 446 -8.15 -21.18 2.66
CA ILE A 446 -8.33 -21.60 4.06
C ILE A 446 -6.98 -22.11 4.56
N GLY A 447 -6.43 -21.45 5.58
CA GLY A 447 -5.19 -21.87 6.22
C GLY A 447 -5.41 -22.92 7.29
N ARG A 448 -4.39 -23.74 7.53
CA ARG A 448 -4.44 -24.87 8.46
C ARG A 448 -3.44 -24.71 9.60
N ILE A 449 -3.85 -25.14 10.79
CA ILE A 449 -2.95 -25.33 11.95
C ILE A 449 -3.14 -26.76 12.45
N PHE A 450 -2.13 -27.61 12.27
CA PHE A 450 -2.25 -29.04 12.57
C PHE A 450 -1.98 -29.40 14.05
N ASP A 451 -1.43 -28.47 14.83
CA ASP A 451 -1.20 -28.66 16.26
C ASP A 451 -2.50 -28.44 17.06
N GLU A 452 -2.59 -29.05 18.24
CA GLU A 452 -3.74 -28.93 19.15
C GLU A 452 -3.95 -27.47 19.58
N LEU A 453 -5.07 -26.88 19.18
CA LEU A 453 -5.48 -25.53 19.59
C LEU A 453 -6.68 -25.53 20.56
N TYR A 454 -7.41 -26.64 20.60
CA TYR A 454 -8.78 -26.66 21.07
C TYR A 454 -9.12 -28.01 21.72
N LEU A 455 -9.82 -27.95 22.84
CA LEU A 455 -10.23 -29.11 23.63
C LEU A 455 -11.75 -29.26 23.48
N CYS A 456 -12.16 -30.24 22.69
CA CYS A 456 -13.57 -30.55 22.48
C CYS A 456 -14.06 -31.46 23.62
N ARG A 457 -14.90 -30.94 24.51
CA ARG A 457 -15.40 -31.67 25.68
C ARG A 457 -16.64 -32.50 25.33
N ARG A 458 -16.65 -33.78 25.74
CA ARG A 458 -17.78 -34.69 25.59
C ARG A 458 -18.30 -35.16 26.95
N TRP A 459 -19.63 -35.21 27.09
CA TRP A 459 -20.32 -35.75 28.28
C TRP A 459 -21.77 -36.14 27.96
N ASP A 460 -22.44 -36.77 28.93
CA ASP A 460 -23.84 -37.19 28.85
C ASP A 460 -24.77 -35.98 28.61
N GLY A 461 -25.24 -35.85 27.36
CA GLY A 461 -26.09 -34.76 26.90
C GLY A 461 -25.49 -33.83 25.82
N ASN A 462 -24.19 -33.93 25.51
CA ASN A 462 -23.51 -33.09 24.49
C ASN A 462 -22.86 -33.89 23.33
N SER A 463 -23.45 -35.01 22.93
CA SER A 463 -22.90 -35.78 21.80
C SER A 463 -23.96 -36.13 20.77
N ASP A 464 -23.68 -35.77 19.53
CA ASP A 464 -24.36 -36.28 18.32
C ASP A 464 -24.21 -37.82 18.16
N ALA A 465 -23.46 -38.47 19.06
CA ALA A 465 -23.20 -39.91 19.06
C ALA A 465 -24.42 -40.79 19.39
N ALA A 466 -25.58 -40.19 19.66
CA ALA A 466 -26.85 -40.87 19.92
C ALA A 466 -28.05 -40.23 19.17
N LEU A 467 -27.81 -39.56 18.03
CA LEU A 467 -28.90 -39.06 17.19
C LEU A 467 -29.69 -40.24 16.58
N SER A 468 -31.02 -40.12 16.54
CA SER A 468 -31.85 -41.04 15.75
C SER A 468 -31.47 -40.95 14.26
N ILE A 469 -31.73 -42.02 13.50
CA ILE A 469 -31.42 -42.07 12.07
C ILE A 469 -32.11 -40.93 11.31
N GLU A 470 -33.34 -40.56 11.68
CA GLU A 470 -34.07 -39.44 11.08
C GLU A 470 -33.37 -38.10 11.29
N ARG A 471 -32.80 -37.87 12.49
CA ARG A 471 -32.07 -36.63 12.77
C ARG A 471 -30.73 -36.60 12.05
N GLN A 472 -30.03 -37.74 11.95
CA GLN A 472 -28.81 -37.85 11.14
C GLN A 472 -29.10 -37.59 9.66
N ASN A 473 -30.18 -38.16 9.14
CA ASN A 473 -30.64 -37.97 7.77
C ASN A 473 -31.03 -36.51 7.50
N ALA A 474 -31.77 -35.86 8.40
CA ALA A 474 -32.08 -34.44 8.26
C ALA A 474 -30.81 -33.57 8.18
N ASN A 475 -29.82 -33.87 9.03
CA ASN A 475 -28.52 -33.21 9.05
C ASN A 475 -27.72 -33.43 7.74
N ASN A 476 -27.65 -34.68 7.26
CA ASN A 476 -26.96 -35.06 6.03
C ASN A 476 -27.63 -34.46 4.79
N LEU A 477 -28.96 -34.52 4.72
CA LEU A 477 -29.75 -33.93 3.64
C LEU A 477 -29.51 -32.41 3.56
N TYR A 478 -29.45 -31.73 4.70
CA TYR A 478 -29.13 -30.30 4.73
C TYR A 478 -27.72 -30.02 4.23
N LYS A 479 -26.69 -30.75 4.69
CA LYS A 479 -25.31 -30.59 4.19
C LYS A 479 -25.18 -30.90 2.69
N ASP A 480 -25.90 -31.89 2.18
CA ASP A 480 -25.95 -32.15 0.75
C ASP A 480 -26.63 -31.01 -0.04
N ARG A 481 -27.62 -30.32 0.55
CA ARG A 481 -28.20 -29.12 -0.07
C ARG A 481 -27.18 -27.99 -0.12
N LEU A 482 -26.39 -27.81 0.94
CA LEU A 482 -25.27 -26.86 0.94
C LEU A 482 -24.24 -27.19 -0.15
N ARG A 483 -23.88 -28.47 -0.31
CA ARG A 483 -22.99 -28.94 -1.40
C ARG A 483 -23.60 -28.69 -2.78
N THR A 484 -24.91 -28.91 -2.93
CA THR A 484 -25.64 -28.68 -4.18
C THR A 484 -25.56 -27.20 -4.58
N LEU A 485 -25.82 -26.30 -3.62
CA LEU A 485 -25.69 -24.86 -3.81
C LEU A 485 -24.25 -24.46 -4.15
N GLU A 486 -23.27 -25.05 -3.46
CA GLU A 486 -21.86 -24.77 -3.71
C GLU A 486 -21.40 -25.24 -5.10
N ILE A 487 -21.81 -26.43 -5.53
CA ILE A 487 -21.53 -26.94 -6.88
C ILE A 487 -22.10 -25.99 -7.94
N ALA A 488 -23.36 -25.55 -7.79
CA ALA A 488 -23.97 -24.60 -8.71
C ALA A 488 -23.22 -23.25 -8.74
N ALA A 489 -22.79 -22.74 -7.58
CA ALA A 489 -22.01 -21.51 -7.49
C ALA A 489 -20.62 -21.63 -8.16
N ARG A 490 -19.96 -22.79 -8.05
CA ARG A 490 -18.69 -23.06 -8.75
C ARG A 490 -18.88 -23.14 -10.26
N GLN A 491 -19.96 -23.76 -10.73
CA GLN A 491 -20.28 -23.82 -12.17
C GLN A 491 -20.48 -22.43 -12.77
N GLN A 492 -21.25 -21.55 -12.10
CA GLN A 492 -21.43 -20.16 -12.55
C GLN A 492 -20.11 -19.37 -12.60
N LEU A 493 -19.21 -19.61 -11.63
CA LEU A 493 -17.89 -19.00 -11.63
C LEU A 493 -17.05 -19.47 -12.83
N SER A 494 -17.06 -20.78 -13.11
CA SER A 494 -16.34 -21.39 -14.24
C SER A 494 -16.85 -20.92 -15.60
N GLU A 495 -18.14 -20.63 -15.72
CA GLU A 495 -18.78 -20.12 -16.94
C GLU A 495 -18.55 -18.61 -17.15
N GLY A 496 -17.92 -17.90 -16.20
CA GLY A 496 -17.69 -16.45 -16.27
C GLY A 496 -18.97 -15.62 -16.14
N THR A 497 -20.08 -16.23 -15.70
CA THR A 497 -21.37 -15.55 -15.46
C THR A 497 -21.44 -14.89 -14.09
N ALA A 498 -20.52 -15.24 -13.18
CA ALA A 498 -20.36 -14.57 -11.90
C ALA A 498 -19.70 -13.19 -12.07
N ASP A 499 -20.38 -12.14 -11.62
CA ASP A 499 -19.87 -10.77 -11.65
C ASP A 499 -18.66 -10.62 -10.73
N ALA A 500 -17.45 -10.64 -11.31
CA ALA A 500 -16.20 -10.44 -10.58
C ALA A 500 -16.12 -9.05 -9.90
N SER A 501 -16.93 -8.08 -10.34
CA SER A 501 -16.93 -6.71 -9.79
C SER A 501 -17.73 -6.58 -8.49
N ALA A 502 -18.67 -7.50 -8.22
CA ALA A 502 -19.55 -7.46 -7.05
C ALA A 502 -18.85 -7.84 -5.72
N ASP A 503 -17.60 -8.32 -5.75
CA ASP A 503 -16.90 -8.92 -4.60
C ASP A 503 -15.56 -8.24 -4.25
N SER A 504 -15.36 -6.99 -4.69
CA SER A 504 -14.14 -6.23 -4.39
C SER A 504 -14.11 -5.72 -2.94
N SER A 505 -12.90 -5.54 -2.39
CA SER A 505 -12.70 -4.94 -1.06
C SER A 505 -13.29 -3.54 -0.95
N LEU A 506 -13.21 -2.77 -2.05
CA LEU A 506 -13.83 -1.45 -2.13
C LEU A 506 -15.37 -1.52 -2.06
N GLN A 507 -15.99 -2.51 -2.71
CA GLN A 507 -17.44 -2.70 -2.66
C GLN A 507 -17.90 -3.06 -1.24
N ARG A 508 -17.17 -3.96 -0.56
CA ARG A 508 -17.47 -4.31 0.84
C ARG A 508 -17.33 -3.11 1.76
N PHE A 509 -16.25 -2.34 1.64
CA PHE A 509 -16.08 -1.09 2.38
C PHE A 509 -17.25 -0.12 2.16
N PHE A 510 -17.64 0.07 0.89
CA PHE A 510 -18.76 0.93 0.52
C PHE A 510 -20.09 0.45 1.11
N ASN A 511 -20.41 -0.83 0.98
CA ASN A 511 -21.64 -1.42 1.53
C ASN A 511 -21.67 -1.30 3.06
N ARG A 512 -20.54 -1.62 3.72
CA ARG A 512 -20.44 -1.53 5.18
C ARG A 512 -20.64 -0.10 5.67
N GLN A 513 -20.11 0.88 4.96
CA GLN A 513 -20.35 2.29 5.29
C GLN A 513 -21.83 2.64 5.25
N LEU A 514 -22.58 2.16 4.25
CA LEU A 514 -24.02 2.39 4.15
C LEU A 514 -24.81 1.66 5.23
N GLU A 515 -24.35 0.49 5.70
CA GLU A 515 -24.98 -0.21 6.83
C GLU A 515 -24.85 0.61 8.12
N VAL A 516 -23.67 1.15 8.42
CA VAL A 516 -23.39 1.80 9.71
C VAL A 516 -23.71 3.30 9.74
N TRP A 517 -23.89 3.96 8.59
CA TRP A 517 -24.17 5.39 8.51
C TRP A 517 -25.49 5.68 7.80
N GLU A 518 -26.54 5.89 8.62
CA GLU A 518 -27.92 6.09 8.16
C GLU A 518 -28.08 7.26 7.18
N ASP A 519 -27.50 8.43 7.47
CA ASP A 519 -27.63 9.60 6.60
C ASP A 519 -27.06 9.35 5.20
N ALA A 520 -25.87 8.74 5.13
CA ALA A 520 -25.29 8.36 3.85
C ALA A 520 -26.18 7.35 3.11
N ARG A 521 -26.69 6.32 3.82
CA ARG A 521 -27.63 5.34 3.25
C ARG A 521 -28.86 6.02 2.66
N GLN A 522 -29.46 6.97 3.36
CA GLN A 522 -30.62 7.71 2.91
C GLN A 522 -30.30 8.55 1.66
N HIS A 523 -29.17 9.26 1.62
CA HIS A 523 -28.79 10.03 0.42
C HIS A 523 -28.52 9.15 -0.80
N PHE A 524 -27.93 7.95 -0.63
CA PHE A 524 -27.79 6.98 -1.73
C PHE A 524 -29.14 6.36 -2.13
N HIS A 525 -30.08 6.19 -1.19
CA HIS A 525 -31.44 5.78 -1.48
C HIS A 525 -32.17 6.85 -2.31
N ASP A 526 -32.10 8.11 -1.90
CA ASP A 526 -32.68 9.26 -2.61
C ASP A 526 -32.09 9.40 -4.01
N LEU A 527 -30.77 9.14 -4.17
CA LEU A 527 -30.11 9.13 -5.46
C LEU A 527 -30.76 8.15 -6.44
N ARG A 528 -31.28 6.99 -6.00
CA ARG A 528 -31.97 6.04 -6.89
C ARG A 528 -33.26 6.59 -7.46
N ASN A 529 -33.84 7.61 -6.82
CA ASN A 529 -35.10 8.24 -7.20
C ASN A 529 -34.91 9.56 -7.97
N VAL A 530 -33.67 9.98 -8.25
CA VAL A 530 -33.41 11.21 -9.02
C VAL A 530 -33.84 11.04 -10.48
N LYS A 531 -34.32 12.14 -11.07
CA LYS A 531 -34.72 12.16 -12.48
C LYS A 531 -33.51 12.47 -13.36
N THR A 532 -33.40 11.79 -14.49
CA THR A 532 -32.39 12.10 -15.52
C THR A 532 -33.03 12.28 -16.89
N ARG A 533 -32.45 13.14 -17.72
CA ARG A 533 -32.79 13.25 -19.14
C ARG A 533 -31.55 13.47 -19.99
N GLU A 534 -31.59 13.06 -21.25
CA GLU A 534 -30.51 13.25 -22.20
C GLU A 534 -30.79 14.46 -23.10
N LEU A 535 -29.74 15.20 -23.43
CA LEU A 535 -29.78 16.31 -24.38
C LEU A 535 -28.89 15.97 -25.57
N SER A 536 -29.49 15.83 -26.75
CA SER A 536 -28.76 15.66 -28.00
C SER A 536 -28.21 17.00 -28.46
N CYS A 537 -26.89 17.11 -28.57
CA CYS A 537 -26.16 18.34 -28.89
C CYS A 537 -25.30 18.11 -30.14
N GLY A 538 -25.94 17.73 -31.25
CA GLY A 538 -25.24 17.31 -32.47
C GLY A 538 -24.66 15.90 -32.34
N GLU A 539 -23.34 15.75 -32.44
CA GLU A 539 -22.65 14.45 -32.33
C GLU A 539 -22.28 14.05 -30.90
N ILE A 540 -22.59 14.89 -29.92
CA ILE A 540 -22.40 14.60 -28.49
C ILE A 540 -23.74 14.56 -27.78
N THR A 541 -23.83 13.71 -26.76
CA THR A 541 -24.98 13.64 -25.86
C THR A 541 -24.56 14.12 -24.49
N LEU A 542 -25.31 15.05 -23.90
CA LEU A 542 -25.16 15.46 -22.51
C LEU A 542 -26.25 14.80 -21.66
N LYS A 543 -25.99 14.59 -20.38
CA LYS A 543 -26.95 14.02 -19.44
C LYS A 543 -27.22 15.02 -18.32
N LEU A 544 -28.50 15.30 -18.07
CA LEU A 544 -28.96 16.12 -16.97
C LEU A 544 -29.46 15.23 -15.84
N GLN A 545 -29.14 15.59 -14.61
CA GLN A 545 -29.68 14.98 -13.40
C GLN A 545 -30.35 16.05 -12.53
N PHE A 546 -31.59 15.79 -12.09
CA PHE A 546 -32.23 16.57 -11.04
C PHE A 546 -31.91 15.96 -9.68
N ASN A 547 -31.03 16.61 -8.92
CA ASN A 547 -30.60 16.13 -7.60
C ASN A 547 -30.70 17.26 -6.56
N PRO A 548 -31.82 17.37 -5.82
CA PRO A 548 -32.05 18.47 -4.89
C PRO A 548 -31.06 18.48 -3.71
N ALA A 549 -30.54 17.32 -3.31
CA ALA A 549 -29.55 17.22 -2.23
C ALA A 549 -28.24 17.98 -2.55
N ARG A 550 -27.98 18.27 -3.83
CA ARG A 550 -26.80 19.03 -4.25
C ARG A 550 -26.92 20.53 -4.03
N ILE A 551 -28.06 21.05 -3.56
CA ILE A 551 -28.22 22.48 -3.26
C ILE A 551 -27.17 23.02 -2.30
N VAL A 552 -26.77 22.23 -1.30
CA VAL A 552 -25.77 22.62 -0.29
C VAL A 552 -24.41 22.83 -0.94
N SER A 553 -23.99 21.93 -1.83
CA SER A 553 -22.68 22.02 -2.50
C SER A 553 -22.69 23.02 -3.65
N THR A 554 -23.77 23.07 -4.44
CA THR A 554 -23.88 23.99 -5.59
C THR A 554 -24.09 25.43 -5.14
N GLY A 555 -24.76 25.65 -4.00
CA GLY A 555 -25.00 26.96 -3.40
C GLY A 555 -23.89 27.48 -2.48
N ALA A 556 -22.90 26.64 -2.14
CA ALA A 556 -21.84 27.03 -1.20
C ALA A 556 -21.03 28.24 -1.71
N ASN A 557 -20.79 29.19 -0.81
CA ASN A 557 -19.90 30.31 -1.08
C ASN A 557 -18.44 29.88 -0.80
N ILE A 558 -17.54 30.23 -1.72
CA ILE A 558 -16.12 29.84 -1.69
C ILE A 558 -15.21 31.04 -1.43
N ASP A 559 -15.75 32.17 -0.98
CA ASP A 559 -14.92 33.30 -0.58
C ASP A 559 -14.11 32.98 0.68
N ARG A 560 -12.94 33.62 0.80
CA ARG A 560 -11.95 33.33 1.85
C ARG A 560 -12.50 33.52 3.26
N LYS A 561 -13.45 34.44 3.46
CA LYS A 561 -14.05 34.72 4.78
C LYS A 561 -15.01 33.60 5.16
N THR A 562 -15.91 33.20 4.26
CA THR A 562 -16.85 32.08 4.51
C THR A 562 -16.12 30.76 4.72
N ILE A 563 -15.02 30.51 4.00
CA ILE A 563 -14.20 29.29 4.18
C ILE A 563 -13.48 29.30 5.54
N ALA A 564 -12.92 30.43 5.96
CA ALA A 564 -12.22 30.53 7.24
C ALA A 564 -13.16 30.36 8.46
N GLU A 565 -14.44 30.67 8.31
CA GLU A 565 -15.45 30.58 9.38
C GLU A 565 -16.05 29.17 9.53
N ARG A 566 -15.89 28.26 8.55
CA ARG A 566 -16.44 26.89 8.60
C ARG A 566 -15.35 25.85 8.92
N PRO A 567 -15.58 24.92 9.87
CA PRO A 567 -14.70 23.77 10.04
C PRO A 567 -14.62 22.95 8.75
N CYS A 568 -13.40 22.62 8.30
CA CYS A 568 -13.23 21.81 7.09
C CYS A 568 -13.77 20.39 7.32
N PHE A 569 -14.81 20.01 6.57
CA PHE A 569 -15.49 18.71 6.67
C PHE A 569 -14.67 17.53 6.14
N LEU A 570 -13.50 17.77 5.55
CA LEU A 570 -12.56 16.74 5.12
C LEU A 570 -11.49 16.41 6.19
N CYS A 571 -11.31 17.28 7.19
CA CYS A 571 -10.42 17.02 8.32
C CYS A 571 -11.01 15.97 9.25
N GLU A 572 -10.20 15.00 9.67
CA GLU A 572 -10.61 13.86 10.49
C GLU A 572 -11.44 14.25 11.73
N GLN A 573 -10.99 15.28 12.46
CA GLN A 573 -11.64 15.78 13.67
C GLN A 573 -13.05 16.39 13.45
N ASN A 574 -13.39 16.77 12.22
CA ASN A 574 -14.66 17.43 11.87
C ASN A 574 -15.63 16.49 11.13
N ARG A 575 -15.22 15.25 10.82
CA ARG A 575 -16.08 14.28 10.13
C ARG A 575 -17.06 13.61 11.12
N PRO A 576 -18.22 13.14 10.64
CA PRO A 576 -19.09 12.25 11.42
C PRO A 576 -18.32 11.02 11.91
N LYS A 577 -18.60 10.56 13.14
CA LYS A 577 -17.88 9.43 13.76
C LYS A 577 -18.18 8.11 13.05
N GLU A 578 -19.34 8.03 12.43
CA GLU A 578 -19.86 6.91 11.65
C GLU A 578 -19.20 6.80 10.27
N GLN A 579 -18.55 7.89 9.79
CA GLN A 579 -17.85 7.89 8.52
C GLN A 579 -16.55 7.08 8.65
N MET A 580 -16.60 5.86 8.16
CA MET A 580 -15.48 4.97 7.99
C MET A 580 -14.48 5.57 6.99
N GLN A 581 -13.23 5.13 7.16
CA GLN A 581 -12.16 5.52 6.29
C GLN A 581 -11.36 4.32 5.83
N LYS A 582 -10.87 4.37 4.60
CA LYS A 582 -9.92 3.40 4.06
C LYS A 582 -8.63 4.12 3.71
N GLN A 583 -7.51 3.68 4.26
CA GLN A 583 -6.21 4.26 3.89
C GLN A 583 -5.86 3.84 2.46
N VAL A 584 -5.53 4.82 1.62
CA VAL A 584 -5.03 4.56 0.26
C VAL A 584 -3.51 4.44 0.31
N ASP A 585 -2.87 5.41 0.95
CA ASP A 585 -1.44 5.43 1.22
C ASP A 585 -1.15 6.25 2.50
N LYS A 586 0.11 6.61 2.73
CA LYS A 586 0.51 7.44 3.89
C LYS A 586 -0.15 8.83 3.92
N ASN A 587 -0.54 9.34 2.77
CA ASN A 587 -0.95 10.72 2.54
C ASN A 587 -2.46 10.87 2.32
N PHE A 588 -3.13 9.91 1.68
CA PHE A 588 -4.52 10.00 1.26
C PHE A 588 -5.41 8.95 1.92
N THR A 589 -6.66 9.34 2.11
CA THR A 589 -7.69 8.49 2.71
C THR A 589 -8.91 8.48 1.80
N LEU A 590 -9.50 7.32 1.58
CA LEU A 590 -10.72 7.13 0.79
C LEU A 590 -11.93 7.14 1.72
N LEU A 591 -12.92 7.97 1.37
CA LEU A 591 -14.17 8.15 2.10
C LEU A 591 -15.34 7.99 1.14
N VAL A 592 -16.43 7.37 1.60
CA VAL A 592 -17.70 7.44 0.86
C VAL A 592 -18.20 8.87 0.90
N ASN A 593 -18.57 9.41 -0.26
CA ASN A 593 -19.11 10.76 -0.37
C ASN A 593 -20.58 10.75 0.10
N PRO A 594 -20.92 11.47 1.18
CA PRO A 594 -22.29 11.47 1.71
C PRO A 594 -23.29 12.20 0.82
N PHE A 595 -22.84 12.97 -0.18
CA PHE A 595 -23.71 13.66 -1.13
C PHE A 595 -23.48 13.14 -2.56
N PRO A 596 -23.93 11.92 -2.86
CA PRO A 596 -23.57 11.22 -4.08
C PRO A 596 -24.25 11.78 -5.32
N ILE A 597 -23.57 11.62 -6.46
CA ILE A 597 -24.08 11.96 -7.80
C ILE A 597 -24.24 10.67 -8.63
N MET A 598 -23.45 9.66 -8.32
CA MET A 598 -23.40 8.35 -8.97
C MET A 598 -23.58 7.22 -7.92
N PRO A 599 -24.00 6.00 -8.34
CA PRO A 599 -24.28 4.88 -7.44
C PRO A 599 -23.14 4.50 -6.49
N GLN A 600 -21.89 4.75 -6.88
CA GLN A 600 -20.74 4.82 -5.97
C GLN A 600 -20.03 6.13 -6.20
N HIS A 601 -19.73 6.83 -5.11
CA HIS A 601 -19.06 8.11 -5.14
C HIS A 601 -18.17 8.23 -3.91
N PHE A 602 -16.89 8.51 -4.14
CA PHE A 602 -15.87 8.63 -3.11
C PHE A 602 -15.24 10.03 -3.12
N THR A 603 -14.80 10.47 -1.94
CA THR A 603 -13.95 11.63 -1.76
C THR A 603 -12.63 11.15 -1.15
N ILE A 604 -11.51 11.59 -1.70
CA ILE A 604 -10.19 11.08 -1.35
C ILE A 604 -9.31 12.27 -0.89
N PRO A 605 -9.50 12.76 0.35
CA PRO A 605 -8.72 13.88 0.87
C PRO A 605 -7.29 13.49 1.25
N LEU A 606 -6.40 14.47 1.13
CA LEU A 606 -5.10 14.46 1.77
C LEU A 606 -5.29 14.46 3.29
N ARG A 607 -4.53 13.69 4.07
CA ARG A 607 -4.67 13.61 5.53
C ARG A 607 -4.25 14.90 6.22
N THR A 608 -3.32 15.64 5.62
CA THR A 608 -2.92 16.97 6.09
C THR A 608 -3.78 18.04 5.43
N HIS A 609 -4.25 19.01 6.22
CA HIS A 609 -5.03 20.14 5.70
C HIS A 609 -4.10 21.08 4.92
N ARG A 610 -4.12 20.95 3.59
CA ARG A 610 -3.37 21.82 2.67
C ARG A 610 -4.29 22.27 1.54
N PRO A 611 -4.16 23.51 1.02
CA PRO A 611 -4.97 23.97 -0.11
C PRO A 611 -4.97 23.04 -1.32
N GLN A 612 -6.07 23.03 -2.05
CA GLN A 612 -6.27 22.25 -3.28
C GLN A 612 -5.16 22.60 -4.30
N SER A 613 -4.37 21.61 -4.72
CA SER A 613 -3.31 21.79 -5.72
C SER A 613 -2.89 20.46 -6.36
N ILE A 614 -2.92 20.41 -7.70
CA ILE A 614 -2.60 19.18 -8.42
C ILE A 614 -1.11 18.92 -8.62
N GLY A 615 -0.26 19.95 -8.62
CA GLY A 615 1.13 19.88 -9.09
C GLY A 615 1.95 18.73 -8.51
N MET A 616 2.02 18.60 -7.18
CA MET A 616 2.74 17.51 -6.50
C MET A 616 1.93 16.22 -6.33
N ASN A 617 0.64 16.26 -6.64
CA ASN A 617 -0.30 15.17 -6.35
C ASN A 617 -0.78 14.43 -7.61
N TYR A 618 -0.44 14.89 -8.82
CA TYR A 618 -0.92 14.30 -10.07
C TYR A 618 -0.63 12.80 -10.20
N GLY A 619 0.55 12.36 -9.73
CA GLY A 619 0.94 10.95 -9.70
C GLY A 619 -0.04 10.04 -8.94
N GLU A 620 -0.77 10.60 -7.98
CA GLU A 620 -1.74 9.86 -7.16
C GLU A 620 -2.92 9.32 -7.97
N ILE A 621 -3.27 9.99 -9.08
CA ILE A 621 -4.32 9.51 -10.00
C ILE A 621 -3.97 8.10 -10.51
N TYR A 622 -2.72 7.87 -10.90
CA TYR A 622 -2.27 6.57 -11.39
C TYR A 622 -2.25 5.52 -10.28
N ARG A 623 -1.83 5.89 -9.06
CA ARG A 623 -1.85 4.98 -7.90
C ARG A 623 -3.27 4.54 -7.56
N LEU A 624 -4.22 5.48 -7.55
CA LEU A 624 -5.63 5.19 -7.33
C LEU A 624 -6.21 4.28 -8.41
N LEU A 625 -5.90 4.53 -9.69
CA LEU A 625 -6.38 3.69 -10.79
C LEU A 625 -5.73 2.29 -10.82
N ASN A 626 -4.52 2.15 -10.27
CA ASN A 626 -3.91 0.84 -10.06
C ASN A 626 -4.57 0.06 -8.93
N ALA A 627 -4.86 0.73 -7.82
CA ALA A 627 -5.54 0.12 -6.69
C ALA A 627 -7.01 -0.22 -7.02
N TYR A 628 -7.68 0.64 -7.79
CA TYR A 628 -9.11 0.56 -8.08
C TYR A 628 -9.40 0.80 -9.58
N PRO A 629 -9.11 -0.17 -10.46
CA PRO A 629 -9.21 0.00 -11.91
C PRO A 629 -10.64 0.19 -12.43
N THR A 630 -11.65 -0.14 -11.63
CA THR A 630 -13.07 0.04 -11.96
C THR A 630 -13.58 1.46 -11.70
N LEU A 631 -12.74 2.33 -11.10
CA LEU A 631 -13.10 3.71 -10.83
C LEU A 631 -12.67 4.66 -11.96
N THR A 632 -13.38 5.77 -12.06
CA THR A 632 -12.92 7.00 -12.70
C THR A 632 -12.55 7.99 -11.62
N VAL A 633 -11.29 8.41 -11.59
CA VAL A 633 -10.75 9.39 -10.63
C VAL A 633 -10.81 10.77 -11.29
N PHE A 634 -11.24 11.78 -10.54
CA PHE A 634 -11.28 13.14 -11.04
C PHE A 634 -10.83 14.16 -9.99
N TYR A 635 -10.34 15.28 -10.51
CA TYR A 635 -9.85 16.41 -9.73
C TYR A 635 -10.54 17.69 -10.21
N ASN A 636 -10.99 18.50 -9.26
CA ASN A 636 -11.49 19.85 -9.50
C ASN A 636 -10.44 20.83 -8.99
N GLY A 637 -9.94 21.75 -9.83
CA GLY A 637 -9.10 22.85 -9.34
C GLY A 637 -9.81 23.76 -8.32
N PRO A 638 -9.09 24.57 -7.53
CA PRO A 638 -9.64 25.41 -6.46
C PRO A 638 -10.85 26.25 -6.89
N LYS A 639 -10.78 26.79 -8.12
CA LYS A 639 -11.85 27.61 -8.73
C LYS A 639 -12.54 26.86 -9.87
N CYS A 640 -12.58 25.53 -9.85
CA CYS A 640 -13.16 24.70 -10.91
C CYS A 640 -14.14 23.65 -10.38
N GLY A 641 -14.86 23.98 -9.29
CA GLY A 641 -15.91 23.12 -8.73
C GLY A 641 -15.48 22.29 -7.50
N ALA A 642 -14.32 22.57 -6.91
CA ALA A 642 -13.88 21.94 -5.67
C ALA A 642 -14.82 22.29 -4.50
N SER A 643 -15.24 21.28 -3.74
CA SER A 643 -16.15 21.45 -2.60
C SER A 643 -15.48 22.08 -1.36
N ALA A 644 -14.20 21.79 -1.18
CA ALA A 644 -13.30 22.34 -0.17
C ALA A 644 -11.99 22.79 -0.85
N PRO A 645 -11.92 24.00 -1.43
CA PRO A 645 -10.73 24.46 -2.14
C PRO A 645 -9.52 24.72 -1.22
N ASP A 646 -9.76 24.79 0.09
CA ASP A 646 -8.73 24.90 1.13
C ASP A 646 -8.15 23.54 1.57
N HIS A 647 -8.65 22.42 1.06
CA HIS A 647 -8.17 21.08 1.41
C HIS A 647 -8.03 20.18 0.16
N MET A 648 -6.81 19.77 -0.14
CA MET A 648 -6.47 18.87 -1.25
C MET A 648 -7.27 17.57 -1.22
N HIS A 649 -8.04 17.29 -2.27
CA HIS A 649 -8.78 16.05 -2.44
C HIS A 649 -9.01 15.69 -3.92
N PHE A 650 -9.04 14.38 -4.17
CA PHE A 650 -9.62 13.79 -5.37
C PHE A 650 -11.04 13.33 -5.09
N GLN A 651 -11.76 13.00 -6.15
CA GLN A 651 -13.03 12.29 -6.07
C GLN A 651 -13.02 11.13 -7.06
N ALA A 652 -13.86 10.12 -6.82
CA ALA A 652 -13.94 8.97 -7.72
C ALA A 652 -15.37 8.43 -7.82
N VAL A 653 -15.74 7.91 -8.98
CA VAL A 653 -17.04 7.29 -9.27
C VAL A 653 -16.86 6.01 -10.09
N CYS A 654 -17.90 5.20 -10.24
CA CYS A 654 -17.87 4.05 -11.15
C CYS A 654 -17.51 4.48 -12.58
N SER A 655 -16.60 3.74 -13.22
CA SER A 655 -16.19 4.01 -14.59
C SER A 655 -17.29 3.71 -15.62
N GLY A 656 -17.25 4.40 -16.76
CA GLY A 656 -18.15 4.15 -17.90
C GLY A 656 -19.51 4.86 -17.83
N MET A 657 -19.78 5.65 -16.79
CA MET A 657 -21.06 6.34 -16.61
C MET A 657 -21.08 7.78 -17.15
N LEU A 658 -19.92 8.35 -17.51
CA LEU A 658 -19.81 9.74 -17.95
C LEU A 658 -20.00 9.87 -19.47
N PRO A 659 -20.75 10.90 -19.96
CA PRO A 659 -20.90 11.12 -21.39
C PRO A 659 -19.57 11.31 -22.14
N LEU A 660 -18.57 11.95 -21.53
CA LEU A 660 -17.23 12.03 -22.10
C LEU A 660 -16.62 10.63 -22.37
N GLN A 661 -16.82 9.67 -21.47
CA GLN A 661 -16.33 8.30 -21.62
C GLN A 661 -17.12 7.53 -22.68
N THR A 662 -18.46 7.65 -22.68
CA THR A 662 -19.30 6.97 -23.69
C THR A 662 -19.04 7.49 -25.10
N ASN A 663 -18.69 8.77 -25.24
CA ASN A 663 -18.30 9.38 -26.53
C ASN A 663 -16.82 9.16 -26.87
N TRP A 664 -15.98 8.68 -25.94
CA TRP A 664 -14.53 8.56 -26.12
C TRP A 664 -14.12 7.75 -27.35
N PRO A 665 -14.74 6.59 -27.68
CA PRO A 665 -14.38 5.82 -28.87
C PRO A 665 -14.58 6.56 -30.20
N ARG A 666 -15.47 7.56 -30.24
CA ARG A 666 -15.63 8.47 -31.39
C ARG A 666 -14.58 9.57 -31.33
N LEU A 667 -14.48 10.24 -30.18
CA LEU A 667 -13.58 11.38 -29.96
C LEU A 667 -12.11 11.02 -30.19
N SER A 668 -11.69 9.81 -29.83
CA SER A 668 -10.31 9.34 -29.95
C SER A 668 -9.86 9.07 -31.40
N ARG A 669 -10.80 8.95 -32.35
CA ARG A 669 -10.50 8.72 -33.78
C ARG A 669 -10.05 9.98 -34.51
N ASP A 670 -10.55 11.14 -34.06
CA ASP A 670 -10.27 12.44 -34.67
C ASP A 670 -9.53 13.33 -33.65
N THR A 671 -8.29 12.95 -33.39
CA THR A 671 -7.40 13.65 -32.45
C THR A 671 -6.13 14.11 -33.12
N GLU A 672 -5.58 15.19 -32.59
CA GLU A 672 -4.31 15.74 -33.04
C GLU A 672 -3.21 15.41 -32.03
N VAL A 673 -2.19 14.67 -32.45
CA VAL A 673 -1.04 14.35 -31.58
C VAL A 673 -0.12 15.57 -31.48
N LEU A 674 0.06 16.09 -30.27
CA LEU A 674 0.92 17.25 -29.98
C LEU A 674 2.32 16.84 -29.52
N ILE A 675 2.40 15.80 -28.68
CA ILE A 675 3.65 15.21 -28.19
C ILE A 675 3.51 13.69 -28.25
N LYS A 676 4.53 12.99 -28.77
CA LYS A 676 4.61 11.53 -28.79
C LYS A 676 5.96 11.09 -28.20
N ASN A 677 5.95 10.17 -27.24
CA ASN A 677 7.15 9.65 -26.60
C ASN A 677 7.28 8.14 -26.85
N ASP A 678 8.05 7.74 -27.88
CA ASP A 678 8.47 6.36 -28.21
C ASP A 678 7.46 5.25 -27.86
N GLU A 679 6.19 5.47 -28.24
CA GLU A 679 5.02 4.59 -28.01
C GLU A 679 4.56 4.38 -26.56
N ARG A 680 5.25 4.95 -25.56
CA ARG A 680 4.89 4.83 -24.13
C ARG A 680 3.88 5.86 -23.62
N GLY A 681 3.72 6.96 -24.35
CA GLY A 681 2.66 7.93 -24.06
C GLY A 681 2.57 9.07 -25.06
N ALA A 682 1.42 9.73 -25.07
CA ALA A 682 1.15 10.86 -25.96
C ALA A 682 0.26 11.91 -25.30
N ILE A 683 0.46 13.17 -25.70
CA ILE A 683 -0.48 14.28 -25.48
C ILE A 683 -1.23 14.51 -26.79
N THR A 684 -2.55 14.45 -26.75
CA THR A 684 -3.43 14.70 -27.88
C THR A 684 -4.39 15.85 -27.60
N ALA A 685 -4.66 16.67 -28.60
CA ALA A 685 -5.75 17.64 -28.58
C ALA A 685 -7.03 17.02 -29.16
N VAL A 686 -8.15 17.21 -28.47
CA VAL A 686 -9.47 16.70 -28.86
C VAL A 686 -10.44 17.88 -28.91
N ARG A 687 -11.05 18.11 -30.08
CA ARG A 687 -11.91 19.27 -30.34
C ARG A 687 -13.39 18.93 -30.56
N GLY A 688 -13.70 17.65 -30.74
CA GLY A 688 -15.06 17.16 -31.06
C GLY A 688 -16.02 17.04 -29.88
N PHE A 689 -15.71 17.66 -28.73
CA PHE A 689 -16.55 17.68 -27.52
C PHE A 689 -17.13 19.08 -27.24
N ALA A 690 -17.92 19.26 -26.17
CA ALA A 690 -18.57 20.53 -25.84
C ALA A 690 -17.56 21.70 -25.69
N VAL A 691 -16.39 21.39 -25.13
CA VAL A 691 -15.22 22.25 -25.02
C VAL A 691 -13.98 21.49 -25.52
N PRO A 692 -12.96 22.17 -26.06
CA PRO A 692 -11.72 21.50 -26.44
C PRO A 692 -10.97 20.99 -25.19
N VAL A 693 -10.40 19.79 -25.29
CA VAL A 693 -9.72 19.12 -24.17
C VAL A 693 -8.37 18.56 -24.60
N PHE A 694 -7.46 18.41 -23.64
CA PHE A 694 -6.20 17.69 -23.83
C PHE A 694 -6.31 16.29 -23.23
N SER A 695 -5.77 15.29 -23.92
CA SER A 695 -5.73 13.92 -23.46
C SER A 695 -4.29 13.46 -23.29
N ILE A 696 -4.01 12.78 -22.18
CA ILE A 696 -2.76 12.09 -21.91
C ILE A 696 -3.08 10.60 -21.87
N ARG A 697 -2.54 9.84 -22.82
CA ARG A 697 -2.62 8.38 -22.85
C ARG A 697 -1.24 7.79 -22.59
N THR A 698 -1.14 6.83 -21.67
CA THR A 698 0.12 6.19 -21.30
C THR A 698 -0.11 4.83 -20.65
N THR A 699 0.92 3.98 -20.62
CA THR A 699 0.93 2.68 -19.91
C THR A 699 1.63 2.73 -18.56
N ASP A 700 2.35 3.83 -18.24
CA ASP A 700 3.13 3.94 -17.02
C ASP A 700 3.01 5.32 -16.35
N GLN A 701 3.06 5.33 -15.01
CA GLN A 701 2.89 6.52 -14.19
C GLN A 701 3.95 7.60 -14.48
N HIS A 702 5.21 7.20 -14.67
CA HIS A 702 6.32 8.15 -14.82
C HIS A 702 6.21 8.96 -16.10
N THR A 703 5.93 8.28 -17.22
CA THR A 703 5.66 8.93 -18.51
C THR A 703 4.44 9.84 -18.41
N GLY A 704 3.37 9.39 -17.76
CA GLY A 704 2.17 10.19 -17.52
C GLY A 704 2.44 11.51 -16.79
N GLU A 705 3.20 11.46 -15.69
CA GLU A 705 3.61 12.65 -14.92
C GLU A 705 4.47 13.60 -15.75
N GLN A 706 5.43 13.09 -16.53
CA GLN A 706 6.25 13.93 -17.40
C GLN A 706 5.42 14.66 -18.46
N LEU A 707 4.50 13.95 -19.12
CA LEU A 707 3.61 14.55 -20.12
C LEU A 707 2.68 15.58 -19.48
N PHE A 708 2.17 15.31 -18.29
CA PHE A 708 1.36 16.29 -17.56
C PHE A 708 2.15 17.52 -17.17
N ARG A 709 3.40 17.41 -16.69
CA ARG A 709 4.24 18.58 -16.38
C ARG A 709 4.43 19.48 -17.59
N LYS A 710 4.64 18.91 -18.78
CA LYS A 710 4.71 19.66 -20.05
C LYS A 710 3.41 20.39 -20.36
N LEU A 711 2.27 19.68 -20.29
CA LEU A 711 0.95 20.28 -20.48
C LEU A 711 0.68 21.40 -19.46
N TYR A 712 0.93 21.13 -18.17
CA TYR A 712 0.73 22.06 -17.06
C TYR A 712 1.53 23.36 -17.25
N SER A 713 2.78 23.26 -17.72
CA SER A 713 3.62 24.43 -18.01
C SER A 713 3.17 25.26 -19.21
N ALA A 714 2.43 24.66 -20.16
CA ALA A 714 1.91 25.35 -21.34
C ALA A 714 0.56 26.02 -21.10
N LEU A 715 -0.19 25.59 -20.08
CA LEU A 715 -1.50 26.14 -19.73
C LEU A 715 -1.37 27.57 -19.16
N PRO A 716 -2.32 28.47 -19.44
CA PRO A 716 -2.30 29.83 -18.93
C PRO A 716 -2.55 29.88 -17.42
N MET A 717 -1.78 30.71 -16.74
CA MET A 717 -1.96 31.05 -15.33
C MET A 717 -2.57 32.46 -15.22
N HIS A 718 -3.70 32.60 -14.54
CA HIS A 718 -4.31 33.91 -14.30
C HIS A 718 -3.78 34.54 -13.01
N GLY A 719 -3.59 35.86 -13.01
CA GLY A 719 -3.00 36.58 -11.88
C GLY A 719 -3.80 36.40 -10.58
N GLY A 720 -3.15 35.88 -9.54
CA GLY A 720 -3.75 35.63 -8.22
C GLY A 720 -4.31 34.22 -8.02
N ASP A 721 -4.20 33.34 -9.01
CA ASP A 721 -4.48 31.91 -8.85
C ASP A 721 -3.24 31.15 -8.36
N THR A 722 -3.47 30.10 -7.57
CA THR A 722 -2.41 29.23 -7.04
C THR A 722 -2.04 28.09 -7.99
N GLU A 723 -2.89 27.81 -8.97
CA GLU A 723 -2.67 26.84 -10.05
C GLU A 723 -3.46 27.22 -11.29
N THR A 724 -3.12 26.62 -12.44
CA THR A 724 -3.88 26.82 -13.67
C THR A 724 -5.30 26.25 -13.52
N MET A 725 -6.30 26.96 -14.02
CA MET A 725 -7.69 26.55 -13.86
C MET A 725 -7.98 25.33 -14.75
N MET A 726 -8.28 24.18 -14.15
CA MET A 726 -8.59 22.95 -14.89
C MET A 726 -9.48 21.98 -14.10
N ASN A 727 -10.12 21.09 -14.86
CA ASN A 727 -10.67 19.83 -14.37
C ASN A 727 -9.87 18.68 -14.96
N ILE A 728 -9.67 17.60 -14.19
CA ILE A 728 -9.00 16.39 -14.67
C ILE A 728 -9.93 15.20 -14.42
N ILE A 729 -10.02 14.30 -15.40
CA ILE A 729 -10.79 13.06 -15.34
C ILE A 729 -9.91 11.94 -15.88
N ALA A 730 -9.81 10.83 -15.15
CA ALA A 730 -8.92 9.74 -15.49
C ALA A 730 -9.55 8.38 -15.24
N TRP A 731 -9.33 7.42 -16.14
CA TRP A 731 -9.82 6.04 -16.03
C TRP A 731 -8.87 5.06 -16.70
N ARG A 732 -9.07 3.76 -16.45
CA ARG A 732 -8.39 2.66 -17.14
C ARG A 732 -9.12 2.31 -18.43
N ASP A 733 -8.39 2.26 -19.55
CA ASP A 733 -8.88 1.78 -20.85
C ASP A 733 -8.01 0.60 -21.29
N GLY A 734 -8.45 -0.62 -20.95
CA GLY A 734 -7.62 -1.82 -21.05
C GLY A 734 -6.36 -1.71 -20.18
N ASP A 735 -5.19 -1.81 -20.82
CA ASP A 735 -3.90 -1.70 -20.15
C ASP A 735 -3.41 -0.25 -19.99
N ASP A 736 -4.08 0.71 -20.64
CA ASP A 736 -3.69 2.12 -20.65
C ASP A 736 -4.40 2.93 -19.56
N TYR A 737 -3.74 3.99 -19.12
CA TYR A 737 -4.38 5.10 -18.42
C TYR A 737 -4.80 6.15 -19.45
N GLN A 738 -6.07 6.51 -19.38
CA GLN A 738 -6.63 7.62 -20.14
C GLN A 738 -6.90 8.77 -19.19
N VAL A 739 -6.17 9.88 -19.35
CA VAL A 739 -6.39 11.11 -18.58
C VAL A 739 -6.86 12.21 -19.52
N VAL A 740 -7.91 12.93 -19.14
CA VAL A 740 -8.44 14.08 -19.86
C VAL A 740 -8.33 15.30 -18.97
N VAL A 741 -7.60 16.30 -19.45
CA VAL A 741 -7.47 17.62 -18.83
C VAL A 741 -8.38 18.58 -19.59
N ILE A 742 -9.32 19.19 -18.87
CA ILE A 742 -10.27 20.17 -19.38
C ILE A 742 -9.83 21.54 -18.85
N PRO A 743 -9.14 22.35 -19.66
CA PRO A 743 -8.74 23.69 -19.25
C PRO A 743 -9.95 24.61 -19.06
N ARG A 744 -9.90 25.46 -18.04
CA ARG A 744 -10.99 26.33 -17.61
C ARG A 744 -10.54 27.79 -17.66
N THR A 745 -11.50 28.69 -17.83
CA THR A 745 -11.29 30.16 -17.79
C THR A 745 -12.18 30.82 -16.75
N LYS A 746 -13.25 30.13 -16.32
CA LYS A 746 -14.24 30.68 -15.39
C LYS A 746 -14.73 29.62 -14.39
N HIS A 747 -14.96 30.07 -13.15
CA HIS A 747 -15.47 29.21 -12.06
C HIS A 747 -16.93 28.83 -12.26
N ARG A 748 -17.80 29.85 -12.39
CA ARG A 748 -19.25 29.71 -12.56
C ARG A 748 -19.71 30.54 -13.76
N PRO A 749 -20.71 30.05 -14.53
CA PRO A 749 -21.28 30.80 -15.64
C PRO A 749 -22.08 32.01 -15.14
N ASP A 750 -22.31 33.00 -15.99
CA ASP A 750 -23.05 34.23 -15.64
C ASP A 750 -24.49 33.93 -15.23
N CYS A 751 -25.11 32.91 -15.84
CA CYS A 751 -26.46 32.47 -15.50
C CYS A 751 -26.59 31.97 -14.04
N TYR A 752 -25.49 31.62 -13.36
CA TYR A 752 -25.50 31.27 -11.94
C TYR A 752 -25.85 32.48 -11.06
N PHE A 753 -25.33 33.66 -11.42
CA PHE A 753 -25.49 34.90 -10.65
C PHE A 753 -26.68 35.74 -11.12
N ALA A 754 -27.34 35.36 -12.22
CA ALA A 754 -28.52 36.04 -12.72
C ALA A 754 -29.73 35.91 -11.77
N ASP A 755 -30.72 36.77 -11.98
CA ASP A 755 -31.99 36.79 -11.26
C ASP A 755 -33.17 36.39 -12.16
N GLY A 756 -34.28 35.97 -11.55
CA GLY A 756 -35.51 35.61 -12.26
C GLY A 756 -35.36 34.41 -13.19
N GLU A 757 -36.02 34.45 -14.36
CA GLU A 757 -36.07 33.33 -15.32
C GLU A 757 -34.73 33.03 -16.01
N GLN A 758 -33.76 33.95 -15.96
CA GLN A 758 -32.42 33.77 -16.53
C GLN A 758 -31.47 33.03 -15.58
N LYS A 759 -31.86 32.86 -14.31
CA LYS A 759 -31.05 32.15 -13.32
C LYS A 759 -31.05 30.64 -13.59
N ARG A 760 -29.86 30.07 -13.75
CA ARG A 760 -29.62 28.62 -13.78
C ARG A 760 -28.63 28.27 -12.68
N LEU A 761 -29.02 27.46 -11.70
CA LEU A 761 -28.14 27.10 -10.59
C LEU A 761 -27.21 25.94 -10.97
N VAL A 762 -26.33 26.19 -11.93
CA VAL A 762 -25.34 25.23 -12.46
C VAL A 762 -23.93 25.76 -12.19
N SER A 763 -23.13 24.96 -11.47
CA SER A 763 -21.75 25.31 -11.12
C SER A 763 -20.83 24.19 -11.61
N PRO A 764 -20.39 24.21 -12.88
CA PRO A 764 -19.74 23.05 -13.49
C PRO A 764 -18.45 22.62 -12.78
N GLY A 765 -18.43 21.40 -12.24
CA GLY A 765 -17.23 20.68 -11.84
C GLY A 765 -16.80 19.66 -12.90
N SER A 766 -15.91 18.73 -12.56
CA SER A 766 -15.37 17.74 -13.51
C SER A 766 -16.46 16.87 -14.12
N LEU A 767 -17.47 16.44 -13.35
CA LEU A 767 -18.57 15.62 -13.89
C LEU A 767 -19.46 16.41 -14.86
N ASP A 768 -19.78 17.66 -14.53
CA ASP A 768 -20.55 18.54 -15.43
C ASP A 768 -19.77 18.85 -16.71
N MET A 769 -18.47 19.14 -16.58
CA MET A 769 -17.58 19.34 -17.73
C MET A 769 -17.35 18.07 -18.55
N ALA A 770 -17.58 16.89 -17.98
CA ALA A 770 -17.63 15.61 -18.68
C ALA A 770 -18.99 15.36 -19.37
N GLY A 771 -19.91 16.31 -19.30
CA GLY A 771 -21.25 16.26 -19.89
C GLY A 771 -22.34 15.70 -18.98
N PHE A 772 -22.06 15.42 -17.71
CA PHE A 772 -23.06 14.99 -16.72
C PHE A 772 -23.46 16.16 -15.81
N ILE A 773 -24.40 16.98 -16.26
CA ILE A 773 -24.80 18.23 -15.62
C ILE A 773 -25.78 17.95 -14.47
N VAL A 774 -25.44 18.42 -13.28
CA VAL A 774 -26.29 18.26 -12.09
C VAL A 774 -27.03 19.55 -11.76
N THR A 775 -28.36 19.45 -11.70
CA THR A 775 -29.27 20.57 -11.43
C THR A 775 -29.98 20.36 -10.09
N PRO A 776 -29.82 21.24 -9.09
CA PRO A 776 -30.49 21.12 -7.80
C PRO A 776 -31.93 21.66 -7.81
N ARG A 777 -32.30 22.47 -8.82
CA ARG A 777 -33.66 23.01 -9.00
C ARG A 777 -34.38 22.26 -10.10
N SER A 778 -35.64 21.89 -9.86
CA SER A 778 -36.48 21.19 -10.84
C SER A 778 -36.79 22.06 -12.05
N GLU A 779 -36.90 23.38 -11.86
CA GLU A 779 -37.11 24.36 -12.94
C GLU A 779 -35.96 24.31 -13.94
N ASP A 780 -34.72 24.45 -13.46
CA ASP A 780 -33.51 24.35 -14.27
C ASP A 780 -33.42 22.98 -14.96
N PHE A 781 -33.75 21.90 -14.23
CA PHE A 781 -33.81 20.56 -14.82
C PHE A 781 -34.85 20.45 -15.94
N ASN A 782 -35.98 21.15 -15.88
CA ASN A 782 -37.05 21.01 -16.88
C ASN A 782 -36.83 21.92 -18.09
N THR A 783 -36.27 23.11 -17.90
CA THR A 783 -36.20 24.14 -18.94
C THR A 783 -34.87 24.20 -19.67
N LEU A 784 -33.75 23.74 -19.09
CA LEU A 784 -32.43 23.84 -19.71
C LEU A 784 -32.39 23.11 -21.06
N SER A 785 -32.15 23.84 -22.15
CA SER A 785 -32.03 23.30 -23.50
C SER A 785 -30.62 22.77 -23.80
N ALA A 786 -30.48 22.01 -24.89
CA ALA A 786 -29.20 21.51 -25.39
C ALA A 786 -28.20 22.65 -25.66
N ASP A 787 -28.66 23.70 -26.34
CA ASP A 787 -27.83 24.86 -26.71
C ASP A 787 -27.39 25.66 -25.47
N GLU A 788 -28.31 25.90 -24.52
CA GLU A 788 -27.96 26.55 -23.24
C GLU A 788 -26.95 25.71 -22.44
N ALA A 789 -27.12 24.39 -22.38
CA ALA A 789 -26.20 23.51 -21.66
C ALA A 789 -24.79 23.56 -22.27
N VAL A 790 -24.66 23.50 -23.60
CA VAL A 790 -23.37 23.65 -24.29
C VAL A 790 -22.78 25.04 -24.08
N ALA A 791 -23.60 26.09 -24.12
CA ALA A 791 -23.16 27.47 -23.86
C ALA A 791 -22.57 27.62 -22.44
N ILE A 792 -23.22 27.06 -21.43
CA ILE A 792 -22.71 27.05 -20.04
C ILE A 792 -21.33 26.38 -19.95
N LEU A 793 -21.15 25.21 -20.58
CA LEU A 793 -19.88 24.50 -20.57
C LEU A 793 -18.79 25.31 -21.31
N LYS A 794 -19.11 25.90 -22.46
CA LYS A 794 -18.19 26.75 -23.24
C LYS A 794 -17.78 28.02 -22.52
N GLU A 795 -18.70 28.67 -21.81
CA GLU A 795 -18.42 29.86 -21.02
C GLU A 795 -17.42 29.55 -19.87
N CYS A 796 -17.50 28.34 -19.33
CA CYS A 796 -16.62 27.87 -18.26
C CYS A 796 -15.28 27.32 -18.75
N GLY A 797 -15.27 26.73 -19.95
CA GLY A 797 -14.10 26.14 -20.59
C GLY A 797 -13.20 27.16 -21.29
N MET A 798 -11.99 26.71 -21.61
CA MET A 798 -11.07 27.51 -22.41
C MET A 798 -11.57 27.73 -23.84
N ASP A 799 -11.45 28.95 -24.32
CA ASP A 799 -11.82 29.30 -25.69
C ASP A 799 -10.84 28.69 -26.71
N THR A 800 -11.32 28.52 -27.94
CA THR A 800 -10.56 27.86 -29.01
C THR A 800 -9.25 28.57 -29.37
N ALA A 801 -9.18 29.90 -29.25
CA ALA A 801 -7.98 30.63 -29.63
C ALA A 801 -6.85 30.37 -28.61
N THR A 802 -7.15 30.52 -27.32
CA THR A 802 -6.21 30.21 -26.22
C THR A 802 -5.81 28.74 -26.20
N PHE A 803 -6.75 27.83 -26.51
CA PHE A 803 -6.47 26.40 -26.62
C PHE A 803 -5.48 26.10 -27.75
N ASN A 804 -5.65 26.71 -28.92
CA ASN A 804 -4.73 26.52 -30.04
C ASN A 804 -3.35 27.13 -29.75
N GLU A 805 -3.27 28.28 -29.08
CA GLU A 805 -1.98 28.85 -28.63
C GLU A 805 -1.25 27.89 -27.68
N THR A 806 -1.98 27.28 -26.75
CA THR A 806 -1.43 26.26 -25.83
C THR A 806 -0.94 25.03 -26.61
N ALA A 807 -1.69 24.59 -27.62
CA ALA A 807 -1.28 23.49 -28.48
C ALA A 807 0.01 23.80 -29.26
N GLU A 808 0.17 25.02 -29.80
CA GLU A 808 1.42 25.46 -30.45
C GLU A 808 2.61 25.50 -29.47
N LYS A 809 2.40 25.97 -28.24
CA LYS A 809 3.42 25.93 -27.18
C LYS A 809 3.88 24.51 -26.92
N LEU A 810 2.95 23.55 -26.84
CA LEU A 810 3.28 22.12 -26.67
C LEU A 810 4.05 21.54 -27.85
N ARG A 811 3.71 21.92 -29.10
CA ARG A 811 4.49 21.49 -30.27
C ARG A 811 5.90 22.08 -30.28
N THR A 812 6.03 23.32 -29.84
CA THR A 812 7.35 23.97 -29.69
C THR A 812 8.19 23.27 -28.60
N LEU A 813 7.56 22.89 -27.48
CA LEU A 813 8.18 22.07 -26.43
C LEU A 813 8.54 20.65 -26.91
N ALA A 814 7.88 20.14 -27.96
CA ALA A 814 8.25 18.87 -28.60
C ALA A 814 9.40 19.02 -29.61
N ALA A 815 9.50 20.17 -30.28
CA ALA A 815 10.54 20.47 -31.28
C ALA A 815 11.86 20.97 -30.66
N GLY A 816 11.78 21.62 -29.49
CA GLY A 816 12.94 21.96 -28.66
C GLY A 816 13.27 20.81 -27.73
N ASN A 817 14.29 20.02 -28.07
CA ASN A 817 14.91 19.09 -27.12
C ASN A 817 15.39 19.88 -25.89
N LEU A 818 14.66 19.80 -24.78
CA LEU A 818 15.09 20.33 -23.49
C LEU A 818 14.70 19.37 -22.37
N ALA A 819 15.73 18.64 -21.93
CA ALA A 819 16.09 18.38 -20.54
C ALA A 819 14.93 18.16 -19.55
N SER A 820 14.42 16.94 -19.48
CA SER A 820 14.11 16.35 -18.16
C SER A 820 15.42 16.09 -17.42
N ASN A 821 15.45 16.25 -16.09
CA ASN A 821 16.59 15.96 -15.19
C ASN A 821 17.25 14.59 -15.42
N THR A 822 18.09 14.49 -16.45
CA THR A 822 18.92 13.31 -16.79
C THR A 822 20.40 13.68 -16.84
N HIS A 823 20.82 14.82 -16.30
CA HIS A 823 22.19 15.31 -16.46
C HIS A 823 23.26 14.34 -15.92
N PHE A 824 22.93 13.53 -14.91
CA PHE A 824 23.87 12.59 -14.30
C PHE A 824 23.67 11.12 -14.70
N ALA A 825 22.69 10.80 -15.57
CA ALA A 825 22.44 9.52 -16.28
C ALA A 825 23.01 8.20 -15.69
N GLY A 826 23.01 8.02 -14.36
CA GLY A 826 23.65 6.90 -13.68
C GLY A 826 25.18 6.84 -13.74
N LYS A 827 25.86 7.87 -14.27
CA LYS A 827 27.34 7.94 -14.39
C LYS A 827 27.91 9.06 -13.54
N GLN A 828 29.09 8.81 -12.97
CA GLN A 828 29.85 9.80 -12.22
C GLN A 828 30.17 11.02 -13.11
N PRO A 829 29.79 12.25 -12.71
CA PRO A 829 30.13 13.47 -13.44
C PRO A 829 31.58 13.91 -13.20
N ASN A 830 32.06 14.78 -14.10
CA ASN A 830 33.29 15.54 -13.93
C ASN A 830 32.97 16.95 -13.42
N VAL A 831 33.92 17.57 -12.72
CA VAL A 831 33.88 18.95 -12.24
C VAL A 831 35.05 19.73 -12.85
N SER A 832 34.80 20.98 -13.23
CA SER A 832 35.84 21.94 -13.62
C SER A 832 36.14 22.93 -12.48
N VAL A 833 37.38 22.96 -11.99
CA VAL A 833 37.80 23.76 -10.83
C VAL A 833 38.78 24.85 -11.26
N GLY A 834 38.46 26.12 -11.04
CA GLY A 834 39.41 27.22 -11.25
C GLY A 834 40.45 27.29 -10.13
N ILE A 835 41.74 27.19 -10.48
CA ILE A 835 42.84 27.10 -9.50
C ILE A 835 43.58 28.42 -9.34
N VAL A 836 44.14 28.97 -10.41
CA VAL A 836 44.96 30.19 -10.38
C VAL A 836 44.85 30.95 -11.70
N SER A 837 44.90 32.28 -11.63
CA SER A 837 44.89 33.16 -12.80
C SER A 837 46.06 34.14 -12.76
N GLY A 838 46.77 34.29 -13.88
CA GLY A 838 47.94 35.17 -13.98
C GLY A 838 48.29 35.52 -15.43
N ALA A 839 49.13 36.54 -15.60
CA ALA A 839 49.67 36.89 -16.93
C ALA A 839 50.60 35.81 -17.49
N LYS A 840 51.21 35.02 -16.60
CA LYS A 840 52.10 33.90 -16.89
C LYS A 840 51.81 32.78 -15.88
N ILE A 841 51.69 31.54 -16.36
CA ILE A 841 51.51 30.35 -15.53
C ILE A 841 52.61 29.34 -15.86
N SER A 842 53.35 28.93 -14.82
CA SER A 842 54.35 27.88 -14.88
C SER A 842 53.82 26.62 -14.23
N PHE A 843 54.00 25.47 -14.89
CA PHE A 843 53.53 24.18 -14.39
C PHE A 843 54.38 23.02 -14.90
N SER A 844 54.41 21.92 -14.15
CA SER A 844 55.10 20.70 -14.53
C SER A 844 54.12 19.56 -14.77
N LEU A 845 54.32 18.79 -15.84
CA LEU A 845 53.59 17.56 -16.13
C LEU A 845 54.42 16.38 -15.61
N ASN A 846 54.02 15.81 -14.47
CA ASN A 846 54.82 14.81 -13.75
C ASN A 846 54.85 13.42 -14.43
N LYS A 847 53.98 13.24 -15.44
CA LYS A 847 53.77 12.03 -16.25
C LYS A 847 53.29 12.46 -17.65
N PRO A 848 53.19 11.54 -18.63
CA PRO A 848 52.78 11.93 -19.98
C PRO A 848 51.34 12.42 -20.09
N TYR A 849 51.18 13.60 -20.68
CA TYR A 849 49.91 14.21 -21.07
C TYR A 849 49.83 14.39 -22.58
N MET A 850 48.65 14.19 -23.16
CA MET A 850 48.36 14.49 -24.56
C MET A 850 47.87 15.94 -24.69
N ALA A 851 48.57 16.73 -25.50
CA ALA A 851 48.12 18.07 -25.89
C ALA A 851 48.41 18.30 -27.37
N LYS A 852 47.39 18.72 -28.13
CA LYS A 852 47.44 18.96 -29.59
C LYS A 852 48.06 17.79 -30.38
N GLY A 853 47.79 16.55 -29.97
CA GLY A 853 48.25 15.34 -30.66
C GLY A 853 49.67 14.87 -30.31
N ASN A 854 50.37 15.57 -29.41
CA ASN A 854 51.70 15.18 -28.93
C ASN A 854 51.65 14.76 -27.45
N LEU A 855 52.50 13.79 -27.11
CA LEU A 855 52.78 13.40 -25.73
C LEU A 855 53.80 14.37 -25.12
N ILE A 856 53.49 14.94 -23.96
CA ILE A 856 54.26 16.01 -23.32
C ILE A 856 54.45 15.69 -21.84
N GLU A 857 55.66 15.93 -21.35
CA GLU A 857 56.11 15.71 -19.98
C GLU A 857 57.05 16.84 -19.55
N GLY A 858 57.19 17.05 -18.24
CA GLY A 858 58.12 18.02 -17.66
C GLY A 858 57.59 19.45 -17.61
N GLU A 859 58.51 20.40 -17.42
CA GLU A 859 58.22 21.82 -17.20
C GLU A 859 57.62 22.52 -18.43
N GLN A 860 56.55 23.27 -18.20
CA GLN A 860 55.80 24.03 -19.19
C GLN A 860 55.55 25.45 -18.68
N VAL A 861 55.46 26.39 -19.63
CA VAL A 861 55.16 27.79 -19.35
C VAL A 861 54.18 28.30 -20.40
N VAL A 862 53.14 28.98 -19.94
CA VAL A 862 52.19 29.68 -20.80
C VAL A 862 52.07 31.15 -20.40
N GLU A 863 51.86 32.01 -21.39
CA GLU A 863 51.79 33.47 -21.19
C GLU A 863 50.58 34.05 -21.94
N PHE A 864 49.94 35.07 -21.37
CA PHE A 864 48.92 35.85 -22.07
C PHE A 864 49.58 36.77 -23.10
N HIS A 865 49.16 36.67 -24.36
CA HIS A 865 49.67 37.50 -25.45
C HIS A 865 48.57 37.80 -26.48
N GLU A 866 48.32 39.09 -26.75
CA GLU A 866 47.36 39.58 -27.77
C GLU A 866 46.00 38.87 -27.75
N GLY A 867 45.39 38.74 -26.57
CA GLY A 867 44.07 38.12 -26.41
C GLY A 867 44.04 36.59 -26.52
N GLY A 868 45.21 35.93 -26.51
CA GLY A 868 45.36 34.47 -26.53
C GLY A 868 46.46 33.96 -25.59
N ILE A 869 46.66 32.64 -25.59
CA ILE A 869 47.64 31.91 -24.79
C ILE A 869 48.83 31.56 -25.69
N LEU A 870 50.00 32.10 -25.38
CA LEU A 870 51.26 31.75 -26.04
C LEU A 870 51.87 30.52 -25.36
N TRP A 871 52.13 29.47 -26.14
CA TRP A 871 52.78 28.26 -25.68
C TRP A 871 53.65 27.67 -26.79
N ASN A 872 54.93 27.38 -26.49
CA ASN A 872 55.91 26.86 -27.44
C ASN A 872 55.96 27.64 -28.78
N GLY A 873 55.87 28.97 -28.72
CA GLY A 873 55.94 29.87 -29.87
C GLY A 873 54.65 29.96 -30.72
N ASN A 874 53.58 29.29 -30.32
CA ASN A 874 52.28 29.31 -31.01
C ASN A 874 51.20 29.94 -30.13
N GLN A 875 50.27 30.67 -30.74
CA GLN A 875 49.16 31.33 -30.04
C GLN A 875 47.90 30.47 -30.12
N TYR A 876 47.25 30.26 -28.97
CA TYR A 876 46.07 29.44 -28.81
C TYR A 876 44.94 30.23 -28.14
N ARG A 877 43.69 29.90 -28.45
CA ARG A 877 42.53 30.42 -27.68
C ARG A 877 42.31 29.64 -26.39
N GLU A 878 42.65 28.36 -26.41
CA GLU A 878 42.51 27.42 -25.31
C GLU A 878 43.52 26.27 -25.47
N LEU A 879 44.08 25.84 -24.34
CA LEU A 879 45.00 24.71 -24.25
C LEU A 879 44.50 23.70 -23.23
N THR A 880 44.49 22.42 -23.63
CA THR A 880 44.04 21.33 -22.78
C THR A 880 45.07 20.21 -22.81
N PHE A 881 45.46 19.76 -21.63
CA PHE A 881 46.41 18.69 -21.38
C PHE A 881 45.64 17.51 -20.77
N HIS A 882 45.51 16.41 -21.51
CA HIS A 882 44.81 15.20 -21.06
C HIS A 882 45.78 14.12 -20.55
N PRO A 883 45.63 13.62 -19.33
CA PRO A 883 46.52 12.59 -18.78
C PRO A 883 46.44 11.29 -19.61
N GLN A 884 47.56 10.60 -19.80
CA GLN A 884 47.60 9.30 -20.49
C GLN A 884 47.61 8.10 -19.54
N GLN A 885 47.72 8.36 -18.23
CA GLN A 885 47.67 7.38 -17.16
C GLN A 885 46.77 7.89 -16.03
N ASN A 886 46.11 6.98 -15.31
CA ASN A 886 45.17 7.34 -14.24
C ASN A 886 45.83 8.02 -13.03
N ASP A 887 47.13 7.78 -12.82
CA ASP A 887 47.94 8.37 -11.76
C ASP A 887 48.85 9.51 -12.28
N ALA A 888 48.60 9.99 -13.50
CA ALA A 888 49.27 11.17 -14.03
C ALA A 888 48.79 12.42 -13.30
N SER A 889 49.75 13.25 -12.89
CA SER A 889 49.52 14.50 -12.18
C SER A 889 50.26 15.66 -12.84
N PHE A 890 49.82 16.87 -12.55
CA PHE A 890 50.51 18.11 -12.90
C PHE A 890 50.68 19.00 -11.67
N SER A 891 51.76 19.76 -11.61
CA SER A 891 52.02 20.70 -10.50
C SER A 891 51.94 22.13 -11.02
N LEU A 892 51.12 22.97 -10.40
CA LEU A 892 51.07 24.41 -10.65
C LEU A 892 51.98 25.13 -9.65
N HIS A 893 52.84 26.00 -10.15
CA HIS A 893 53.70 26.83 -9.31
C HIS A 893 52.98 28.13 -8.92
N ASP A 894 53.36 28.70 -7.78
CA ASP A 894 52.88 29.99 -7.28
C ASP A 894 51.35 30.10 -7.07
N VAL A 895 50.70 28.99 -6.68
CA VAL A 895 49.26 28.99 -6.34
C VAL A 895 49.05 29.73 -5.02
N THR A 896 48.25 30.80 -5.05
CA THR A 896 47.96 31.60 -3.85
C THR A 896 46.86 30.94 -3.04
N ILE A 897 47.10 30.71 -1.75
CA ILE A 897 46.14 30.12 -0.81
C ILE A 897 45.75 31.16 0.24
N GLY A 898 44.45 31.28 0.54
CA GLY A 898 43.94 32.24 1.53
C GLY A 898 43.87 33.65 1.00
N VAL A 899 43.33 33.83 -0.22
CA VAL A 899 43.29 35.12 -0.91
C VAL A 899 42.47 36.11 -0.07
N ASN A 900 43.08 37.24 0.31
CA ASN A 900 42.52 38.24 1.23
C ASN A 900 42.36 37.81 2.71
N PHE A 901 43.04 36.75 3.15
CA PHE A 901 43.17 36.39 4.56
C PHE A 901 44.55 36.74 5.12
N HIS A 902 44.69 36.87 6.44
CA HIS A 902 45.94 37.26 7.12
C HIS A 902 47.09 36.23 7.02
N TRP A 903 46.84 35.07 6.41
CA TRP A 903 47.78 33.96 6.23
C TRP A 903 48.06 33.63 4.75
N GLU A 904 47.73 34.56 3.84
CA GLU A 904 47.94 34.42 2.39
C GLU A 904 49.39 34.01 2.05
N ARG A 905 49.55 32.96 1.23
CA ARG A 905 50.87 32.47 0.79
C ARG A 905 50.82 31.75 -0.54
N GLN A 906 51.95 31.73 -1.25
CA GLN A 906 52.13 31.01 -2.50
C GLN A 906 52.82 29.67 -2.27
N GLU A 907 52.22 28.59 -2.79
CA GLU A 907 52.76 27.24 -2.67
C GLU A 907 52.63 26.50 -4.01
N THR A 908 53.51 25.53 -4.27
CA THR A 908 53.33 24.62 -5.42
C THR A 908 52.29 23.55 -5.04
N GLN A 909 51.25 23.41 -5.85
CA GLN A 909 50.20 22.40 -5.63
C GLN A 909 50.15 21.40 -6.78
N THR A 910 49.97 20.13 -6.45
CA THR A 910 49.91 19.02 -7.40
C THR A 910 48.48 18.49 -7.51
N PHE A 911 48.01 18.29 -8.75
CA PHE A 911 46.65 17.90 -9.08
C PHE A 911 46.62 16.69 -10.00
N LEU A 912 45.56 15.89 -9.89
CA LEU A 912 45.23 14.81 -10.84
C LEU A 912 44.24 15.32 -11.88
N GLY A 913 44.10 14.58 -12.98
CA GLY A 913 43.12 14.86 -14.02
C GLY A 913 43.65 15.77 -15.13
N THR A 914 42.72 16.39 -15.86
CA THR A 914 43.01 17.23 -17.03
C THR A 914 43.32 18.67 -16.60
N LEU A 915 44.32 19.30 -17.20
CA LEU A 915 44.61 20.73 -17.04
C LEU A 915 44.12 21.48 -18.28
N ARG A 916 43.24 22.45 -18.09
CA ARG A 916 42.69 23.32 -19.13
C ARG A 916 43.07 24.76 -18.83
N LEU A 917 43.57 25.48 -19.83
CA LEU A 917 44.00 26.87 -19.73
C LEU A 917 43.17 27.70 -20.69
N VAL A 918 42.53 28.75 -20.15
CA VAL A 918 41.65 29.66 -20.89
C VAL A 918 42.02 31.11 -20.59
N VAL A 919 41.67 32.03 -21.50
CA VAL A 919 41.82 33.47 -21.26
C VAL A 919 40.57 34.01 -20.58
N ASP A 920 40.75 34.73 -19.48
CA ASP A 920 39.70 35.49 -18.80
C ASP A 920 40.27 36.81 -18.28
N SER A 921 39.57 37.92 -18.57
CA SER A 921 39.92 39.28 -18.09
C SER A 921 41.41 39.65 -18.26
N ASP A 922 41.94 39.49 -19.46
CA ASP A 922 43.36 39.73 -19.84
C ASP A 922 44.41 38.91 -19.06
N ARG A 923 43.99 37.76 -18.50
CA ARG A 923 44.86 36.79 -17.80
C ARG A 923 44.62 35.38 -18.31
N VAL A 924 45.59 34.48 -18.11
CA VAL A 924 45.40 33.04 -18.29
C VAL A 924 44.86 32.46 -16.99
N CYS A 925 43.79 31.68 -17.05
CA CYS A 925 43.21 30.95 -15.93
C CYS A 925 43.49 29.44 -16.09
N ALA A 926 44.07 28.82 -15.06
CA ALA A 926 44.25 27.38 -14.97
C ALA A 926 43.02 26.72 -14.33
N ILE A 927 42.42 25.77 -15.07
CA ILE A 927 41.23 25.02 -14.69
C ILE A 927 41.60 23.53 -14.62
N ASN A 928 41.30 22.88 -13.51
CA ASN A 928 41.47 21.46 -13.35
C ASN A 928 40.14 20.72 -13.59
N GLU A 929 40.12 19.77 -14.51
CA GLU A 929 38.96 18.92 -14.78
C GLU A 929 39.21 17.49 -14.30
N LEU A 930 38.35 17.02 -13.39
CA LEU A 930 38.49 15.72 -12.75
C LEU A 930 37.13 15.12 -12.35
N PRO A 931 37.06 13.80 -12.13
CA PRO A 931 35.84 13.15 -11.65
C PRO A 931 35.44 13.64 -10.25
N VAL A 932 34.12 13.78 -9.99
CA VAL A 932 33.61 14.35 -8.72
C VAL A 932 34.11 13.65 -7.47
N GLU A 933 34.17 12.31 -7.46
CA GLU A 933 34.67 11.57 -6.28
C GLU A 933 36.14 11.89 -5.97
N SER A 934 36.99 12.10 -6.99
CA SER A 934 38.40 12.49 -6.79
C SER A 934 38.55 13.92 -6.28
N TYR A 935 37.64 14.81 -6.69
CA TYR A 935 37.56 16.17 -6.14
C TYR A 935 37.19 16.15 -4.65
N LEU A 936 36.20 15.32 -4.26
CA LEU A 936 35.74 15.22 -2.87
C LEU A 936 36.83 14.70 -1.93
N GLU A 937 37.72 13.81 -2.38
CA GLU A 937 38.86 13.33 -1.57
C GLU A 937 39.76 14.49 -1.12
N SER A 938 40.01 15.46 -2.00
CA SER A 938 40.82 16.65 -1.71
C SER A 938 40.05 17.65 -0.84
N VAL A 939 38.76 17.89 -1.16
CA VAL A 939 37.92 18.84 -0.40
C VAL A 939 37.77 18.40 1.05
N ILE A 940 37.38 17.15 1.29
CA ILE A 940 37.15 16.67 2.67
C ILE A 940 38.46 16.68 3.46
N SER A 941 39.59 16.31 2.85
CA SER A 941 40.91 16.34 3.49
C SER A 941 41.45 17.76 3.74
N SER A 942 40.84 18.78 3.12
CA SER A 942 41.24 20.19 3.27
C SER A 942 40.31 20.96 4.21
N GLU A 943 39.02 20.60 4.24
CA GLU A 943 37.98 21.19 5.09
C GLU A 943 37.97 20.61 6.51
N MET A 944 38.39 19.34 6.69
CA MET A 944 38.32 18.64 7.97
C MET A 944 39.58 17.82 8.28
N SER A 945 39.78 17.51 9.56
CA SER A 945 40.85 16.60 9.98
C SER A 945 40.60 15.18 9.49
N ALA A 946 41.64 14.57 8.91
CA ALA A 946 41.66 13.19 8.43
C ALA A 946 41.38 12.12 9.52
N THR A 947 41.34 12.52 10.79
CA THR A 947 41.08 11.67 11.98
C THR A 947 39.63 11.72 12.47
N SER A 948 38.78 12.53 11.81
CA SER A 948 37.33 12.58 12.05
C SER A 948 36.67 11.20 12.06
N SER A 949 35.62 11.06 12.88
CA SER A 949 34.76 9.87 12.86
C SER A 949 34.22 9.54 11.46
N LEU A 950 34.10 8.25 11.15
CA LEU A 950 33.66 7.79 9.83
C LEU A 950 32.26 8.31 9.45
N GLU A 951 31.33 8.38 10.41
CA GLU A 951 29.97 8.87 10.15
C GLU A 951 29.94 10.38 9.85
N LEU A 952 30.81 11.17 10.50
CA LEU A 952 30.98 12.59 10.17
C LEU A 952 31.57 12.75 8.77
N LEU A 953 32.59 11.97 8.41
CA LEU A 953 33.19 11.99 7.07
C LEU A 953 32.18 11.59 5.98
N LYS A 954 31.31 10.61 6.25
CA LYS A 954 30.21 10.20 5.35
C LYS A 954 29.19 11.32 5.19
N ALA A 955 28.77 11.96 6.28
CA ALA A 955 27.85 13.10 6.22
C ALA A 955 28.46 14.25 5.39
N HIS A 956 29.73 14.58 5.64
CA HIS A 956 30.44 15.62 4.90
C HIS A 956 30.59 15.28 3.41
N ALA A 957 30.83 14.02 3.06
CA ALA A 957 30.90 13.58 1.66
C ALA A 957 29.57 13.80 0.93
N VAL A 958 28.44 13.48 1.56
CA VAL A 958 27.11 13.67 0.97
C VAL A 958 26.78 15.15 0.80
N ILE A 959 27.01 16.02 1.80
CA ILE A 959 26.72 17.46 1.66
C ILE A 959 27.63 18.12 0.63
N SER A 960 28.94 17.80 0.63
CA SER A 960 29.88 18.39 -0.32
C SER A 960 29.53 18.01 -1.76
N ARG A 961 29.11 16.74 -1.98
CA ARG A 961 28.63 16.27 -3.29
C ARG A 961 27.32 16.96 -3.68
N SER A 962 26.35 17.03 -2.77
CA SER A 962 25.04 17.66 -3.05
C SER A 962 25.20 19.11 -3.43
N TRP A 963 25.97 19.87 -2.65
CA TRP A 963 26.29 21.25 -2.94
C TRP A 963 26.98 21.39 -4.31
N LEU A 964 28.04 20.61 -4.56
CA LEU A 964 28.77 20.68 -5.83
C LEU A 964 27.87 20.42 -7.04
N LEU A 965 27.03 19.39 -6.99
CA LEU A 965 26.15 19.05 -8.12
C LEU A 965 25.03 20.08 -8.30
N ALA A 966 24.51 20.67 -7.22
CA ALA A 966 23.59 21.80 -7.31
C ALA A 966 24.23 23.01 -8.01
N GLN A 967 25.51 23.29 -7.71
CA GLN A 967 26.25 24.38 -8.37
C GLN A 967 26.47 24.12 -9.87
N ILE A 968 26.83 22.90 -10.25
CA ILE A 968 26.97 22.48 -11.66
C ILE A 968 25.63 22.62 -12.39
N GLU A 969 24.53 22.18 -11.77
CA GLU A 969 23.18 22.27 -12.34
C GLU A 969 22.75 23.74 -12.55
N GLN A 970 22.99 24.60 -11.56
CA GLN A 970 22.65 26.02 -11.63
C GLN A 970 23.42 26.74 -12.76
N ARG A 971 24.70 26.44 -12.94
CA ARG A 971 25.51 26.98 -14.04
C ARG A 971 24.98 26.53 -15.42
N HIS A 972 24.61 25.26 -15.56
CA HIS A 972 24.00 24.76 -16.80
C HIS A 972 22.67 25.45 -17.12
N LYS A 973 21.83 25.70 -16.10
CA LYS A 973 20.57 26.45 -16.26
C LYS A 973 20.81 27.90 -16.72
N GLN A 974 21.87 28.55 -16.22
CA GLN A 974 22.26 29.90 -16.64
C GLN A 974 22.81 29.96 -18.07
N GLN A 975 23.61 28.96 -18.50
CA GLN A 975 24.16 28.90 -19.87
C GLN A 975 23.11 28.61 -20.96
N THR A 976 21.99 27.96 -20.60
CA THR A 976 20.92 27.57 -21.53
C THR A 976 19.78 28.58 -21.63
N GLY A 977 19.88 29.72 -20.93
CA GLY A 977 18.88 30.81 -20.98
C GLY A 977 17.58 30.53 -20.20
N ALA A 978 17.54 29.48 -19.37
CA ALA A 978 16.39 29.10 -18.55
C ALA A 978 16.39 29.77 -17.15
N GLY A 979 17.40 30.58 -16.83
CA GLY A 979 17.48 31.37 -15.59
C GLY A 979 16.77 32.71 -15.72
N GLY A 980 15.88 33.03 -14.79
CA GLY A 980 15.27 34.36 -14.66
C GLY A 980 16.32 35.45 -14.40
N SER A 981 16.02 36.67 -14.84
CA SER A 981 16.88 37.87 -14.76
C SER A 981 17.33 38.23 -13.33
N GLY A 982 18.63 38.51 -13.14
CA GLY A 982 19.11 39.24 -11.97
C GLY A 982 20.62 39.24 -11.73
N PHE A 983 21.42 39.84 -12.62
CA PHE A 983 22.90 39.93 -12.52
C PHE A 983 23.42 40.83 -11.36
N PHE A 984 22.61 41.11 -10.34
CA PHE A 984 22.96 42.04 -9.25
C PHE A 984 22.61 41.45 -7.87
N SER A 985 23.65 41.00 -7.16
CA SER A 985 23.59 40.46 -5.79
C SER A 985 23.59 41.54 -4.69
N PHE A 986 23.01 42.71 -4.97
CA PHE A 986 22.88 43.78 -3.99
C PHE A 986 21.69 44.72 -4.25
N ILE A 987 21.16 45.29 -3.17
CA ILE A 987 20.21 46.41 -3.15
C ILE A 987 20.94 47.59 -2.51
N ARG A 988 21.09 48.69 -3.23
CA ARG A 988 21.68 49.94 -2.71
C ARG A 988 20.67 51.07 -2.82
N LYS A 989 20.35 51.69 -1.68
CA LYS A 989 19.61 52.95 -1.57
C LYS A 989 20.48 54.00 -0.87
N ASP A 990 19.96 55.22 -0.73
CA ASP A 990 20.68 56.33 -0.11
C ASP A 990 21.01 56.09 1.38
N ASP A 991 20.23 55.25 2.06
CA ASP A 991 20.32 54.94 3.49
C ASP A 991 20.56 53.46 3.80
N GLU A 992 20.66 52.59 2.79
CA GLU A 992 20.90 51.15 2.96
C GLU A 992 21.73 50.47 1.88
N LEU A 993 22.49 49.44 2.29
CA LEU A 993 23.18 48.48 1.43
C LEU A 993 22.87 47.05 1.90
N ILE A 994 22.10 46.30 1.12
CA ILE A 994 21.85 44.87 1.35
C ILE A 994 22.61 44.11 0.28
N LYS A 995 23.66 43.38 0.68
CA LYS A 995 24.53 42.68 -0.27
C LYS A 995 24.73 41.24 0.17
N TRP A 996 24.42 40.29 -0.70
CA TRP A 996 24.79 38.90 -0.49
C TRP A 996 25.84 38.49 -1.51
N TYR A 997 26.61 37.47 -1.15
CA TYR A 997 27.64 36.93 -2.01
C TYR A 997 27.21 35.50 -2.35
N ASP A 998 26.80 35.29 -3.60
CA ASP A 998 26.54 33.96 -4.16
C ASP A 998 27.28 33.82 -5.49
N ARG A 999 27.27 32.61 -6.04
CA ARG A 999 28.24 32.09 -7.00
C ARG A 999 28.17 32.63 -8.45
N GLU A 1000 27.51 33.76 -8.69
CA GLU A 1000 27.39 34.37 -10.03
C GLU A 1000 28.72 34.91 -10.60
N ASP A 1001 29.81 34.87 -9.84
CA ASP A 1001 31.14 35.38 -10.24
C ASP A 1001 31.93 34.45 -11.19
N HIS A 1002 31.53 33.17 -11.36
CA HIS A 1002 32.32 32.19 -12.12
C HIS A 1002 31.64 31.74 -13.42
N THR A 1003 32.00 32.35 -14.55
CA THR A 1003 31.41 32.03 -15.87
C THR A 1003 32.12 30.86 -16.58
N ILE A 1004 33.42 30.67 -16.33
CA ILE A 1004 34.29 29.77 -17.09
C ILE A 1004 34.57 28.39 -16.45
N PHE A 1005 34.22 28.17 -15.18
CA PHE A 1005 34.38 26.90 -14.44
C PHE A 1005 33.27 26.62 -13.39
N ASP A 1006 33.18 25.39 -12.90
CA ASP A 1006 32.12 24.86 -12.02
C ASP A 1006 32.34 25.02 -10.52
N VAL A 1007 33.54 25.35 -10.02
CA VAL A 1007 33.86 25.78 -8.62
C VAL A 1007 35.25 26.43 -8.62
N CYS A 1008 35.58 27.30 -7.66
CA CYS A 1008 36.97 27.74 -7.45
C CYS A 1008 37.63 26.95 -6.31
N ALA A 1009 38.97 26.89 -6.31
CA ALA A 1009 39.75 26.16 -5.32
C ALA A 1009 39.86 26.83 -3.93
N ASP A 1010 39.31 28.03 -3.76
CA ASP A 1010 39.40 28.85 -2.56
C ASP A 1010 38.17 28.72 -1.63
N ASP A 1011 38.26 29.29 -0.42
CA ASP A 1011 37.24 29.28 0.64
C ASP A 1011 35.90 29.92 0.19
N HIS A 1012 35.88 30.60 -0.96
CA HIS A 1012 34.67 31.10 -1.61
C HIS A 1012 33.72 29.96 -2.07
N CYS A 1013 34.25 28.80 -2.47
CA CYS A 1013 33.44 27.65 -2.89
C CYS A 1013 33.62 26.47 -1.94
N GLN A 1014 34.72 25.74 -2.10
CA GLN A 1014 35.15 24.63 -1.25
C GLN A 1014 36.67 24.54 -1.39
N ARG A 1015 37.37 24.35 -0.27
CA ARG A 1015 38.83 24.34 -0.26
C ARG A 1015 39.37 23.12 -0.99
N TYR A 1016 39.90 23.31 -2.20
CA TYR A 1016 40.45 22.25 -3.05
C TYR A 1016 41.95 22.46 -3.28
N GLN A 1017 42.80 21.56 -2.78
CA GLN A 1017 44.27 21.72 -2.79
C GLN A 1017 45.00 20.60 -3.56
N GLY A 1018 44.26 19.84 -4.37
CA GLY A 1018 44.77 18.70 -5.12
C GLY A 1018 45.21 17.54 -4.22
N ILE A 1019 46.22 16.78 -4.67
CA ILE A 1019 46.82 15.65 -3.93
C ILE A 1019 48.02 16.05 -3.06
N THR A 1020 48.29 17.36 -2.95
CA THR A 1020 49.39 17.91 -2.15
C THR A 1020 49.25 17.58 -0.66
N LYS A 1021 48.01 17.44 -0.18
CA LYS A 1021 47.67 16.87 1.13
C LYS A 1021 47.34 15.39 1.00
N ALA A 1022 47.95 14.55 1.83
CA ALA A 1022 47.76 13.10 1.79
C ALA A 1022 46.30 12.72 2.14
N THR A 1023 45.59 12.08 1.21
CA THR A 1023 44.27 11.48 1.48
C THR A 1023 44.42 10.35 2.50
N SER A 1024 43.68 10.44 3.61
CA SER A 1024 43.66 9.35 4.60
C SER A 1024 42.78 8.20 4.10
N LYS A 1025 43.11 6.96 4.51
CA LYS A 1025 42.29 5.78 4.17
C LYS A 1025 40.83 5.93 4.64
N HIS A 1026 40.59 6.64 5.74
CA HIS A 1026 39.27 6.86 6.31
C HIS A 1026 38.41 7.81 5.45
N VAL A 1027 39.02 8.84 4.83
CA VAL A 1027 38.32 9.74 3.90
C VAL A 1027 37.91 9.00 2.64
N ALA A 1028 38.81 8.21 2.06
CA ALA A 1028 38.51 7.39 0.89
C ALA A 1028 37.39 6.36 1.18
N GLU A 1029 37.40 5.74 2.36
CA GLU A 1029 36.35 4.82 2.80
C GLU A 1029 34.98 5.52 2.91
N ALA A 1030 34.92 6.71 3.51
CA ALA A 1030 33.68 7.47 3.64
C ALA A 1030 33.08 7.87 2.28
N ILE A 1031 33.92 8.34 1.37
CA ILE A 1031 33.52 8.71 0.01
C ILE A 1031 33.04 7.48 -0.77
N HIS A 1032 33.75 6.35 -0.65
CA HIS A 1032 33.34 5.11 -1.31
C HIS A 1032 32.00 4.59 -0.78
N ALA A 1033 31.79 4.59 0.54
CA ALA A 1033 30.55 4.14 1.16
C ALA A 1033 29.33 4.98 0.73
N THR A 1034 29.54 6.28 0.53
CA THR A 1034 28.50 7.26 0.15
C THR A 1034 28.50 7.61 -1.33
N ARG A 1035 29.22 6.86 -2.17
CA ARG A 1035 29.41 7.16 -3.59
C ARG A 1035 28.08 7.41 -4.31
N GLY A 1036 27.95 8.58 -4.94
CA GLY A 1036 26.75 9.01 -5.64
C GLY A 1036 25.53 9.30 -4.76
N GLN A 1037 25.64 9.28 -3.43
CA GLN A 1037 24.57 9.73 -2.53
C GLN A 1037 24.57 11.25 -2.39
N ILE A 1038 23.40 11.85 -2.54
CA ILE A 1038 23.13 13.29 -2.41
C ILE A 1038 21.84 13.52 -1.61
N LEU A 1039 21.68 14.74 -1.11
CA LEU A 1039 20.44 15.26 -0.54
C LEU A 1039 19.54 15.80 -1.65
N MET A 1040 18.27 15.42 -1.63
CA MET A 1040 17.25 15.90 -2.54
C MET A 1040 16.03 16.43 -1.79
N ASP A 1041 15.38 17.45 -2.35
CA ASP A 1041 14.09 17.95 -1.92
C ASP A 1041 13.20 18.11 -3.16
N ASN A 1042 12.05 17.42 -3.20
CA ASN A 1042 11.08 17.45 -4.31
C ASN A 1042 11.70 17.32 -5.72
N ASP A 1043 12.58 16.33 -5.93
CA ASP A 1043 13.33 16.04 -7.16
C ASP A 1043 14.41 17.07 -7.58
N GLU A 1044 14.70 18.08 -6.75
CA GLU A 1044 15.84 19.00 -6.90
C GLU A 1044 17.00 18.63 -5.97
N ILE A 1045 18.24 18.85 -6.43
CA ILE A 1045 19.42 18.64 -5.59
C ILE A 1045 19.46 19.75 -4.54
N CYS A 1046 19.58 19.36 -3.26
CA CYS A 1046 19.68 20.32 -2.17
C CYS A 1046 20.97 21.14 -2.26
N ASP A 1047 20.84 22.46 -2.09
CA ASP A 1047 21.95 23.37 -1.81
C ASP A 1047 22.44 23.14 -0.37
N ALA A 1048 23.29 22.12 -0.19
CA ALA A 1048 23.69 21.62 1.12
C ALA A 1048 24.79 22.48 1.77
N ARG A 1049 24.43 23.70 2.23
CA ARG A 1049 25.29 24.63 2.97
C ARG A 1049 25.66 24.06 4.36
N PHE A 1050 26.83 24.42 4.90
CA PHE A 1050 27.30 24.01 6.22
C PHE A 1050 28.21 25.06 6.87
N SER A 1051 28.36 25.05 8.19
CA SER A 1051 29.19 26.01 8.93
C SER A 1051 29.88 25.38 10.15
N LYS A 1052 30.94 26.03 10.67
CA LYS A 1052 31.74 25.53 11.80
C LYS A 1052 30.91 25.32 13.07
N CYS A 1053 30.24 26.37 13.54
CA CYS A 1053 29.40 26.32 14.74
C CYS A 1053 28.12 27.15 14.57
N CYS A 1054 26.94 26.54 14.77
CA CYS A 1054 25.67 27.24 14.63
C CYS A 1054 25.37 28.18 15.80
N GLY A 1055 25.97 27.95 16.99
CA GLY A 1055 25.69 28.71 18.21
C GLY A 1055 24.49 28.19 19.02
N GLY A 1056 24.04 26.97 18.70
CA GLY A 1056 22.90 26.29 19.30
C GLY A 1056 21.61 26.35 18.47
N ALA A 1057 21.58 27.16 17.41
CA ALA A 1057 20.47 27.29 16.48
C ALA A 1057 21.01 27.46 15.05
N THR A 1058 20.50 26.67 14.09
CA THR A 1058 20.81 26.88 12.67
C THR A 1058 20.00 28.04 12.08
N GLU A 1059 20.46 28.59 10.96
CA GLU A 1059 19.83 29.74 10.29
C GLU A 1059 19.16 29.34 8.97
N GLU A 1060 18.23 30.18 8.49
CA GLU A 1060 17.61 30.01 7.18
C GLU A 1060 18.42 30.64 6.04
N PHE A 1061 18.35 30.03 4.85
CA PHE A 1061 19.07 30.49 3.65
C PHE A 1061 18.84 31.98 3.33
N GLN A 1062 17.58 32.43 3.43
CA GLN A 1062 17.16 33.78 3.06
C GLN A 1062 17.81 34.92 3.85
N TYR A 1063 18.33 34.66 5.06
CA TYR A 1063 18.95 35.71 5.88
C TYR A 1063 20.43 35.94 5.53
N CYS A 1064 21.06 34.96 4.88
CA CYS A 1064 22.46 35.02 4.45
C CYS A 1064 22.62 35.31 2.95
N TRP A 1065 21.70 34.79 2.12
CA TRP A 1065 21.73 34.90 0.65
C TRP A 1065 20.46 35.54 0.08
N GLU A 1066 20.06 35.18 -1.15
CA GLU A 1066 18.83 35.66 -1.78
C GLU A 1066 17.61 35.37 -0.89
N ASN A 1067 16.60 36.24 -0.90
CA ASN A 1067 15.37 36.13 -0.11
C ASN A 1067 14.44 34.98 -0.59
N VAL A 1068 14.99 33.77 -0.69
CA VAL A 1068 14.31 32.55 -1.12
C VAL A 1068 14.29 31.57 0.05
N LYS A 1069 13.12 31.06 0.39
CA LYS A 1069 12.98 30.01 1.41
C LYS A 1069 13.30 28.65 0.79
N LYS A 1070 14.28 27.97 1.36
CA LYS A 1070 14.61 26.57 1.05
C LYS A 1070 14.12 25.69 2.21
N PRO A 1071 13.07 24.85 2.05
CA PRO A 1071 12.43 24.14 3.16
C PRO A 1071 13.39 23.25 3.98
N TYR A 1072 14.40 22.70 3.32
CA TYR A 1072 15.45 21.86 3.93
C TYR A 1072 16.58 22.65 4.60
N LEU A 1073 16.62 23.98 4.49
CA LEU A 1073 17.54 24.87 5.20
C LEU A 1073 16.74 25.74 6.18
N ALA A 1074 16.07 25.06 7.11
CA ALA A 1074 15.29 25.69 8.16
C ALA A 1074 16.11 25.92 9.43
N ALA A 1075 15.67 26.88 10.26
CA ALA A 1075 16.20 27.04 11.60
C ALA A 1075 15.75 25.89 12.51
N ILE A 1076 16.70 25.21 13.12
CA ILE A 1076 16.49 24.12 14.05
C ILE A 1076 17.29 24.32 15.33
N ARG A 1077 16.80 23.73 16.42
CA ARG A 1077 17.54 23.61 17.66
C ARG A 1077 18.56 22.49 17.57
N ASP A 1078 19.83 22.79 17.88
CA ASP A 1078 20.95 21.85 17.79
C ASP A 1078 21.02 20.93 19.02
N VAL A 1079 19.97 20.13 19.27
CA VAL A 1079 19.84 19.19 20.40
C VAL A 1079 19.21 17.87 19.94
N ALA A 1080 19.32 16.83 20.77
CA ALA A 1080 18.64 15.56 20.52
C ALA A 1080 17.12 15.76 20.46
N ASP A 1081 16.47 15.09 19.51
CA ASP A 1081 15.01 15.17 19.36
C ASP A 1081 14.32 14.55 20.59
N ALA A 1082 13.24 15.16 21.09
CA ALA A 1082 12.55 14.74 22.33
C ALA A 1082 11.98 13.31 22.27
N SER A 1083 11.88 12.74 21.07
CA SER A 1083 11.49 11.35 20.81
C SER A 1083 12.61 10.33 21.05
N SER A 1084 13.88 10.77 21.09
CA SER A 1084 15.07 9.92 21.13
C SER A 1084 15.70 9.79 22.52
N CYS A 1085 15.52 10.79 23.38
CA CYS A 1085 15.86 10.75 24.78
C CYS A 1085 14.56 10.66 25.58
N GLY A 1086 14.36 9.62 26.40
CA GLY A 1086 13.17 9.46 27.24
C GLY A 1086 13.02 10.52 28.35
N CYS A 1087 13.32 11.78 28.06
CA CYS A 1087 13.25 12.93 28.94
C CYS A 1087 11.85 13.57 28.86
N SER A 1088 11.19 13.67 30.01
CA SER A 1088 9.81 14.12 30.19
C SER A 1088 9.57 15.63 30.03
N ASN A 1089 10.52 16.40 29.49
CA ASN A 1089 10.40 17.85 29.36
C ASN A 1089 10.50 18.31 27.89
N ALA A 1090 9.40 18.16 27.15
CA ALA A 1090 9.25 18.65 25.77
C ALA A 1090 9.52 20.17 25.63
N ALA A 1091 9.28 20.96 26.69
CA ALA A 1091 9.51 22.40 26.69
C ALA A 1091 11.00 22.82 26.60
N ALA A 1092 11.95 21.92 26.88
CA ALA A 1092 13.38 22.22 26.79
C ALA A 1092 13.96 22.11 25.36
N ALA A 1093 13.21 21.49 24.44
CA ALA A 1093 13.65 21.20 23.07
C ALA A 1093 13.19 22.24 22.03
N GLU A 1094 12.29 23.16 22.39
CA GLU A 1094 11.82 24.21 21.47
C GLU A 1094 12.86 25.34 21.32
N LEU A 1095 13.05 25.80 20.08
CA LEU A 1095 13.85 26.99 19.78
C LEU A 1095 12.98 28.23 20.07
N PRO A 1096 13.38 29.13 20.99
CA PRO A 1096 12.67 30.39 21.17
C PRO A 1096 12.70 31.20 19.87
N ASP A 1097 11.71 32.06 19.64
CA ASP A 1097 11.70 32.94 18.49
C ASP A 1097 12.82 34.00 18.62
N LEU A 1098 13.96 33.73 17.97
CA LEU A 1098 15.16 34.57 18.00
C LEU A 1098 15.08 35.76 17.03
N THR A 1099 13.97 35.93 16.30
CA THR A 1099 13.72 37.17 15.56
C THR A 1099 13.32 38.32 16.49
N VAL A 1100 12.90 37.98 17.72
CA VAL A 1100 12.60 38.93 18.80
C VAL A 1100 13.89 39.27 19.57
N GLU A 1101 14.25 40.56 19.62
CA GLU A 1101 15.52 41.02 20.22
C GLU A 1101 15.74 40.55 21.66
N GLU A 1102 14.72 40.61 22.52
CA GLU A 1102 14.84 40.18 23.94
C GLU A 1102 15.17 38.68 24.06
N ASN A 1103 14.59 37.85 23.19
CA ASN A 1103 14.86 36.42 23.15
C ASN A 1103 16.27 36.15 22.62
N ALA A 1104 16.68 36.85 21.56
CA ALA A 1104 18.03 36.76 20.99
C ALA A 1104 19.10 37.18 22.00
N GLU A 1105 18.87 38.27 22.74
CA GLU A 1105 19.78 38.72 23.79
C GLU A 1105 19.92 37.69 24.91
N ARG A 1106 18.80 37.18 25.42
CA ARG A 1106 18.82 36.10 26.42
C ARG A 1106 19.54 34.86 25.90
N TRP A 1107 19.31 34.49 24.65
CA TRP A 1107 19.91 33.32 24.00
C TRP A 1107 21.43 33.45 23.84
N ILE A 1108 21.90 34.62 23.40
CA ILE A 1108 23.33 34.90 23.16
C ILE A 1108 24.08 35.04 24.49
N ARG A 1109 23.47 35.68 25.50
CA ARG A 1109 24.11 35.86 26.82
C ARG A 1109 24.07 34.62 27.71
N THR A 1110 23.33 33.58 27.31
CA THR A 1110 23.32 32.28 28.00
C THR A 1110 24.03 31.21 27.17
N ALA A 1111 24.42 30.11 27.80
CA ALA A 1111 25.04 28.97 27.13
C ALA A 1111 24.14 27.73 27.26
N PRO A 1112 23.02 27.67 26.50
CA PRO A 1112 22.10 26.55 26.57
C PRO A 1112 22.76 25.23 26.12
N GLU A 1113 22.17 24.10 26.50
CA GLU A 1113 22.62 22.81 26.00
C GLU A 1113 22.44 22.75 24.47
N SER A 1114 23.48 22.30 23.77
CA SER A 1114 23.52 22.11 22.32
C SER A 1114 24.60 21.10 21.96
N PHE A 1115 24.47 20.37 20.85
CA PHE A 1115 25.53 19.48 20.38
C PHE A 1115 26.81 20.25 20.08
N CYS A 1116 26.72 21.45 19.51
CA CYS A 1116 27.88 22.31 19.24
C CYS A 1116 28.48 23.04 20.46
N ASN A 1117 27.89 22.87 21.66
CA ASN A 1117 28.43 23.37 22.92
C ASN A 1117 29.28 22.27 23.58
N THR A 1118 30.56 22.18 23.22
CA THR A 1118 31.47 21.13 23.71
C THR A 1118 32.87 21.68 24.00
N ASP A 1119 33.44 21.22 25.11
CA ASP A 1119 34.83 21.46 25.51
C ASP A 1119 35.71 20.20 25.32
N ASP A 1120 35.18 19.14 24.69
CA ASP A 1120 35.91 17.90 24.45
C ASP A 1120 37.00 18.11 23.40
N LYS A 1121 38.25 18.28 23.88
CA LYS A 1121 39.43 18.50 23.04
C LYS A 1121 39.65 17.40 22.00
N LYS A 1122 39.23 16.16 22.27
CA LYS A 1122 39.36 15.06 21.31
C LYS A 1122 38.41 15.28 20.14
N ILE A 1123 37.13 15.54 20.41
CA ILE A 1123 36.13 15.83 19.37
C ILE A 1123 36.49 17.11 18.61
N LEU A 1124 36.97 18.14 19.30
CA LEU A 1124 37.39 19.39 18.64
C LEU A 1124 38.58 19.18 17.71
N SER A 1125 39.55 18.35 18.07
CA SER A 1125 40.69 17.99 17.19
C SER A 1125 40.30 17.17 15.96
N GLU A 1126 39.11 16.54 15.98
CA GLU A 1126 38.55 15.83 14.83
C GLU A 1126 37.92 16.79 13.80
N VAL A 1127 37.46 17.98 14.21
CA VAL A 1127 36.74 18.94 13.33
C VAL A 1127 37.59 20.14 12.97
N LEU A 1128 38.38 20.65 13.92
CA LEU A 1128 39.18 21.86 13.76
C LEU A 1128 40.61 21.50 13.35
N ASN A 1129 41.10 22.13 12.29
CA ASN A 1129 42.49 22.03 11.87
C ASN A 1129 43.44 22.62 12.93
N ASP A 1130 44.72 22.24 12.93
CA ASP A 1130 45.70 22.60 13.99
C ASP A 1130 45.73 24.10 14.34
N TYR A 1131 45.52 24.99 13.36
CA TYR A 1131 45.47 26.45 13.58
C TYR A 1131 44.14 26.95 14.18
N ASP A 1132 43.02 26.27 13.90
CA ASP A 1132 41.70 26.65 14.42
C ASP A 1132 41.46 26.16 15.86
N GLN A 1133 42.23 25.17 16.33
CA GLN A 1133 42.14 24.63 17.70
C GLN A 1133 42.54 25.64 18.80
N GLU A 1134 43.21 26.73 18.43
CA GLU A 1134 43.53 27.83 19.35
C GLU A 1134 42.30 28.66 19.73
N THR A 1135 41.21 28.58 18.94
CA THR A 1135 39.93 29.25 19.24
C THR A 1135 39.08 28.37 20.14
N THR A 1136 38.87 28.78 21.39
CA THR A 1136 38.12 27.98 22.40
C THR A 1136 36.77 28.57 22.79
N ASP A 1137 36.47 29.81 22.38
CA ASP A 1137 35.26 30.56 22.73
C ASP A 1137 34.25 30.66 21.56
N PHE A 1138 34.35 29.80 20.54
CA PHE A 1138 33.51 29.89 19.33
C PHE A 1138 32.00 29.69 19.58
N TYR A 1139 31.60 28.98 20.65
CA TYR A 1139 30.18 28.80 20.97
C TYR A 1139 29.57 30.09 21.53
N ARG A 1140 30.32 30.82 22.36
CA ARG A 1140 30.00 32.15 22.90
C ARG A 1140 31.28 32.99 22.99
N TRP A 1141 31.42 33.94 22.07
CA TRP A 1141 32.62 34.77 21.92
C TRP A 1141 32.36 36.21 22.34
N HIS A 1142 33.41 36.96 22.63
CA HIS A 1142 33.31 38.39 22.92
C HIS A 1142 34.46 39.20 22.32
N VAL A 1143 34.15 40.37 21.77
CA VAL A 1143 35.14 41.34 21.26
C VAL A 1143 34.81 42.72 21.80
N THR A 1144 35.83 43.53 22.07
CA THR A 1144 35.68 44.90 22.59
C THR A 1144 36.43 45.87 21.70
N TYR A 1145 35.75 46.94 21.28
CA TYR A 1145 36.33 48.03 20.50
C TYR A 1145 36.27 49.33 21.29
N LYS A 1146 37.35 50.12 21.22
CA LYS A 1146 37.28 51.53 21.60
C LYS A 1146 36.59 52.33 20.51
N GLN A 1147 36.09 53.50 20.88
CA GLN A 1147 35.37 54.39 19.95
C GLN A 1147 36.18 54.71 18.67
N ASP A 1148 37.45 55.11 18.83
CA ASP A 1148 38.32 55.43 17.69
C ASP A 1148 38.59 54.20 16.80
N GLU A 1149 38.73 53.02 17.41
CA GLU A 1149 38.98 51.76 16.69
C GLU A 1149 37.76 51.35 15.85
N LEU A 1150 36.56 51.36 16.44
CA LEU A 1150 35.32 51.02 15.73
C LEU A 1150 35.00 52.02 14.63
N LYS A 1151 35.22 53.31 14.90
CA LYS A 1151 35.06 54.39 13.93
C LYS A 1151 35.97 54.20 12.72
N SER A 1152 37.28 54.02 12.95
CA SER A 1152 38.24 53.79 11.87
C SER A 1152 37.92 52.53 11.07
N LEU A 1153 37.54 51.45 11.74
CA LEU A 1153 37.20 50.18 11.13
C LEU A 1153 35.99 50.29 10.19
N ILE A 1154 34.87 50.84 10.67
CA ILE A 1154 33.66 51.00 9.86
C ILE A 1154 33.93 51.94 8.68
N THR A 1155 34.65 53.05 8.90
CA THR A 1155 35.02 53.99 7.84
C THR A 1155 35.86 53.30 6.76
N GLU A 1156 36.87 52.52 7.15
CA GLU A 1156 37.74 51.83 6.20
C GLU A 1156 37.01 50.73 5.43
N ARG A 1157 36.16 49.94 6.09
CA ARG A 1157 35.49 48.78 5.48
C ARG A 1157 34.33 49.20 4.58
N LEU A 1158 33.54 50.19 4.98
CA LEU A 1158 32.40 50.68 4.20
C LEU A 1158 32.77 51.81 3.25
N LYS A 1159 33.98 52.39 3.37
CA LYS A 1159 34.42 53.58 2.61
C LYS A 1159 33.46 54.75 2.77
N MET A 1160 32.95 54.97 3.98
CA MET A 1160 31.96 55.99 4.33
C MET A 1160 32.26 56.61 5.72
N GLU A 1161 32.14 57.93 5.84
CA GLU A 1161 32.32 58.63 7.13
C GLU A 1161 31.01 58.65 7.95
N PHE A 1162 31.12 58.27 9.22
CA PHE A 1162 30.00 58.25 10.18
C PHE A 1162 30.15 59.26 11.34
N GLY A 1163 31.31 59.91 11.47
CA GLY A 1163 31.67 60.62 12.69
C GLY A 1163 31.85 59.64 13.87
N ASP A 1164 31.62 60.11 15.08
CA ASP A 1164 31.59 59.26 16.27
C ASP A 1164 30.40 58.28 16.24
N ILE A 1165 30.65 56.99 16.46
CA ILE A 1165 29.63 55.93 16.49
C ILE A 1165 28.83 56.05 17.79
N LEU A 1166 27.51 56.21 17.67
CA LEU A 1166 26.57 56.36 18.78
C LEU A 1166 25.84 55.05 19.10
N ASP A 1167 25.54 54.26 18.07
CA ASP A 1167 24.82 53.00 18.24
C ASP A 1167 25.02 52.00 17.08
N LEU A 1168 24.85 50.72 17.41
CA LEU A 1168 24.78 49.61 16.47
C LEU A 1168 23.46 48.88 16.72
N VAL A 1169 22.44 49.22 15.94
CA VAL A 1169 21.06 48.76 16.18
C VAL A 1169 20.74 47.56 15.29
N PRO A 1170 20.46 46.37 15.85
CA PRO A 1170 19.95 45.23 15.08
C PRO A 1170 18.52 45.53 14.64
N VAL A 1171 18.35 45.92 13.38
CA VAL A 1171 17.02 46.27 12.82
C VAL A 1171 16.22 45.01 12.53
N GLU A 1172 16.89 43.95 12.09
CA GLU A 1172 16.27 42.67 11.78
C GLU A 1172 17.24 41.53 12.08
N ARG A 1173 16.71 40.47 12.68
CA ARG A 1173 17.41 39.20 12.92
C ARG A 1173 16.73 38.07 12.17
N GLY A 1174 17.54 37.11 11.75
CA GLY A 1174 17.09 35.82 11.28
C GLY A 1174 16.68 34.89 12.41
N SER A 1175 16.20 33.73 12.04
CA SER A 1175 15.63 32.72 12.93
C SER A 1175 16.65 32.09 13.89
N SER A 1176 17.96 32.25 13.64
CA SER A 1176 19.02 31.84 14.55
C SER A 1176 19.54 32.97 15.46
N GLY A 1177 18.90 34.14 15.42
CA GLY A 1177 19.37 35.35 16.11
C GLY A 1177 20.55 36.06 15.43
N ARG A 1178 20.95 35.62 14.23
CA ARG A 1178 21.95 36.34 13.41
C ARG A 1178 21.35 37.63 12.90
N ILE A 1179 22.07 38.74 13.02
CA ILE A 1179 21.61 40.02 12.49
C ILE A 1179 21.69 39.94 10.96
N CYS A 1180 20.57 40.19 10.28
CA CYS A 1180 20.48 40.25 8.82
C CYS A 1180 20.30 41.68 8.32
N ARG A 1181 19.94 42.64 9.20
CA ARG A 1181 20.01 44.08 8.94
C ARG A 1181 20.52 44.82 10.17
N LEU A 1182 21.68 45.47 10.05
CA LEU A 1182 22.30 46.26 11.11
C LEU A 1182 22.31 47.74 10.72
N LYS A 1183 21.77 48.60 11.58
CA LYS A 1183 21.79 50.06 11.41
C LYS A 1183 22.91 50.64 12.26
N ILE A 1184 23.87 51.26 11.58
CA ILE A 1184 24.99 51.97 12.18
C ILE A 1184 24.56 53.44 12.35
N VAL A 1185 24.55 53.92 13.59
CA VAL A 1185 24.18 55.29 13.94
C VAL A 1185 25.44 56.03 14.37
N GLY A 1186 25.91 56.95 13.54
CA GLY A 1186 26.98 57.88 13.86
C GLY A 1186 26.47 59.31 14.03
N SER A 1187 27.31 60.17 14.59
CA SER A 1187 27.02 61.60 14.81
C SER A 1187 26.83 62.39 13.52
N GLU A 1188 27.40 61.95 12.39
CA GLU A 1188 27.27 62.61 11.09
C GLU A 1188 26.34 61.87 10.12
N ARG A 1189 26.19 60.55 10.28
CA ARG A 1189 25.45 59.69 9.35
C ARG A 1189 24.80 58.52 10.05
N THR A 1190 23.67 58.09 9.52
CA THR A 1190 23.06 56.80 9.84
C THR A 1190 22.91 55.97 8.57
N PHE A 1191 23.30 54.70 8.60
CA PHE A 1191 23.25 53.83 7.42
C PHE A 1191 22.98 52.37 7.81
N THR A 1192 22.20 51.64 7.00
CA THR A 1192 21.88 50.24 7.26
C THR A 1192 22.65 49.33 6.32
N ILE A 1193 23.37 48.35 6.88
CA ILE A 1193 23.97 47.25 6.11
C ILE A 1193 23.19 45.96 6.37
N GLY A 1194 23.15 45.05 5.41
CA GLY A 1194 22.44 43.78 5.59
C GLY A 1194 23.06 42.59 4.89
N LYS A 1195 22.56 41.42 5.30
CA LYS A 1195 23.10 40.07 5.16
C LYS A 1195 24.30 39.80 6.07
N GLU A 1196 24.37 38.55 6.51
CA GLU A 1196 25.28 38.06 7.56
C GLU A 1196 26.76 38.39 7.30
N LEU A 1197 27.23 38.13 6.08
CA LEU A 1197 28.64 38.28 5.72
C LEU A 1197 29.08 39.74 5.65
N GLU A 1198 28.23 40.63 5.12
CA GLU A 1198 28.54 42.06 5.00
C GLU A 1198 28.69 42.71 6.39
N ILE A 1199 27.81 42.32 7.33
CA ILE A 1199 27.88 42.78 8.73
C ILE A 1199 29.18 42.35 9.39
N ARG A 1200 29.62 41.11 9.18
CA ARG A 1200 30.87 40.59 9.75
C ARG A 1200 32.11 41.27 9.18
N ARG A 1201 32.10 41.59 7.88
CA ARG A 1201 33.20 42.31 7.21
C ARG A 1201 33.29 43.77 7.63
N ALA A 1202 32.15 44.41 7.92
CA ALA A 1202 32.12 45.80 8.36
C ALA A 1202 32.67 45.99 9.80
N LEU A 1203 32.62 44.94 10.62
CA LEU A 1203 32.92 44.99 12.05
C LEU A 1203 34.19 44.21 12.45
N SER A 1204 35.04 43.80 11.51
CA SER A 1204 36.30 43.13 11.84
C SER A 1204 37.34 43.25 10.74
N ASP A 1205 38.61 43.35 11.11
CA ASP A 1205 39.71 43.42 10.15
C ASP A 1205 40.09 42.06 9.53
N THR A 1206 39.94 40.99 10.29
CA THR A 1206 40.20 39.62 9.87
C THR A 1206 38.89 38.86 9.66
N HIS A 1207 38.23 38.44 10.73
CA HIS A 1207 36.88 37.88 10.69
C HIS A 1207 36.12 38.13 12.00
N LEU A 1208 34.87 38.56 11.91
CA LEU A 1208 33.94 38.41 13.02
C LEU A 1208 33.39 36.97 12.95
N TYR A 1209 33.28 36.26 14.09
CA TYR A 1209 32.90 34.85 14.10
C TYR A 1209 31.51 34.60 13.49
N SER A 1210 30.51 35.43 13.84
CA SER A 1210 29.17 35.41 13.26
C SER A 1210 28.51 36.80 13.37
N SER A 1211 27.34 37.01 12.75
CA SER A 1211 26.52 38.20 13.02
C SER A 1211 25.51 38.00 14.17
N ALA A 1212 25.54 36.86 14.88
CA ALA A 1212 24.69 36.63 16.04
C ALA A 1212 25.34 37.21 17.30
N PHE A 1213 25.23 38.53 17.47
CA PHE A 1213 25.75 39.23 18.65
C PHE A 1213 24.78 40.25 19.23
N VAL A 1214 25.06 40.67 20.45
CA VAL A 1214 24.47 41.83 21.14
C VAL A 1214 25.57 42.82 21.50
N VAL A 1215 25.19 44.10 21.65
CA VAL A 1215 26.13 45.21 21.80
C VAL A 1215 25.91 45.92 23.13
N ASP A 1216 26.93 45.92 23.99
CA ASP A 1216 26.98 46.71 25.21
C ASP A 1216 27.77 48.00 24.96
N LYS A 1217 27.21 49.13 25.39
CA LYS A 1217 27.82 50.46 25.30
C LYS A 1217 28.28 50.91 26.67
N GLU A 1218 29.58 51.09 26.84
CA GLU A 1218 30.20 51.42 28.11
C GLU A 1218 30.87 52.81 28.06
N ASP A 1219 31.11 53.40 29.23
CA ASP A 1219 31.89 54.64 29.40
C ASP A 1219 31.38 55.87 28.62
N VAL A 1220 30.06 56.06 28.48
CA VAL A 1220 29.46 57.16 27.69
C VAL A 1220 29.87 58.55 28.21
N LYS A 1221 30.48 59.36 27.33
CA LYS A 1221 30.84 60.77 27.58
C LYS A 1221 30.13 61.67 26.59
N ASP A 1222 29.44 62.70 27.08
CA ASP A 1222 28.70 63.66 26.25
C ASP A 1222 27.73 63.02 25.23
N GLY A 1223 27.14 61.87 25.59
CA GLY A 1223 26.22 61.12 24.72
C GLY A 1223 26.92 60.18 23.71
N VAL A 1224 28.25 60.10 23.72
CA VAL A 1224 29.07 59.24 22.85
C VAL A 1224 29.67 58.08 23.66
N PRO A 1225 29.32 56.81 23.38
CA PRO A 1225 29.97 55.65 23.99
C PRO A 1225 31.47 55.61 23.69
N GLN A 1226 32.29 55.30 24.69
CA GLN A 1226 33.75 55.25 24.51
C GLN A 1226 34.23 53.81 24.25
N THR A 1227 33.41 52.83 24.64
CA THR A 1227 33.70 51.40 24.50
C THR A 1227 32.45 50.66 24.00
N PHE A 1228 32.62 49.79 23.01
CA PHE A 1228 31.59 48.88 22.50
C PHE A 1228 32.03 47.44 22.73
N ARG A 1229 31.24 46.66 23.46
CA ARG A 1229 31.49 45.23 23.71
C ARG A 1229 30.46 44.40 22.97
N LEU A 1230 30.90 43.61 22.01
CA LEU A 1230 30.05 42.67 21.29
C LEU A 1230 30.16 41.29 21.94
N THR A 1231 29.04 40.75 22.41
CA THR A 1231 28.91 39.37 22.90
C THR A 1231 28.16 38.58 21.86
N GLY A 1232 28.73 37.50 21.32
CA GLY A 1232 28.15 36.76 20.21
C GLY A 1232 28.17 35.25 20.33
N ALA A 1233 27.51 34.58 19.39
CA ALA A 1233 27.28 33.14 19.40
C ALA A 1233 27.61 32.48 18.05
N GLY A 1234 28.26 31.33 18.10
CA GLY A 1234 28.58 30.52 16.92
C GLY A 1234 29.65 31.11 16.00
N TRP A 1235 30.01 30.32 14.98
CA TRP A 1235 31.08 30.59 14.02
C TRP A 1235 30.64 30.21 12.60
N GLY A 1236 30.46 31.22 11.75
CA GLY A 1236 29.97 31.12 10.38
C GLY A 1236 28.49 31.46 10.24
N HIS A 1237 27.96 31.26 9.03
CA HIS A 1237 26.61 31.67 8.63
C HIS A 1237 25.48 30.87 9.28
N GLY A 1238 25.75 29.72 9.90
CA GLY A 1238 24.76 28.93 10.64
C GLY A 1238 23.72 28.17 9.82
N VAL A 1239 23.60 28.45 8.53
CA VAL A 1239 22.71 27.72 7.61
C VAL A 1239 23.18 26.28 7.38
N GLY A 1240 22.25 25.32 7.49
CA GLY A 1240 22.46 23.89 7.22
C GLY A 1240 23.26 23.16 8.31
N LEU A 1241 24.17 22.27 7.92
CA LEU A 1241 24.88 21.41 8.86
C LEU A 1241 25.87 22.18 9.75
N CYS A 1242 25.80 21.97 11.07
CA CYS A 1242 26.78 22.44 12.03
C CYS A 1242 27.91 21.41 12.17
N GLN A 1243 29.15 21.73 11.76
CA GLN A 1243 30.26 20.76 11.76
C GLN A 1243 30.59 20.23 13.16
N ILE A 1244 30.70 21.12 14.17
CA ILE A 1244 30.98 20.70 15.55
C ILE A 1244 29.80 19.89 16.13
N GLY A 1245 28.55 20.30 15.87
CA GLY A 1245 27.37 19.57 16.32
C GLY A 1245 27.28 18.17 15.69
N ALA A 1246 27.52 18.06 14.39
CA ALA A 1246 27.60 16.79 13.66
C ALA A 1246 28.70 15.87 14.21
N ALA A 1247 29.84 16.42 14.62
CA ALA A 1247 30.92 15.64 15.22
C ALA A 1247 30.56 15.10 16.60
N VAL A 1248 29.91 15.92 17.44
CA VAL A 1248 29.38 15.47 18.73
C VAL A 1248 28.29 14.41 18.54
N MET A 1249 27.42 14.55 17.53
CA MET A 1249 26.45 13.51 17.17
C MET A 1249 27.16 12.21 16.73
N GLY A 1250 28.18 12.29 15.88
CA GLY A 1250 28.98 11.12 15.49
C GLY A 1250 29.65 10.43 16.69
N ALA A 1251 30.24 11.21 17.61
CA ALA A 1251 30.84 10.71 18.84
C ALA A 1251 29.80 10.08 19.80
N LYS A 1252 28.55 10.54 19.75
CA LYS A 1252 27.40 9.97 20.48
C LYS A 1252 26.77 8.75 19.79
N GLY A 1253 27.30 8.33 18.64
CA GLY A 1253 26.87 7.11 17.93
C GLY A 1253 25.74 7.30 16.92
N TYR A 1254 25.44 8.53 16.51
CA TYR A 1254 24.49 8.79 15.42
C TYR A 1254 25.13 8.40 14.08
N ASN A 1255 24.35 7.74 13.23
CA ASN A 1255 24.75 7.43 11.85
C ASN A 1255 24.71 8.69 10.98
N TYR A 1256 25.46 8.69 9.87
CA TYR A 1256 25.57 9.84 8.98
C TYR A 1256 24.22 10.30 8.41
N ASP A 1257 23.29 9.39 8.13
CA ASP A 1257 21.95 9.70 7.66
C ASP A 1257 21.12 10.40 8.73
N GLN A 1258 21.23 10.00 9.99
CA GLN A 1258 20.61 10.66 11.12
C GLN A 1258 21.18 12.07 11.34
N ILE A 1259 22.50 12.24 11.19
CA ILE A 1259 23.16 13.55 11.25
C ILE A 1259 22.64 14.46 10.14
N LEU A 1260 22.57 13.97 8.90
CA LEU A 1260 22.09 14.74 7.76
C LEU A 1260 20.62 15.12 7.91
N LEU A 1261 19.76 14.17 8.26
CA LEU A 1261 18.32 14.41 8.39
C LEU A 1261 17.96 15.23 9.64
N HIS A 1262 18.86 15.32 10.63
CA HIS A 1262 18.76 16.30 11.71
C HIS A 1262 18.87 17.72 11.17
N TYR A 1263 19.94 18.03 10.40
CA TYR A 1263 20.23 19.38 9.91
C TYR A 1263 19.46 19.79 8.64
N TYR A 1264 19.12 18.84 7.76
CA TYR A 1264 18.38 19.06 6.52
C TYR A 1264 16.99 18.42 6.60
N ARG A 1265 16.15 18.93 7.51
CA ARG A 1265 14.83 18.36 7.77
C ARG A 1265 13.95 18.37 6.51
N GLY A 1266 13.33 17.24 6.21
CA GLY A 1266 12.48 17.08 5.03
C GLY A 1266 13.21 16.70 3.75
N ALA A 1267 14.55 16.78 3.71
CA ALA A 1267 15.34 16.24 2.60
C ALA A 1267 15.38 14.70 2.64
N GLU A 1268 15.70 14.09 1.50
CA GLU A 1268 15.93 12.66 1.36
C GLU A 1268 17.35 12.38 0.85
N ILE A 1269 17.94 11.25 1.27
CA ILE A 1269 19.23 10.81 0.75
C ILE A 1269 18.98 9.86 -0.44
N LYS A 1270 19.39 10.26 -1.64
CA LYS A 1270 19.23 9.49 -2.88
C LYS A 1270 20.57 9.18 -3.54
N ARG A 1271 20.70 7.97 -4.09
CA ARG A 1271 21.88 7.57 -4.90
C ARG A 1271 21.59 7.79 -6.38
N ILE A 1272 22.34 8.69 -7.02
CA ILE A 1272 22.09 9.10 -8.42
C ILE A 1272 23.07 8.51 -9.45
N TYR A 1273 24.19 7.95 -9.01
CA TYR A 1273 25.12 7.16 -9.84
C TYR A 1273 25.85 6.11 -9.00
N LYS A 1274 26.49 5.14 -9.65
CA LYS A 1274 27.21 4.02 -9.00
C LYS A 1274 28.73 4.18 -9.02
#